data_AF-A0A7M7HMG9-F1
#
_entry.id   AF-A0A7M7HMG9-F1
#
_cell.length_a   1.000
_cell.length_b   1.000
_cell.length_c   1.000
_cell.angle_alpha   90.00
_cell.angle_beta   90.00
_cell.angle_gamma   90.00
#
_symmetry.space_group_name_H-M   'P 1'
#
loop_
_entity.id
_entity.type
_entity.pdbx_description
1 polymer ?
#
loop_
_entity_poly.entity_id
_entity_poly.type
_entity_poly.pdbx_seq_one_letter_code
_entity_poly.pdbx_strand_id
1 'polypeptide(L)'
;MRVKAEAPITKEKYVARVFFSSPFGGLEEERELLTKQYWPALAHLCQKSGYEFVPVDMRWGITSELSSEAATITICLRELDRSDMIVGFFGQRYGWHGAKDEFLQKTFDHALPHYPWLKSYRDRAVTELEFLHGHLDNPGQRPACFFFRDKAYDDAKLADCIASGDERGQRKFKATSDGPHAAEFLDDLKQRVKKTEDKCLAVDMSYPTPEVGARLMFETVHAHLKKLLGQTEAESSEMEKEHAQHETFLITRRGMGGKLVGREAYLEDIDRRALNGGGGGGEGGGGRKDAGKSLLLLGDAGSGKSCVLANWIERHRESSPDDILAVHFVGCTSSSTRELDLLKHLCYQIEEDLITLRPDYHVGEEKQKEGSEDVRGMRKLLQKLVSDASSFNIRVIIIIDALNKMDAGGRTMKELYWLPKVTSSKVLFLLSTSNSDARNIKELLDERHFDSLEVRQLTPDLRTKVTKGMLMVRGKELSPKQMEKVIGNAETGNPLYLFILLQELCSFGSFFELDEYIDTLLTSTSTVDLFVKFLERLERDYNPEGKHLVKEVMCCLLLGHRGLSENELKAMVKPTNQEWSALYFAMDDFLLEAEGLYRLAYSELAEAVERHFCPSPVSKEPYRQIIINHFMAAFKELDQRFDTPVPHRVANELPWQLEKSGQQSELVECLSAMNMFSALSKGQAKYDLMSYWMTTKLSGDAIVERLLSAIDDQVALLYLQNEGVGGGGDHATPPAQQLIPLLVSLTDFLSDAGFSSSMEPMLLRAMNMHKSQYTEADIENSIDALNSYCELQTKLGCHYASAEKLEQASQIHFEHLALREKHVDRVDRGKSYIAVILNNLGYVCQVQHNYKEAEDYYRRTLKLHREVLGNNNDLVASTVNNVGMMLYRQGEFAEAGKCLEESLKIYEEVYLGELPPDVGGTLLNLAMCTARQADKGLEDVEPLYKRALEIRINAVGKNHPTIAQTYMSYGSYLQRVDQVERALAMTKDALEISEIASGPEHQDTLLTLENIAMAYVNLKTPEEAHPYYKRAGEVLHKQGRMEFSHPYLNSCMITFYLSNDREGDAHDTLIRIIGTSFASDRDYAALDYLDSQLAEKPIRPHEHSIDCGLEKYPTSTMLLGRKLAQLAPLGKADEMIAVLEKGDFDVGNYNGAYAEFVGKDQRENGLKILERAVEKFPEDVIIRENLAKGYFGYKRHAEAADILEQALRLDEENLDLVMLRVRVLAMDNQLKEAQDLINVGLTIAEKKGAVEAEAQLESFLGMINEALANIQE
;
A
#
# COMPACT_ATOMS: atom_id res chain seq x y z
N MET A 1 72.64 10.61 -15.46
CA MET A 1 71.93 11.59 -16.31
C MET A 1 70.65 10.95 -16.84
N ARG A 2 69.55 11.13 -16.10
CA ARG A 2 68.17 10.93 -16.52
C ARG A 2 67.44 12.16 -16.01
N VAL A 3 67.13 13.11 -16.88
CA VAL A 3 66.15 14.16 -16.56
C VAL A 3 64.83 13.63 -17.11
N LYS A 4 63.92 13.28 -16.19
CA LYS A 4 62.54 12.93 -16.50
C LYS A 4 61.89 14.16 -17.14
N ALA A 5 61.46 14.04 -18.40
CA ALA A 5 60.42 14.91 -18.93
C ALA A 5 59.09 14.37 -18.38
N GLU A 6 58.38 15.17 -17.59
CA GLU A 6 57.02 14.89 -17.18
C GLU A 6 56.10 14.84 -18.41
N ALA A 7 55.07 13.99 -18.32
CA ALA A 7 54.10 13.75 -19.39
C ALA A 7 53.38 15.05 -19.80
N PRO A 8 52.95 15.18 -21.08
CA PRO A 8 52.16 16.33 -21.50
C PRO A 8 50.88 16.39 -20.66
N ILE A 9 50.62 17.56 -20.05
CA ILE A 9 49.46 17.83 -19.21
C ILE A 9 48.21 17.74 -20.08
N THR A 10 47.52 16.62 -20.03
CA THR A 10 46.30 16.38 -20.80
C THR A 10 45.16 17.22 -20.24
N LYS A 11 44.59 18.10 -21.07
CA LYS A 11 43.36 18.83 -20.77
C LYS A 11 42.24 17.82 -20.49
N GLU A 12 41.57 17.93 -19.34
CA GLU A 12 40.49 17.02 -18.94
C GLU A 12 39.25 17.29 -19.79
N LYS A 13 38.62 16.24 -20.33
CA LYS A 13 37.58 16.35 -21.39
C LYS A 13 36.25 16.99 -20.95
N TYR A 14 36.07 17.37 -19.68
CA TYR A 14 34.77 17.78 -19.11
C TYR A 14 34.87 18.85 -18.02
N VAL A 15 35.86 19.76 -18.10
CA VAL A 15 36.07 20.81 -17.09
C VAL A 15 36.22 22.17 -17.75
N ALA A 16 35.50 23.17 -17.24
CA ALA A 16 35.63 24.58 -17.59
C ALA A 16 36.37 25.33 -16.48
N ARG A 17 37.68 25.58 -16.67
CA ARG A 17 38.57 26.19 -15.67
C ARG A 17 38.73 27.69 -15.92
N VAL A 18 38.34 28.52 -14.96
CA VAL A 18 38.47 29.99 -15.03
C VAL A 18 39.45 30.48 -13.97
N PHE A 19 40.55 31.10 -14.39
CA PHE A 19 41.61 31.60 -13.51
C PHE A 19 41.29 33.01 -13.00
N PHE A 20 41.20 33.17 -11.69
CA PHE A 20 40.93 34.45 -11.03
C PHE A 20 42.22 35.05 -10.46
N SER A 21 42.68 36.12 -11.09
CA SER A 21 43.89 36.85 -10.73
C SER A 21 43.54 38.18 -10.04
N SER A 22 44.23 38.48 -8.95
CA SER A 22 44.12 39.76 -8.21
C SER A 22 45.26 39.90 -7.17
N PRO A 23 45.44 41.08 -6.56
CA PRO A 23 46.37 41.26 -5.42
C PRO A 23 45.91 40.55 -4.14
N PHE A 24 46.85 40.14 -3.29
CA PHE A 24 46.51 39.63 -1.95
C PHE A 24 45.86 40.73 -1.11
N GLY A 25 44.63 40.54 -0.64
CA GLY A 25 43.91 41.49 0.21
C GLY A 25 43.44 42.78 -0.47
N GLY A 26 42.35 43.36 0.03
CA GLY A 26 41.67 44.54 -0.51
C GLY A 26 40.51 44.23 -1.46
N LEU A 27 40.29 42.97 -1.84
CA LEU A 27 39.20 42.51 -2.73
C LEU A 27 38.37 41.39 -2.09
N GLU A 28 38.34 41.34 -0.75
CA GLU A 28 37.61 40.29 -0.02
C GLU A 28 36.10 40.38 -0.24
N GLU A 29 35.53 41.58 -0.34
CA GLU A 29 34.09 41.78 -0.55
C GLU A 29 33.64 41.27 -1.93
N GLU A 30 34.37 41.58 -3.01
CA GLU A 30 34.10 41.02 -4.34
C GLU A 30 34.15 39.50 -4.31
N ARG A 31 35.22 38.95 -3.72
CA ARG A 31 35.42 37.49 -3.64
C ARG A 31 34.30 36.81 -2.87
N GLU A 32 33.85 37.39 -1.77
CA GLU A 32 32.77 36.83 -0.96
C GLU A 32 31.48 36.75 -1.77
N LEU A 33 31.14 37.80 -2.52
CA LEU A 33 29.99 37.81 -3.42
C LEU A 33 30.13 36.77 -4.55
N LEU A 34 31.32 36.67 -5.16
CA LEU A 34 31.59 35.67 -6.18
C LEU A 34 31.40 34.25 -5.64
N THR A 35 31.94 33.97 -4.46
CA THR A 35 31.87 32.65 -3.83
C THR A 35 30.46 32.27 -3.45
N LYS A 36 29.72 33.18 -2.81
CA LYS A 36 28.40 32.90 -2.24
C LYS A 36 27.27 32.94 -3.27
N GLN A 37 27.39 33.77 -4.30
CA GLN A 37 26.29 34.04 -5.25
C GLN A 37 26.58 33.60 -6.68
N TYR A 38 27.75 33.95 -7.24
CA TYR A 38 27.96 33.86 -8.68
C TYR A 38 28.66 32.58 -9.16
N TRP A 39 29.62 32.04 -8.42
CA TRP A 39 30.25 30.75 -8.76
C TRP A 39 29.25 29.59 -8.75
N PRO A 40 28.34 29.46 -7.77
CA PRO A 40 27.30 28.42 -7.80
C PRO A 40 26.43 28.52 -9.06
N ALA A 41 26.08 29.73 -9.49
CA ALA A 41 25.30 29.95 -10.72
C ALA A 41 26.06 29.53 -12.00
N LEU A 42 27.37 29.84 -12.09
CA LEU A 42 28.21 29.40 -13.21
C LEU A 42 28.45 27.89 -13.19
N ALA A 43 28.56 27.28 -12.00
CA ALA A 43 28.67 25.84 -11.83
C ALA A 43 27.42 25.12 -12.34
N HIS A 44 26.24 25.59 -11.94
CA HIS A 44 24.97 25.07 -12.42
C HIS A 44 24.85 25.13 -13.97
N LEU A 45 25.25 26.25 -14.59
CA LEU A 45 25.26 26.39 -16.05
C LEU A 45 26.16 25.33 -16.73
N CYS A 46 27.37 25.12 -16.20
CA CYS A 46 28.31 24.16 -16.76
C CYS A 46 27.81 22.73 -16.57
N GLN A 47 27.28 22.42 -15.38
CA GLN A 47 26.79 21.08 -15.03
C GLN A 47 25.62 20.65 -15.90
N LYS A 48 24.69 21.57 -16.20
CA LYS A 48 23.61 21.35 -17.18
C LYS A 48 24.11 20.97 -18.58
N SER A 49 25.36 21.30 -18.90
CA SER A 49 26.00 20.98 -20.18
C SER A 49 27.00 19.82 -20.07
N GLY A 50 27.09 19.14 -18.92
CA GLY A 50 28.03 18.03 -18.67
C GLY A 50 29.46 18.45 -18.36
N TYR A 51 29.69 19.71 -17.99
CA TYR A 51 31.01 20.23 -17.62
C TYR A 51 31.06 20.62 -16.14
N GLU A 52 32.21 20.41 -15.50
CA GLU A 52 32.48 20.92 -14.15
C GLU A 52 33.09 22.32 -14.22
N PHE A 53 32.48 23.30 -13.55
CA PHE A 53 33.03 24.65 -13.42
C PHE A 53 34.07 24.69 -12.31
N VAL A 54 35.26 25.20 -12.61
CA VAL A 54 36.35 25.30 -11.65
C VAL A 54 36.85 26.75 -11.58
N PRO A 55 36.49 27.50 -10.54
CA PRO A 55 37.10 28.80 -10.28
C PRO A 55 38.47 28.59 -9.64
N VAL A 56 39.54 28.87 -10.40
CA VAL A 56 40.92 28.78 -9.90
C VAL A 56 41.29 30.11 -9.24
N ASP A 57 41.18 30.17 -7.92
CA ASP A 57 41.68 31.31 -7.11
C ASP A 57 42.87 30.86 -6.25
N MET A 58 44.08 31.18 -6.70
CA MET A 58 45.35 30.75 -6.07
C MET A 58 45.58 31.32 -4.66
N ARG A 59 44.74 32.25 -4.18
CA ARG A 59 44.83 32.73 -2.80
C ARG A 59 44.14 31.79 -1.81
N TRP A 60 43.43 30.78 -2.32
CA TRP A 60 43.01 29.58 -1.60
C TRP A 60 43.69 28.36 -2.24
N GLY A 61 44.74 27.84 -1.61
CA GLY A 61 45.34 26.58 -2.07
C GLY A 61 46.86 26.56 -2.05
N ILE A 62 47.53 27.69 -1.89
CA ILE A 62 48.96 27.66 -1.52
C ILE A 62 49.01 27.41 -0.01
N THR A 63 49.22 26.15 0.37
CA THR A 63 49.44 25.79 1.78
C THR A 63 50.60 26.62 2.33
N SER A 64 50.58 26.91 3.64
CA SER A 64 51.70 27.59 4.31
C SER A 64 53.04 26.87 4.07
N GLU A 65 52.98 25.56 3.84
CA GLU A 65 54.08 24.66 3.45
C GLU A 65 54.55 24.91 2.00
N LEU A 66 53.66 24.99 1.00
CA LEU A 66 54.00 25.30 -0.40
C LEU A 66 54.52 26.74 -0.58
N SER A 67 54.03 27.66 0.25
CA SER A 67 54.61 28.98 0.38
C SER A 67 56.06 28.85 0.87
N SER A 68 56.30 28.08 1.94
CA SER A 68 57.64 27.92 2.54
C SER A 68 58.70 27.32 1.60
N GLU A 69 58.31 26.55 0.57
CA GLU A 69 59.20 26.01 -0.47
C GLU A 69 59.51 26.99 -1.62
N ALA A 70 59.02 28.22 -1.54
CA ALA A 70 59.18 29.24 -2.57
C ALA A 70 58.67 28.80 -3.97
N ALA A 71 57.56 28.07 -4.05
CA ALA A 71 57.01 27.59 -5.33
C ALA A 71 55.91 28.48 -5.94
N THR A 72 55.50 29.57 -5.27
CA THR A 72 54.32 30.40 -5.57
C THR A 72 54.12 30.73 -7.06
N ILE A 73 55.12 31.35 -7.71
CA ILE A 73 55.01 31.76 -9.13
C ILE A 73 54.85 30.55 -10.05
N THR A 74 55.55 29.45 -9.76
CA THR A 74 55.48 28.23 -10.58
C THR A 74 54.06 27.65 -10.56
N ILE A 75 53.44 27.63 -9.38
CA ILE A 75 52.09 27.08 -9.21
C ILE A 75 51.06 27.97 -9.91
N CYS A 76 51.10 29.29 -9.71
CA CYS A 76 50.16 30.21 -10.36
C CYS A 76 50.18 30.08 -11.89
N LEU A 77 51.38 30.09 -12.50
CA LEU A 77 51.50 29.99 -13.95
C LEU A 77 51.11 28.60 -14.48
N ARG A 78 51.41 27.53 -13.73
CA ARG A 78 51.03 26.16 -14.11
C ARG A 78 49.52 25.96 -14.07
N GLU A 79 48.82 26.50 -13.07
CA GLU A 79 47.36 26.42 -13.03
C GLU A 79 46.71 27.34 -14.09
N LEU A 80 47.33 28.46 -14.43
CA LEU A 80 46.91 29.30 -15.55
C LEU A 80 47.09 28.59 -16.91
N ASP A 81 48.13 27.77 -17.09
CA ASP A 81 48.32 26.93 -18.29
C ASP A 81 47.18 25.91 -18.47
N ARG A 82 46.59 25.45 -17.37
CA ARG A 82 45.44 24.52 -17.36
C ARG A 82 44.09 25.21 -17.53
N SER A 83 44.06 26.54 -17.43
CA SER A 83 42.82 27.32 -17.40
C SER A 83 42.37 27.76 -18.79
N ASP A 84 41.07 27.69 -19.03
CA ASP A 84 40.41 28.06 -20.29
C ASP A 84 40.29 29.57 -20.46
N MET A 85 40.22 30.30 -19.34
CA MET A 85 39.97 31.74 -19.31
C MET A 85 40.70 32.38 -18.12
N ILE A 86 41.03 33.67 -18.24
CA ILE A 86 41.55 34.49 -17.13
C ILE A 86 40.59 35.67 -16.82
N VAL A 87 40.37 35.91 -15.53
CA VAL A 87 39.63 37.03 -14.97
C VAL A 87 40.59 37.80 -14.06
N GLY A 88 40.80 39.08 -14.30
CA GLY A 88 41.64 39.92 -13.46
C GLY A 88 40.84 40.96 -12.69
N PHE A 89 41.12 41.10 -11.39
CA PHE A 89 40.60 42.17 -10.53
C PHE A 89 41.72 43.00 -9.93
N PHE A 90 41.50 44.31 -9.78
CA PHE A 90 42.44 45.19 -9.08
C PHE A 90 41.70 46.30 -8.32
N GLY A 91 42.07 46.50 -7.05
CA GLY A 91 41.79 47.74 -6.31
C GLY A 91 42.90 48.77 -6.53
N GLN A 92 43.25 49.51 -5.49
CA GLN A 92 44.38 50.45 -5.53
C GLN A 92 45.71 49.85 -5.06
N ARG A 93 45.70 48.62 -4.52
CA ARG A 93 46.89 47.89 -4.11
C ARG A 93 47.51 47.14 -5.30
N TYR A 94 48.81 47.29 -5.53
CA TYR A 94 49.50 46.63 -6.66
C TYR A 94 49.88 45.17 -6.37
N GLY A 95 50.14 44.80 -5.11
CA GLY A 95 50.41 43.42 -4.68
C GLY A 95 51.87 43.15 -4.32
N TRP A 96 52.20 41.89 -4.03
CA TRP A 96 53.53 41.49 -3.56
C TRP A 96 54.59 41.58 -4.67
N HIS A 97 55.52 42.53 -4.56
CA HIS A 97 56.55 42.82 -5.56
C HIS A 97 57.87 43.33 -4.92
N GLY A 98 58.97 43.33 -5.69
CA GLY A 98 60.20 44.00 -5.31
C GLY A 98 61.48 43.17 -5.49
N ALA A 99 62.49 43.78 -6.10
CA ALA A 99 63.78 43.14 -6.37
C ALA A 99 64.63 42.83 -5.12
N LYS A 100 64.27 43.39 -3.96
CA LYS A 100 64.98 43.21 -2.67
C LYS A 100 64.32 42.18 -1.74
N ASP A 101 63.16 41.65 -2.11
CA ASP A 101 62.48 40.62 -1.33
C ASP A 101 63.12 39.25 -1.60
N GLU A 102 63.88 38.73 -0.62
CA GLU A 102 64.65 37.50 -0.76
C GLU A 102 63.77 36.27 -1.03
N PHE A 103 62.55 36.26 -0.48
CA PHE A 103 61.62 35.14 -0.63
C PHE A 103 60.96 35.16 -2.01
N LEU A 104 60.58 36.34 -2.51
CA LEU A 104 60.07 36.51 -3.87
C LEU A 104 61.15 36.11 -4.89
N GLN A 105 62.41 36.50 -4.70
CA GLN A 105 63.48 36.12 -5.62
C GLN A 105 63.72 34.61 -5.65
N LYS A 106 63.60 33.90 -4.51
CA LYS A 106 63.62 32.43 -4.48
C LYS A 106 62.47 31.83 -5.30
N THR A 107 61.28 32.44 -5.27
CA THR A 107 60.15 31.97 -6.10
C THR A 107 60.38 32.16 -7.60
N PHE A 108 61.08 33.23 -8.00
CA PHE A 108 61.53 33.41 -9.39
C PHE A 108 62.56 32.37 -9.79
N ASP A 109 63.55 32.09 -8.94
CA ASP A 109 64.59 31.09 -9.20
C ASP A 109 64.00 29.69 -9.39
N HIS A 110 62.97 29.35 -8.61
CA HIS A 110 62.22 28.11 -8.75
C HIS A 110 61.43 28.02 -10.06
N ALA A 111 60.81 29.13 -10.50
CA ALA A 111 59.96 29.15 -11.70
C ALA A 111 60.73 29.25 -13.02
N LEU A 112 61.94 29.84 -13.01
CA LEU A 112 62.74 30.13 -14.21
C LEU A 112 63.05 28.94 -15.14
N PRO A 113 63.31 27.71 -14.64
CA PRO A 113 63.52 26.56 -15.51
C PRO A 113 62.31 26.23 -16.38
N HIS A 114 61.10 26.53 -15.89
CA HIS A 114 59.83 26.26 -16.58
C HIS A 114 59.34 27.48 -17.37
N TYR A 115 59.59 28.70 -16.87
CA TYR A 115 59.13 29.96 -17.46
C TYR A 115 60.31 30.95 -17.65
N PRO A 116 61.14 30.80 -18.70
CA PRO A 116 62.36 31.59 -18.86
C PRO A 116 62.16 33.12 -19.02
N TRP A 117 60.99 33.54 -19.51
CA TRP A 117 60.63 34.95 -19.73
C TRP A 117 60.59 35.77 -18.43
N LEU A 118 60.39 35.11 -17.30
CA LEU A 118 60.36 35.72 -15.96
C LEU A 118 61.64 36.48 -15.60
N LYS A 119 62.77 36.17 -16.25
CA LYS A 119 64.05 36.84 -16.01
C LYS A 119 63.97 38.36 -16.19
N SER A 120 63.09 38.83 -17.08
CA SER A 120 62.92 40.24 -17.41
C SER A 120 61.95 41.00 -16.48
N TYR A 121 61.26 40.30 -15.57
CA TYR A 121 60.16 40.86 -14.77
C TYR A 121 60.30 40.58 -13.26
N ARG A 122 61.55 40.41 -12.76
CA ARG A 122 61.86 40.06 -11.37
C ARG A 122 61.40 41.08 -10.31
N ASP A 123 61.09 42.30 -10.71
CA ASP A 123 60.62 43.40 -9.86
C ASP A 123 59.09 43.58 -9.87
N ARG A 124 58.36 42.82 -10.71
CA ARG A 124 56.91 42.91 -10.88
C ARG A 124 56.14 42.05 -9.87
N ALA A 125 54.89 42.43 -9.64
CA ALA A 125 53.98 41.69 -8.78
C ALA A 125 53.58 40.35 -9.40
N VAL A 126 53.33 39.33 -8.57
CA VAL A 126 52.85 38.00 -9.04
C VAL A 126 51.59 38.14 -9.89
N THR A 127 50.63 38.98 -9.48
CA THR A 127 49.40 39.26 -10.22
C THR A 127 49.67 39.86 -11.61
N GLU A 128 50.69 40.71 -11.75
CA GLU A 128 51.08 41.21 -13.06
C GLU A 128 51.67 40.10 -13.94
N LEU A 129 52.46 39.19 -13.37
CA LEU A 129 52.99 38.04 -14.11
C LEU A 129 51.86 37.14 -14.64
N GLU A 130 50.79 36.97 -13.86
CA GLU A 130 49.58 36.25 -14.29
C GLU A 130 48.88 36.95 -15.46
N PHE A 131 48.80 38.29 -15.46
CA PHE A 131 48.23 39.06 -16.58
C PHE A 131 49.12 38.99 -17.82
N LEU A 132 50.45 39.03 -17.66
CA LEU A 132 51.43 38.86 -18.75
C LEU A 132 51.27 37.51 -19.43
N HIS A 133 51.36 36.42 -18.66
CA HIS A 133 51.24 35.05 -19.16
C HIS A 133 49.84 34.70 -19.66
N GLY A 134 48.82 35.27 -19.02
CA GLY A 134 47.42 35.00 -19.30
C GLY A 134 46.92 35.68 -20.58
N HIS A 135 47.37 36.91 -20.85
CA HIS A 135 46.87 37.74 -21.95
C HIS A 135 47.89 38.71 -22.53
N LEU A 136 48.61 39.51 -21.74
CA LEU A 136 49.34 40.67 -22.29
C LEU A 136 50.52 40.32 -23.21
N ASP A 137 51.19 39.18 -23.00
CA ASP A 137 52.26 38.71 -23.91
C ASP A 137 51.71 38.12 -25.21
N ASN A 138 50.51 37.51 -25.15
CA ASN A 138 49.82 36.95 -26.33
C ASN A 138 48.33 37.37 -26.36
N PRO A 139 48.03 38.65 -26.65
CA PRO A 139 46.66 39.17 -26.50
C PRO A 139 45.64 38.46 -27.39
N GLY A 140 44.55 37.98 -26.78
CA GLY A 140 43.44 37.30 -27.45
C GLY A 140 43.66 35.79 -27.69
N GLN A 141 44.82 35.22 -27.33
CA GLN A 141 45.05 33.77 -27.43
C GLN A 141 44.18 32.98 -26.45
N ARG A 142 44.01 33.51 -25.24
CA ARG A 142 43.11 32.99 -24.19
C ARG A 142 42.03 34.02 -23.92
N PRO A 143 40.75 33.63 -23.80
CA PRO A 143 39.69 34.53 -23.33
C PRO A 143 40.07 35.20 -22.00
N ALA A 144 39.93 36.53 -21.96
CA ALA A 144 40.36 37.34 -20.82
C ALA A 144 39.37 38.47 -20.53
N CYS A 145 39.12 38.78 -19.25
CA CYS A 145 38.45 40.00 -18.83
C CYS A 145 39.11 40.63 -17.60
N PHE A 146 39.05 41.96 -17.49
CA PHE A 146 39.77 42.71 -16.46
C PHE A 146 38.89 43.81 -15.86
N PHE A 147 38.85 43.89 -14.53
CA PHE A 147 38.01 44.82 -13.77
C PHE A 147 38.84 45.58 -12.74
N PHE A 148 38.85 46.92 -12.83
CA PHE A 148 39.55 47.80 -11.91
C PHE A 148 38.56 48.62 -11.09
N ARG A 149 38.68 48.58 -9.76
CA ARG A 149 37.80 49.31 -8.83
C ARG A 149 38.11 50.80 -8.83
N ASP A 150 37.06 51.61 -8.74
CA ASP A 150 37.16 53.05 -8.57
C ASP A 150 37.98 53.38 -7.31
N LYS A 151 38.89 54.34 -7.45
CA LYS A 151 39.76 54.80 -6.37
C LYS A 151 38.95 55.40 -5.22
N ALA A 152 37.81 56.04 -5.50
CA ALA A 152 36.98 56.68 -4.48
C ALA A 152 36.49 55.71 -3.40
N TYR A 153 36.23 54.45 -3.77
CA TYR A 153 35.83 53.41 -2.83
C TYR A 153 36.98 53.03 -1.87
N ASP A 154 38.18 52.78 -2.40
CA ASP A 154 39.36 52.44 -1.59
C ASP A 154 39.77 53.60 -0.68
N ASP A 155 39.70 54.84 -1.18
CA ASP A 155 39.98 56.04 -0.38
C ASP A 155 38.98 56.18 0.78
N ALA A 156 37.70 55.86 0.57
CA ALA A 156 36.68 55.85 1.63
C ALA A 156 36.94 54.75 2.68
N LYS A 157 37.17 53.50 2.26
CA LYS A 157 37.54 52.41 3.17
C LYS A 157 38.82 52.69 3.94
N LEU A 158 39.81 53.31 3.31
CA LEU A 158 41.03 53.73 3.96
C LEU A 158 40.75 54.77 5.05
N ALA A 159 39.87 55.73 4.80
CA ALA A 159 39.45 56.71 5.81
C ALA A 159 38.76 56.04 7.02
N ASP A 160 37.88 55.07 6.78
CA ASP A 160 37.23 54.29 7.85
C ASP A 160 38.24 53.48 8.67
N CYS A 161 39.24 52.86 8.03
CA CYS A 161 40.30 52.12 8.71
C CYS A 161 41.22 53.06 9.53
N ILE A 162 41.44 54.29 9.07
CA ILE A 162 42.16 55.33 9.83
C ILE A 162 41.34 55.75 11.05
N ALA A 163 40.03 55.97 10.88
CA ALA A 163 39.14 56.37 11.96
C ALA A 163 38.98 55.30 13.05
N SER A 164 38.97 54.02 12.67
CA SER A 164 38.85 52.88 13.59
C SER A 164 40.17 52.39 14.19
N GLY A 165 41.32 52.90 13.72
CA GLY A 165 42.64 52.45 14.16
C GLY A 165 43.05 51.06 13.63
N ASP A 166 42.36 50.52 12.63
CA ASP A 166 42.70 49.23 12.01
C ASP A 166 43.90 49.35 11.06
N GLU A 167 45.11 49.18 11.60
CA GLU A 167 46.35 49.19 10.83
C GLU A 167 46.39 48.11 9.73
N ARG A 168 45.69 46.98 9.92
CA ARG A 168 45.66 45.88 8.94
C ARG A 168 44.76 46.23 7.77
N GLY A 169 43.59 46.81 8.02
CA GLY A 169 42.68 47.36 7.02
C GLY A 169 43.32 48.50 6.21
N GLN A 170 44.05 49.41 6.86
CA GLN A 170 44.76 50.49 6.17
C GLN A 170 45.75 49.99 5.10
N ARG A 171 46.46 48.87 5.36
CA ARG A 171 47.39 48.29 4.38
C ARG A 171 46.70 47.73 3.14
N LYS A 172 45.44 47.29 3.25
CA LYS A 172 44.69 46.68 2.14
C LYS A 172 44.26 47.70 1.08
N PHE A 173 43.90 48.91 1.50
CA PHE A 173 43.33 49.94 0.62
C PHE A 173 44.32 51.06 0.25
N LYS A 174 45.47 51.15 0.93
CA LYS A 174 46.47 52.18 0.65
C LYS A 174 47.32 51.83 -0.57
N ALA A 175 47.32 52.66 -1.60
CA ALA A 175 48.05 52.42 -2.85
C ALA A 175 49.59 52.28 -2.73
N THR A 176 50.18 52.85 -1.67
CA THR A 176 51.63 52.81 -1.39
C THR A 176 52.03 51.74 -0.37
N SER A 177 51.11 50.84 0.00
CA SER A 177 51.37 49.80 1.01
C SER A 177 52.46 48.81 0.61
N ASP A 178 52.65 48.56 -0.69
CA ASP A 178 53.63 47.60 -1.22
C ASP A 178 54.96 48.25 -1.66
N GLY A 179 55.07 49.57 -1.59
CA GLY A 179 56.29 50.31 -1.94
C GLY A 179 56.03 51.67 -2.57
N PRO A 180 57.06 52.52 -2.71
CA PRO A 180 56.91 53.88 -3.26
C PRO A 180 56.53 53.90 -4.74
N HIS A 181 56.93 52.88 -5.52
CA HIS A 181 56.66 52.77 -6.96
C HIS A 181 55.43 51.89 -7.29
N ALA A 182 54.74 51.34 -6.29
CA ALA A 182 53.62 50.42 -6.50
C ALA A 182 52.48 51.06 -7.32
N ALA A 183 52.14 52.31 -7.03
CA ALA A 183 51.11 53.05 -7.76
C ALA A 183 51.51 53.30 -9.23
N GLU A 184 52.79 53.58 -9.50
CA GLU A 184 53.30 53.78 -10.87
C GLU A 184 53.22 52.49 -11.69
N PHE A 185 53.55 51.34 -11.08
CA PHE A 185 53.43 50.04 -11.75
C PHE A 185 51.98 49.65 -12.02
N LEU A 186 51.07 49.95 -11.09
CA LEU A 186 49.64 49.70 -11.29
C LEU A 186 49.06 50.55 -12.44
N ASP A 187 49.44 51.82 -12.53
CA ASP A 187 49.01 52.70 -13.62
C ASP A 187 49.58 52.24 -14.98
N ASP A 188 50.83 51.77 -15.04
CA ASP A 188 51.39 51.16 -16.25
C ASP A 188 50.63 49.89 -16.67
N LEU A 189 50.33 49.01 -15.71
CA LEU A 189 49.55 47.79 -15.96
C LEU A 189 48.15 48.13 -16.51
N LYS A 190 47.45 49.09 -15.88
CA LYS A 190 46.15 49.61 -16.36
C LYS A 190 46.23 50.08 -17.81
N GLN A 191 47.27 50.84 -18.16
CA GLN A 191 47.47 51.32 -19.53
C GLN A 191 47.73 50.16 -20.51
N ARG A 192 48.51 49.14 -20.13
CA ARG A 192 48.76 47.96 -20.96
C ARG A 192 47.50 47.14 -21.21
N VAL A 193 46.70 46.89 -20.16
CA VAL A 193 45.41 46.19 -20.29
C VAL A 193 44.47 46.96 -21.22
N LYS A 194 44.33 48.27 -21.01
CA LYS A 194 43.47 49.14 -21.84
C LYS A 194 43.88 49.16 -23.32
N LYS A 195 45.18 49.07 -23.63
CA LYS A 195 45.67 48.96 -25.02
C LYS A 195 45.26 47.66 -25.72
N THR A 196 44.84 46.65 -24.97
CA THR A 196 44.43 45.33 -25.47
C THR A 196 42.94 45.05 -25.28
N GLU A 197 42.15 46.07 -24.94
CA GLU A 197 40.72 45.97 -24.62
C GLU A 197 39.90 45.35 -25.77
N ASP A 198 40.25 45.64 -27.03
CA ASP A 198 39.62 45.08 -28.23
C ASP A 198 39.80 43.56 -28.37
N LYS A 199 40.74 42.98 -27.63
CA LYS A 199 41.05 41.54 -27.61
C LYS A 199 40.59 40.85 -26.33
N CYS A 200 39.95 41.57 -25.42
CA CYS A 200 39.34 41.04 -24.20
C CYS A 200 37.84 40.77 -24.41
N LEU A 201 37.27 39.90 -23.58
CA LEU A 201 35.82 39.73 -23.48
C LEU A 201 35.15 40.97 -22.87
N ALA A 202 35.77 41.55 -21.84
CA ALA A 202 35.37 42.80 -21.22
C ALA A 202 36.56 43.45 -20.48
N VAL A 203 36.62 44.78 -20.48
CA VAL A 203 37.51 45.56 -19.60
C VAL A 203 36.69 46.67 -18.95
N ASP A 204 36.68 46.73 -17.63
CA ASP A 204 36.13 47.86 -16.88
C ASP A 204 37.27 48.51 -16.08
N MET A 205 37.47 49.82 -16.27
CA MET A 205 38.58 50.56 -15.66
C MET A 205 38.20 51.27 -14.36
N SER A 206 36.92 51.30 -13.97
CA SER A 206 36.44 52.11 -12.84
C SER A 206 35.07 51.66 -12.31
N TYR A 207 34.92 50.41 -11.88
CA TYR A 207 33.66 49.97 -11.28
C TYR A 207 33.50 50.55 -9.86
N PRO A 208 32.31 51.01 -9.45
CA PRO A 208 32.13 51.85 -8.26
C PRO A 208 32.13 51.08 -6.92
N THR A 209 31.58 49.87 -6.88
CA THR A 209 31.47 49.07 -5.66
C THR A 209 31.73 47.59 -5.93
N PRO A 210 32.12 46.79 -4.92
CA PRO A 210 32.33 45.35 -5.05
C PRO A 210 31.17 44.60 -5.71
N GLU A 211 29.92 44.98 -5.41
CA GLU A 211 28.72 44.36 -5.97
C GLU A 211 28.63 44.54 -7.49
N VAL A 212 28.95 45.75 -7.96
CA VAL A 212 28.96 46.04 -9.41
C VAL A 212 30.09 45.30 -10.10
N GLY A 213 31.28 45.27 -9.50
CA GLY A 213 32.44 44.54 -10.05
C GLY A 213 32.17 43.03 -10.16
N ALA A 214 31.63 42.43 -9.11
CA ALA A 214 31.26 41.00 -9.10
C ALA A 214 30.19 40.67 -10.14
N ARG A 215 29.15 41.52 -10.28
CA ARG A 215 28.09 41.34 -11.27
C ARG A 215 28.60 41.43 -12.72
N LEU A 216 29.40 42.45 -13.03
CA LEU A 216 29.97 42.66 -14.38
C LEU A 216 30.84 41.46 -14.80
N MET A 217 31.63 40.94 -13.87
CA MET A 217 32.41 39.72 -14.11
C MET A 217 31.50 38.55 -14.41
N PHE A 218 30.51 38.29 -13.56
CA PHE A 218 29.57 37.19 -13.74
C PHE A 218 28.88 37.25 -15.11
N GLU A 219 28.30 38.40 -15.48
CA GLU A 219 27.62 38.59 -16.76
C GLU A 219 28.54 38.27 -17.95
N THR A 220 29.81 38.72 -17.88
CA THR A 220 30.83 38.49 -18.91
C THR A 220 31.18 37.00 -19.04
N VAL A 221 31.49 36.34 -17.91
CA VAL A 221 31.87 34.91 -17.90
C VAL A 221 30.69 34.05 -18.33
N HIS A 222 29.50 34.33 -17.79
CA HIS A 222 28.27 33.62 -18.11
C HIS A 222 27.97 33.68 -19.62
N ALA A 223 28.07 34.86 -20.25
CA ALA A 223 27.86 35.01 -21.68
C ALA A 223 28.87 34.19 -22.51
N HIS A 224 30.14 34.16 -22.08
CA HIS A 224 31.19 33.40 -22.76
C HIS A 224 30.97 31.89 -22.63
N LEU A 225 30.71 31.39 -21.41
CA LEU A 225 30.45 29.98 -21.16
C LEU A 225 29.20 29.52 -21.90
N LYS A 226 28.11 30.29 -21.89
CA LYS A 226 26.89 29.95 -22.65
C LYS A 226 27.18 29.79 -24.15
N LYS A 227 28.08 30.59 -24.72
CA LYS A 227 28.50 30.46 -26.12
C LYS A 227 29.41 29.26 -26.36
N LEU A 228 30.30 28.94 -25.43
CA LEU A 228 31.20 27.78 -25.50
C LEU A 228 30.43 26.45 -25.38
N LEU A 229 29.45 26.42 -24.48
CA LEU A 229 28.63 25.25 -24.19
C LEU A 229 27.47 25.09 -25.18
N GLY A 230 27.12 26.14 -25.94
CA GLY A 230 25.96 26.16 -26.82
C GLY A 230 26.22 25.68 -28.24
N GLN A 231 25.99 24.38 -28.52
CA GLN A 231 25.46 23.86 -29.79
C GLN A 231 24.79 22.49 -29.55
N THR A 232 23.52 22.47 -29.12
CA THR A 232 22.50 21.44 -29.43
C THR A 232 21.17 21.80 -28.76
N GLU A 233 20.48 22.81 -29.28
CA GLU A 233 19.02 22.96 -29.08
C GLU A 233 18.39 23.11 -30.47
N ALA A 234 18.56 22.09 -31.31
CA ALA A 234 17.70 21.89 -32.48
C ALA A 234 16.47 21.08 -32.05
N GLU A 235 15.42 21.06 -32.88
CA GLU A 235 14.13 20.39 -32.68
C GLU A 235 14.26 18.87 -32.38
N SER A 236 14.74 18.52 -31.19
CA SER A 236 14.86 17.14 -30.71
C SER A 236 13.55 16.71 -30.05
N SER A 237 13.20 15.44 -30.22
CA SER A 237 12.03 14.86 -29.57
C SER A 237 12.15 14.91 -28.04
N GLU A 238 11.03 14.83 -27.32
CA GLU A 238 11.03 14.84 -25.86
C GLU A 238 11.88 13.69 -25.28
N MET A 239 11.85 12.52 -25.93
CA MET A 239 12.65 11.35 -25.55
C MET A 239 14.14 11.52 -25.80
N GLU A 240 14.54 12.21 -26.87
CA GLU A 240 15.95 12.55 -27.11
C GLU A 240 16.50 13.49 -26.03
N LYS A 241 15.69 14.45 -25.58
CA LYS A 241 16.06 15.37 -24.49
C LYS A 241 16.22 14.62 -23.17
N GLU A 242 15.27 13.74 -22.86
CA GLU A 242 15.34 12.88 -21.68
C GLU A 242 16.61 12.02 -21.73
N HIS A 243 16.86 11.34 -22.85
CA HIS A 243 18.06 10.51 -23.02
C HIS A 243 19.36 11.31 -22.83
N ALA A 244 19.46 12.51 -23.42
CA ALA A 244 20.62 13.38 -23.26
C ALA A 244 20.86 13.80 -21.79
N GLN A 245 19.80 13.96 -20.99
CA GLN A 245 19.92 14.27 -19.56
C GLN A 245 20.46 13.09 -18.77
N HIS A 246 20.04 11.86 -19.07
CA HIS A 246 20.61 10.64 -18.45
C HIS A 246 22.09 10.46 -18.81
N GLU A 247 22.49 10.75 -20.05
CA GLU A 247 23.91 10.72 -20.46
C GLU A 247 24.74 11.80 -19.73
N THR A 248 24.19 13.00 -19.58
CA THR A 248 24.82 14.07 -18.81
C THR A 248 25.00 13.65 -17.35
N PHE A 249 23.96 13.05 -16.75
CA PHE A 249 24.03 12.53 -15.39
C PHE A 249 25.08 11.42 -15.26
N LEU A 250 25.14 10.48 -16.21
CA LEU A 250 26.17 9.44 -16.26
C LEU A 250 27.57 10.06 -16.20
N ILE A 251 27.84 11.06 -17.02
CA ILE A 251 29.14 11.75 -17.07
C ILE A 251 29.49 12.35 -15.71
N THR A 252 28.55 13.06 -15.07
CA THR A 252 28.80 13.66 -13.74
C THR A 252 29.07 12.62 -12.65
N ARG A 253 28.51 11.41 -12.76
CA ARG A 253 28.71 10.32 -11.78
C ARG A 253 29.92 9.45 -12.05
N ARG A 254 30.66 9.65 -13.15
CA ARG A 254 31.92 8.93 -13.42
C ARG A 254 33.06 9.26 -12.45
N GLY A 255 32.87 10.22 -11.54
CA GLY A 255 33.86 10.59 -10.52
C GLY A 255 34.81 11.69 -10.99
N MET A 256 35.84 11.95 -10.19
CA MET A 256 36.74 13.11 -10.27
C MET A 256 37.47 13.16 -11.62
N GLY A 257 37.06 14.06 -12.52
CA GLY A 257 37.61 14.15 -13.88
C GLY A 257 37.22 12.99 -14.81
N GLY A 258 36.12 12.29 -14.51
CA GLY A 258 35.54 11.24 -15.37
C GLY A 258 36.08 9.82 -15.16
N LYS A 259 36.73 9.52 -14.03
CA LYS A 259 37.26 8.19 -13.70
C LYS A 259 36.93 7.73 -12.28
N LEU A 260 36.61 6.44 -12.14
CA LEU A 260 36.55 5.75 -10.85
C LEU A 260 37.93 5.72 -10.20
N VAL A 261 37.97 5.90 -8.89
CA VAL A 261 39.22 5.86 -8.12
C VAL A 261 39.17 4.77 -7.06
N GLY A 262 39.97 3.71 -7.27
CA GLY A 262 40.28 2.68 -6.28
C GLY A 262 39.15 1.68 -5.99
N ARG A 263 38.13 1.62 -6.85
CA ARG A 263 36.98 0.70 -6.76
C ARG A 263 36.84 -0.20 -7.99
N GLU A 264 37.92 -0.35 -8.76
CA GLU A 264 37.94 -1.06 -10.04
C GLU A 264 37.58 -2.55 -9.90
N ALA A 265 37.84 -3.16 -8.74
CA ALA A 265 37.47 -4.54 -8.45
C ALA A 265 35.95 -4.81 -8.56
N TYR A 266 35.10 -3.81 -8.24
CA TYR A 266 33.65 -3.97 -8.41
C TYR A 266 33.27 -4.11 -9.89
N LEU A 267 33.99 -3.44 -10.80
CA LEU A 267 33.74 -3.53 -12.24
C LEU A 267 34.00 -4.96 -12.73
N GLU A 268 35.08 -5.58 -12.24
CA GLU A 268 35.44 -6.97 -12.56
C GLU A 268 34.47 -7.99 -11.94
N ASP A 269 33.97 -7.73 -10.74
CA ASP A 269 32.96 -8.58 -10.08
C ASP A 269 31.62 -8.54 -10.82
N ILE A 270 31.21 -7.38 -11.34
CA ILE A 270 30.03 -7.25 -12.21
C ILE A 270 30.23 -8.08 -13.48
N ASP A 271 31.36 -7.94 -14.17
CA ASP A 271 31.68 -8.73 -15.38
C ASP A 271 31.64 -10.24 -15.09
N ARG A 272 32.17 -10.68 -13.94
CA ARG A 272 32.21 -12.09 -13.55
C ARG A 272 30.82 -12.66 -13.29
N ARG A 273 29.98 -11.94 -12.54
CA ARG A 273 28.67 -12.42 -12.09
C ARG A 273 27.57 -12.24 -13.14
N ALA A 274 27.52 -11.07 -13.77
CA ALA A 274 26.48 -10.74 -14.74
C ALA A 274 26.75 -11.37 -16.11
N LEU A 275 28.00 -11.37 -16.59
CA LEU A 275 28.31 -11.75 -17.98
C LEU A 275 28.86 -13.18 -18.14
N ASN A 276 29.62 -13.69 -17.17
CA ASN A 276 30.43 -14.91 -17.35
C ASN A 276 29.92 -16.17 -16.64
N GLY A 277 28.91 -16.05 -15.75
CA GLY A 277 28.41 -17.15 -14.92
C GLY A 277 29.42 -17.52 -13.82
N GLY A 278 28.97 -17.59 -12.57
CA GLY A 278 29.83 -17.77 -11.40
C GLY A 278 30.60 -19.09 -11.38
N GLY A 279 31.81 -19.11 -11.94
CA GLY A 279 32.80 -20.16 -11.72
C GLY A 279 33.46 -20.00 -10.36
N GLY A 280 32.81 -20.50 -9.31
CA GLY A 280 33.45 -20.76 -8.01
C GLY A 280 34.40 -21.94 -8.15
N GLY A 281 35.68 -21.73 -7.82
CA GLY A 281 36.75 -22.71 -7.97
C GLY A 281 36.49 -24.03 -7.24
N GLY A 282 36.28 -25.09 -8.02
CA GLY A 282 36.43 -26.48 -7.61
C GLY A 282 36.97 -27.25 -8.81
N GLU A 283 38.25 -27.61 -8.78
CA GLU A 283 38.83 -28.49 -9.78
C GLU A 283 38.11 -29.85 -9.74
N GLY A 284 37.32 -30.14 -10.77
CA GLY A 284 36.79 -31.48 -11.03
C GLY A 284 35.33 -31.51 -11.49
N GLY A 285 35.12 -31.40 -12.81
CA GLY A 285 33.83 -31.76 -13.40
C GLY A 285 33.50 -30.93 -14.64
N GLY A 286 33.70 -31.51 -15.83
CA GLY A 286 33.17 -30.94 -17.06
C GLY A 286 31.64 -30.96 -17.06
N GLY A 287 31.02 -29.77 -17.07
CA GLY A 287 29.56 -29.65 -17.22
C GLY A 287 29.10 -28.20 -17.17
N ARG A 288 28.56 -27.70 -18.31
CA ARG A 288 27.81 -26.45 -18.55
C ARG A 288 28.38 -25.15 -17.92
N LYS A 289 28.85 -24.23 -18.78
CA LYS A 289 28.95 -22.81 -18.44
C LYS A 289 27.54 -22.31 -18.09
N ASP A 290 27.28 -22.03 -16.82
CA ASP A 290 26.04 -21.41 -16.38
C ASP A 290 25.86 -20.05 -17.06
N ALA A 291 24.66 -19.75 -17.55
CA ALA A 291 24.33 -18.45 -18.11
C ALA A 291 24.42 -17.36 -17.03
N GLY A 292 24.83 -16.15 -17.42
CA GLY A 292 24.86 -14.98 -16.53
C GLY A 292 23.51 -14.74 -15.86
N LYS A 293 23.54 -14.29 -14.59
CA LYS A 293 22.33 -13.95 -13.82
C LYS A 293 22.20 -12.44 -13.70
N SER A 294 20.96 -11.95 -13.68
CA SER A 294 20.67 -10.56 -13.31
C SER A 294 21.21 -10.26 -11.91
N LEU A 295 21.71 -9.03 -11.73
CA LEU A 295 22.47 -8.62 -10.56
C LEU A 295 21.83 -7.39 -9.89
N LEU A 296 21.73 -7.44 -8.56
CA LEU A 296 21.29 -6.35 -7.72
C LEU A 296 22.48 -5.76 -6.95
N LEU A 297 22.81 -4.50 -7.22
CA LEU A 297 23.80 -3.74 -6.49
C LEU A 297 23.18 -3.17 -5.20
N LEU A 298 23.71 -3.58 -4.06
CA LEU A 298 23.26 -3.17 -2.73
C LEU A 298 24.29 -2.26 -2.06
N GLY A 299 23.88 -1.55 -1.01
CA GLY A 299 24.75 -0.69 -0.22
C GLY A 299 23.99 0.46 0.40
N ASP A 300 24.54 1.03 1.48
CA ASP A 300 23.91 2.13 2.21
C ASP A 300 23.74 3.39 1.35
N ALA A 301 22.89 4.31 1.78
CA ALA A 301 22.76 5.62 1.14
C ALA A 301 24.14 6.31 1.07
N GLY A 302 24.48 6.85 -0.10
CA GLY A 302 25.77 7.50 -0.31
C GLY A 302 26.97 6.56 -0.52
N SER A 303 26.82 5.23 -0.46
CA SER A 303 27.92 4.27 -0.60
C SER A 303 28.67 4.29 -1.95
N GLY A 304 28.17 5.00 -2.97
CA GLY A 304 28.83 5.18 -4.27
C GLY A 304 28.38 4.22 -5.38
N LYS A 305 27.20 3.60 -5.26
CA LYS A 305 26.62 2.67 -6.25
C LYS A 305 26.53 3.27 -7.66
N SER A 306 25.91 4.45 -7.80
CA SER A 306 25.78 5.15 -9.08
C SER A 306 27.13 5.41 -9.76
N CYS A 307 28.17 5.70 -8.97
CA CYS A 307 29.52 5.92 -9.49
C CYS A 307 30.15 4.64 -10.05
N VAL A 308 29.94 3.51 -9.36
CA VAL A 308 30.38 2.19 -9.84
C VAL A 308 29.66 1.84 -11.15
N LEU A 309 28.34 2.03 -11.22
CA LEU A 309 27.56 1.76 -12.44
C LEU A 309 27.98 2.66 -13.61
N ALA A 310 28.08 3.97 -13.41
CA ALA A 310 28.47 4.90 -14.47
C ALA A 310 29.83 4.56 -15.10
N ASN A 311 30.80 4.14 -14.28
CA ASN A 311 32.11 3.71 -14.78
C ASN A 311 32.09 2.32 -15.44
N TRP A 312 31.23 1.41 -14.96
CA TRP A 312 31.06 0.11 -15.59
C TRP A 312 30.41 0.23 -16.97
N ILE A 313 29.36 1.04 -17.10
CA ILE A 313 28.64 1.28 -18.36
C ILE A 313 29.61 1.73 -19.45
N GLU A 314 30.44 2.73 -19.17
CA GLU A 314 31.40 3.24 -20.16
C GLU A 314 32.41 2.15 -20.57
N ARG A 315 32.98 1.44 -19.58
CA ARG A 315 33.93 0.35 -19.84
C ARG A 315 33.28 -0.76 -20.69
N HIS A 316 31.99 -1.06 -20.48
CA HIS A 316 31.27 -2.05 -21.27
C HIS A 316 31.01 -1.54 -22.69
N ARG A 317 30.58 -0.29 -22.88
CA ARG A 317 30.41 0.35 -24.19
C ARG A 317 31.69 0.28 -25.03
N GLU A 318 32.85 0.51 -24.41
CA GLU A 318 34.15 0.43 -25.09
C GLU A 318 34.57 -1.02 -25.43
N SER A 319 34.24 -1.99 -24.59
CA SER A 319 34.72 -3.38 -24.74
C SER A 319 33.77 -4.30 -25.52
N SER A 320 32.46 -4.00 -25.52
CA SER A 320 31.41 -4.82 -26.12
C SER A 320 30.37 -3.94 -26.85
N PRO A 321 30.72 -3.32 -27.98
CA PRO A 321 29.85 -2.36 -28.69
C PRO A 321 28.63 -3.01 -29.37
N ASP A 322 28.60 -4.34 -29.50
CA ASP A 322 27.48 -5.09 -30.09
C ASP A 322 26.37 -5.41 -29.07
N ASP A 323 26.61 -5.17 -27.77
CA ASP A 323 25.61 -5.33 -26.72
C ASP A 323 24.77 -4.05 -26.59
N ILE A 324 23.45 -4.18 -26.45
CA ILE A 324 22.54 -3.06 -26.22
C ILE A 324 22.50 -2.73 -24.73
N LEU A 325 22.76 -1.47 -24.38
CA LEU A 325 22.77 -0.96 -23.02
C LEU A 325 21.65 0.05 -22.83
N ALA A 326 20.53 -0.39 -22.23
CA ALA A 326 19.42 0.48 -21.91
C ALA A 326 19.58 1.00 -20.48
N VAL A 327 19.97 2.26 -20.32
CA VAL A 327 20.37 2.87 -19.04
C VAL A 327 19.32 3.86 -18.54
N HIS A 328 18.97 3.76 -17.26
CA HIS A 328 18.06 4.70 -16.62
C HIS A 328 18.53 5.04 -15.19
N PHE A 329 18.72 6.33 -14.90
CA PHE A 329 19.05 6.84 -13.57
C PHE A 329 17.82 7.48 -12.92
N VAL A 330 17.32 6.85 -11.87
CA VAL A 330 16.11 7.30 -11.19
C VAL A 330 16.39 8.56 -10.36
N GLY A 331 15.60 9.60 -10.61
CA GLY A 331 15.75 10.91 -9.99
C GLY A 331 16.82 11.79 -10.63
N CYS A 332 17.31 11.47 -11.84
CA CYS A 332 18.20 12.38 -12.58
C CYS A 332 17.42 13.47 -13.33
N THR A 333 16.19 13.16 -13.73
CA THR A 333 15.22 14.08 -14.32
C THR A 333 13.91 13.98 -13.56
N SER A 334 13.00 14.88 -13.88
CA SER A 334 11.66 14.90 -13.33
C SER A 334 10.78 13.71 -13.68
N SER A 335 10.92 13.19 -14.89
CA SER A 335 10.14 12.08 -15.43
C SER A 335 10.77 10.72 -15.06
N SER A 336 12.06 10.69 -14.71
CA SER A 336 12.81 9.47 -14.40
C SER A 336 12.36 8.70 -13.15
N THR A 337 11.45 9.25 -12.35
CA THR A 337 10.90 8.59 -11.15
C THR A 337 9.64 7.77 -11.44
N ARG A 338 9.04 7.89 -12.62
CA ARG A 338 7.79 7.25 -13.01
C ARG A 338 8.02 6.00 -13.85
N GLU A 339 7.24 4.95 -13.61
CA GLU A 339 7.39 3.67 -14.28
C GLU A 339 7.09 3.75 -15.78
N LEU A 340 6.09 4.55 -16.16
CA LEU A 340 5.70 4.74 -17.55
C LEU A 340 6.83 5.38 -18.36
N ASP A 341 7.41 6.46 -17.85
CA ASP A 341 8.42 7.25 -18.55
C ASP A 341 9.77 6.51 -18.57
N LEU A 342 10.07 5.76 -17.50
CA LEU A 342 11.17 4.81 -17.49
C LEU A 342 11.00 3.75 -18.59
N LEU A 343 9.83 3.12 -18.72
CA LEU A 343 9.60 2.12 -19.77
C LEU A 343 9.67 2.72 -21.17
N LYS A 344 9.16 3.94 -21.38
CA LYS A 344 9.32 4.69 -22.64
C LYS A 344 10.78 4.91 -22.97
N HIS A 345 11.57 5.34 -21.99
CA HIS A 345 13.00 5.59 -22.17
C HIS A 345 13.78 4.30 -22.48
N LEU A 346 13.49 3.19 -21.79
CA LEU A 346 14.11 1.90 -22.08
C LEU A 346 13.73 1.38 -23.47
N CYS A 347 12.46 1.49 -23.88
CA CYS A 347 12.03 1.05 -25.21
C CYS A 347 12.68 1.88 -26.31
N TYR A 348 12.72 3.21 -26.14
CA TYR A 348 13.37 4.12 -27.06
C TYR A 348 14.84 3.75 -27.28
N GLN A 349 15.61 3.56 -26.21
CA GLN A 349 17.04 3.17 -26.30
C GLN A 349 17.24 1.84 -27.03
N ILE A 350 16.46 0.81 -26.65
CA ILE A 350 16.59 -0.52 -27.27
C ILE A 350 16.20 -0.48 -28.74
N GLU A 351 15.15 0.27 -29.10
CA GLU A 351 14.70 0.42 -30.49
C GLU A 351 15.74 1.15 -31.35
N GLU A 352 16.27 2.29 -30.89
CA GLU A 352 17.34 3.05 -31.56
C GLU A 352 18.60 2.21 -31.78
N ASP A 353 19.07 1.50 -30.74
CA ASP A 353 20.25 0.64 -30.84
C ASP A 353 20.00 -0.57 -31.75
N LEU A 354 18.79 -1.15 -31.73
CA LEU A 354 18.41 -2.23 -32.65
C LEU A 354 18.41 -1.77 -34.10
N ILE A 355 17.85 -0.58 -34.40
CA ILE A 355 17.87 0.01 -35.74
C ILE A 355 19.31 0.28 -36.18
N THR A 356 20.15 0.76 -35.27
CA THR A 356 21.57 1.04 -35.54
C THR A 356 22.36 -0.22 -35.85
N LEU A 357 22.18 -1.29 -35.07
CA LEU A 357 22.83 -2.59 -35.29
C LEU A 357 22.23 -3.35 -36.49
N ARG A 358 20.94 -3.13 -36.78
CA ARG A 358 20.17 -3.78 -37.84
C ARG A 358 19.30 -2.76 -38.60
N PRO A 359 19.85 -2.09 -39.62
CA PRO A 359 19.11 -1.10 -40.41
C PRO A 359 17.89 -1.66 -41.17
N ASP A 360 17.78 -2.99 -41.29
CA ASP A 360 16.63 -3.68 -41.87
C ASP A 360 15.47 -3.92 -40.88
N TYR A 361 15.70 -3.70 -39.59
CA TYR A 361 14.69 -3.84 -38.54
C TYR A 361 13.68 -2.69 -38.60
N HIS A 362 12.39 -3.05 -38.62
CA HIS A 362 11.28 -2.09 -38.59
C HIS A 362 10.24 -2.55 -37.57
N VAL A 363 9.86 -1.67 -36.66
CA VAL A 363 8.74 -1.92 -35.75
C VAL A 363 7.44 -1.78 -36.55
N GLY A 364 6.74 -2.89 -36.80
CA GLY A 364 5.56 -2.91 -37.68
C GLY A 364 4.49 -1.84 -37.36
N GLU A 365 4.00 -1.18 -38.41
CA GLU A 365 3.13 0.03 -38.37
C GLU A 365 1.79 -0.14 -37.63
N GLU A 366 1.24 -1.36 -37.51
CA GLU A 366 -0.11 -1.60 -36.98
C GLU A 366 -0.29 -1.32 -35.47
N LYS A 367 0.76 -0.96 -34.72
CA LYS A 367 0.72 -0.93 -33.23
C LYS A 367 1.20 0.35 -32.53
N GLN A 368 1.62 1.38 -33.27
CA GLN A 368 1.90 2.70 -32.66
C GLN A 368 0.66 3.36 -32.03
N LYS A 369 -0.57 2.91 -32.37
CA LYS A 369 -1.83 3.45 -31.82
C LYS A 369 -2.39 2.71 -30.59
N GLU A 370 -1.93 1.50 -30.26
CA GLU A 370 -2.53 0.68 -29.19
C GLU A 370 -1.67 0.54 -27.92
N GLY A 371 -0.47 1.15 -27.85
CA GLY A 371 0.45 0.92 -26.74
C GLY A 371 1.25 2.12 -26.21
N SER A 372 0.93 3.35 -26.62
CA SER A 372 1.79 4.53 -26.37
C SER A 372 1.53 5.29 -25.06
N GLU A 373 0.41 5.05 -24.36
CA GLU A 373 -0.02 5.91 -23.24
C GLU A 373 -0.06 5.24 -21.86
N ASP A 374 0.07 3.91 -21.76
CA ASP A 374 -0.01 3.21 -20.47
C ASP A 374 1.14 2.21 -20.21
N VAL A 375 1.33 1.86 -18.94
CA VAL A 375 2.41 0.96 -18.49
C VAL A 375 2.29 -0.43 -19.14
N ARG A 376 1.06 -0.85 -19.48
CA ARG A 376 0.78 -2.15 -20.09
C ARG A 376 1.29 -2.25 -21.51
N GLY A 377 0.94 -1.27 -22.35
CA GLY A 377 1.41 -1.17 -23.72
C GLY A 377 2.92 -1.15 -23.76
N MET A 378 3.52 -0.30 -22.91
CA MET A 378 4.98 -0.14 -22.84
C MET A 378 5.69 -1.39 -22.34
N ARG A 379 5.16 -2.10 -21.33
CA ARG A 379 5.72 -3.38 -20.86
C ARG A 379 5.69 -4.45 -21.96
N LYS A 380 4.61 -4.54 -22.72
CA LYS A 380 4.49 -5.49 -23.86
C LYS A 380 5.44 -5.12 -24.98
N LEU A 381 5.60 -3.83 -25.26
CA LEU A 381 6.57 -3.34 -26.24
C LEU A 381 7.99 -3.71 -25.82
N LEU A 382 8.37 -3.45 -24.56
CA LEU A 382 9.68 -3.83 -24.03
C LEU A 382 9.93 -5.34 -24.16
N GLN A 383 8.95 -6.19 -23.79
CA GLN A 383 9.06 -7.65 -23.96
C GLN A 383 9.28 -8.05 -25.42
N LYS A 384 8.59 -7.39 -26.35
CA LYS A 384 8.75 -7.63 -27.78
C LYS A 384 10.15 -7.22 -28.26
N LEU A 385 10.59 -5.99 -27.99
CA LEU A 385 11.91 -5.49 -28.39
C LEU A 385 13.04 -6.39 -27.88
N VAL A 386 12.93 -6.80 -26.63
CA VAL A 386 13.88 -7.72 -25.98
C VAL A 386 13.85 -9.11 -26.64
N SER A 387 12.68 -9.62 -27.02
CA SER A 387 12.54 -10.88 -27.76
C SER A 387 13.11 -10.78 -29.18
N ASP A 388 12.89 -9.65 -29.86
CA ASP A 388 13.39 -9.38 -31.21
C ASP A 388 14.93 -9.32 -31.19
N ALA A 389 15.53 -8.59 -30.24
CA ALA A 389 16.97 -8.56 -30.01
C ALA A 389 17.56 -9.97 -29.78
N SER A 390 16.90 -10.76 -28.93
CA SER A 390 17.32 -12.14 -28.64
C SER A 390 17.26 -13.04 -29.88
N SER A 391 16.26 -12.85 -30.76
CA SER A 391 16.16 -13.55 -32.04
C SER A 391 17.30 -13.24 -33.00
N PHE A 392 17.87 -12.02 -32.91
CA PHE A 392 19.06 -11.60 -33.63
C PHE A 392 20.38 -11.95 -32.94
N ASN A 393 20.31 -12.72 -31.84
CA ASN A 393 21.47 -13.12 -31.05
C ASN A 393 22.19 -11.93 -30.38
N ILE A 394 21.53 -10.77 -30.25
CA ILE A 394 22.03 -9.57 -29.58
C ILE A 394 21.73 -9.68 -28.07
N ARG A 395 22.67 -9.24 -27.23
CA ARG A 395 22.47 -9.20 -25.77
C ARG A 395 21.91 -7.84 -25.38
N VAL A 396 20.93 -7.84 -24.48
CA VAL A 396 20.35 -6.61 -23.93
C VAL A 396 20.62 -6.56 -22.44
N ILE A 397 21.25 -5.47 -21.98
CA ILE A 397 21.53 -5.22 -20.57
C ILE A 397 20.74 -3.99 -20.16
N ILE A 398 19.74 -4.20 -19.29
CA ILE A 398 18.88 -3.15 -18.77
C ILE A 398 19.42 -2.71 -17.41
N ILE A 399 19.73 -1.43 -17.27
CA ILE A 399 20.40 -0.86 -16.10
C ILE A 399 19.50 0.19 -15.48
N ILE A 400 19.13 -0.01 -14.21
CA ILE A 400 18.29 0.94 -13.48
C ILE A 400 18.97 1.26 -12.15
N ASP A 401 19.46 2.49 -12.01
CA ASP A 401 20.11 2.98 -10.79
C ASP A 401 19.11 3.65 -9.86
N ALA A 402 19.24 3.37 -8.56
CA ALA A 402 18.46 3.96 -7.47
C ALA A 402 16.95 3.65 -7.50
N LEU A 403 16.58 2.37 -7.65
CA LEU A 403 15.17 1.93 -7.63
C LEU A 403 14.40 2.42 -6.40
N ASN A 404 15.05 2.57 -5.24
CA ASN A 404 14.45 3.12 -4.03
C ASN A 404 13.99 4.59 -4.15
N LYS A 405 14.34 5.29 -5.24
CA LYS A 405 13.93 6.66 -5.53
C LYS A 405 12.78 6.75 -6.53
N MET A 406 12.27 5.62 -7.03
CA MET A 406 11.06 5.62 -7.86
C MET A 406 9.92 6.24 -7.05
N ASP A 407 9.02 6.96 -7.70
CA ASP A 407 7.82 7.43 -7.03
C ASP A 407 7.06 6.22 -6.47
N ALA A 408 6.50 6.36 -5.29
CA ALA A 408 5.66 5.31 -4.74
C ALA A 408 4.49 5.07 -5.69
N GLY A 409 4.42 3.87 -6.27
CA GLY A 409 3.28 3.44 -7.07
C GLY A 409 1.97 3.55 -6.28
N GLY A 410 0.85 3.44 -7.00
CA GLY A 410 -0.47 3.44 -6.37
C GLY A 410 -0.56 2.41 -5.24
N ARG A 411 -1.43 2.63 -4.25
CA ARG A 411 -1.42 1.81 -3.03
C ARG A 411 -1.62 0.31 -3.31
N THR A 412 -2.22 -0.04 -4.43
CA THR A 412 -2.50 -1.42 -4.88
C THR A 412 -1.41 -2.06 -5.73
N MET A 413 -0.36 -1.30 -6.08
CA MET A 413 0.70 -1.68 -7.01
C MET A 413 1.66 -2.71 -6.41
N LYS A 414 1.74 -3.90 -7.00
CA LYS A 414 2.80 -4.88 -6.72
C LYS A 414 4.15 -4.32 -7.14
N GLU A 415 5.15 -4.42 -6.27
CA GLU A 415 6.49 -3.89 -6.54
C GLU A 415 7.09 -4.49 -7.82
N LEU A 416 7.68 -3.61 -8.63
CA LEU A 416 8.38 -3.94 -9.89
C LEU A 416 7.54 -4.76 -10.89
N TYR A 417 6.21 -4.81 -10.77
CA TYR A 417 5.37 -5.60 -11.68
C TYR A 417 5.55 -5.17 -13.14
N TRP A 418 5.77 -3.87 -13.34
CA TRP A 418 5.95 -3.23 -14.63
C TRP A 418 7.22 -3.72 -15.32
N LEU A 419 8.19 -4.20 -14.53
CA LEU A 419 9.41 -4.82 -15.02
C LEU A 419 9.09 -6.22 -15.54
N PRO A 420 9.33 -6.53 -16.83
CA PRO A 420 9.04 -7.84 -17.40
C PRO A 420 9.68 -9.01 -16.65
N LYS A 421 8.94 -10.12 -16.49
CA LYS A 421 9.54 -11.42 -16.14
C LYS A 421 10.31 -11.92 -17.35
N VAL A 422 11.64 -11.86 -17.30
CA VAL A 422 12.52 -12.24 -18.42
C VAL A 422 12.65 -13.76 -18.51
N THR A 423 12.56 -14.28 -19.74
CA THR A 423 12.56 -15.72 -20.05
C THR A 423 13.78 -16.20 -20.84
N SER A 424 14.70 -15.29 -21.24
CA SER A 424 15.87 -15.64 -22.06
C SER A 424 17.21 -15.32 -21.37
N SER A 425 18.23 -16.15 -21.58
CA SER A 425 19.57 -15.99 -21.02
C SER A 425 20.40 -14.84 -21.62
N LYS A 426 19.86 -14.11 -22.60
CA LYS A 426 20.52 -12.97 -23.27
C LYS A 426 20.11 -11.60 -22.75
N VAL A 427 19.26 -11.58 -21.74
CA VAL A 427 18.66 -10.37 -21.22
C VAL A 427 18.99 -10.31 -19.75
N LEU A 428 19.76 -9.30 -19.36
CA LEU A 428 20.29 -9.15 -18.02
C LEU A 428 19.79 -7.85 -17.44
N PHE A 429 19.38 -7.88 -16.17
CA PHE A 429 19.13 -6.66 -15.41
C PHE A 429 20.30 -6.40 -14.48
N LEU A 430 20.78 -5.15 -14.47
CA LEU A 430 21.73 -4.64 -13.49
C LEU A 430 21.05 -3.50 -12.75
N LEU A 431 20.51 -3.80 -11.57
CA LEU A 431 19.69 -2.86 -10.81
C LEU A 431 20.46 -2.39 -9.58
N SER A 432 20.22 -1.18 -9.09
CA SER A 432 20.77 -0.72 -7.81
C SER A 432 19.68 -0.24 -6.86
N THR A 433 19.83 -0.52 -5.57
CA THR A 433 18.95 0.01 -4.52
C THR A 433 19.69 0.20 -3.18
N SER A 434 19.07 0.91 -2.25
CA SER A 434 19.56 1.07 -0.88
C SER A 434 19.30 -0.17 -0.03
N ASN A 435 20.18 -0.47 0.95
CA ASN A 435 19.95 -1.53 1.93
C ASN A 435 18.67 -1.35 2.76
N SER A 436 18.13 -0.12 2.82
CA SER A 436 16.87 0.20 3.47
C SER A 436 15.61 -0.22 2.68
N ASP A 437 15.75 -0.55 1.40
CA ASP A 437 14.64 -0.89 0.50
C ASP A 437 14.31 -2.40 0.58
N ALA A 438 13.90 -2.84 1.77
CA ALA A 438 13.66 -4.26 2.06
C ALA A 438 12.64 -4.91 1.12
N ARG A 439 11.69 -4.12 0.58
CA ARG A 439 10.61 -4.62 -0.28
C ARG A 439 11.12 -5.01 -1.67
N ASN A 440 11.78 -4.10 -2.38
CA ASN A 440 12.37 -4.39 -3.68
C ASN A 440 13.46 -5.46 -3.59
N ILE A 441 14.23 -5.47 -2.48
CA ILE A 441 15.24 -6.51 -2.23
C ILE A 441 14.58 -7.89 -2.15
N LYS A 442 13.49 -8.02 -1.40
CA LYS A 442 12.76 -9.28 -1.27
C LYS A 442 12.20 -9.77 -2.60
N GLU A 443 11.50 -8.92 -3.35
CA GLU A 443 10.94 -9.27 -4.68
C GLU A 443 12.05 -9.70 -5.65
N LEU A 444 13.15 -8.94 -5.73
CA LEU A 444 14.23 -9.23 -6.68
C LEU A 444 15.03 -10.50 -6.34
N LEU A 445 15.33 -10.71 -5.05
CA LEU A 445 16.14 -11.87 -4.62
C LEU A 445 15.30 -13.13 -4.45
N ASP A 446 14.15 -13.05 -3.77
CA ASP A 446 13.34 -14.23 -3.43
C ASP A 446 12.44 -14.66 -4.59
N GLU A 447 11.71 -13.72 -5.22
CA GLU A 447 10.75 -14.05 -6.28
C GLU A 447 11.38 -14.08 -7.67
N ARG A 448 12.35 -13.21 -7.95
CA ARG A 448 12.99 -13.10 -9.28
C ARG A 448 14.39 -13.71 -9.36
N HIS A 449 14.92 -14.20 -8.24
CA HIS A 449 16.18 -14.95 -8.16
C HIS A 449 17.42 -14.20 -8.70
N PHE A 450 17.51 -12.90 -8.43
CA PHE A 450 18.70 -12.09 -8.75
C PHE A 450 19.88 -12.48 -7.84
N ASP A 451 21.11 -12.33 -8.35
CA ASP A 451 22.29 -12.32 -7.48
C ASP A 451 22.48 -10.93 -6.86
N SER A 452 23.25 -10.81 -5.77
CA SER A 452 23.52 -9.52 -5.12
C SER A 452 25.01 -9.22 -4.96
N LEU A 453 25.36 -7.94 -5.10
CA LEU A 453 26.71 -7.41 -4.87
C LEU A 453 26.64 -6.17 -3.98
N GLU A 454 27.21 -6.26 -2.78
CA GLU A 454 27.17 -5.19 -1.80
C GLU A 454 28.37 -4.23 -1.95
N VAL A 455 28.09 -2.95 -2.15
CA VAL A 455 29.06 -1.86 -2.24
C VAL A 455 29.35 -1.33 -0.83
N ARG A 456 30.55 -1.63 -0.33
CA ARG A 456 31.00 -1.28 1.02
C ARG A 456 31.50 0.16 1.15
N GLN A 457 31.65 0.60 2.41
CA GLN A 457 32.25 1.90 2.77
C GLN A 457 33.71 2.04 2.32
N LEU A 458 34.21 3.28 2.28
CA LEU A 458 35.58 3.59 1.88
C LEU A 458 36.60 3.19 2.96
N THR A 459 37.64 2.47 2.54
CA THR A 459 38.82 2.21 3.36
C THR A 459 39.70 3.47 3.47
N PRO A 460 40.57 3.61 4.49
CA PRO A 460 41.40 4.81 4.67
C PRO A 460 42.26 5.19 3.45
N ASP A 461 42.78 4.21 2.70
CA ASP A 461 43.52 4.44 1.47
C ASP A 461 42.63 5.05 0.38
N LEU A 462 41.41 4.53 0.22
CA LEU A 462 40.43 5.04 -0.74
C LEU A 462 39.92 6.41 -0.36
N ARG A 463 39.64 6.67 0.92
CA ARG A 463 39.27 8.00 1.41
C ARG A 463 40.34 9.02 1.01
N THR A 464 41.62 8.68 1.17
CA THR A 464 42.73 9.57 0.79
C THR A 464 42.72 9.91 -0.69
N LYS A 465 42.56 8.88 -1.54
CA LYS A 465 42.53 9.06 -3.00
C LYS A 465 41.32 9.87 -3.47
N VAL A 466 40.15 9.63 -2.88
CA VAL A 466 38.90 10.37 -3.15
C VAL A 466 39.02 11.82 -2.69
N THR A 467 39.48 12.08 -1.47
CA THR A 467 39.66 13.46 -0.98
C THR A 467 40.61 14.25 -1.86
N LYS A 468 41.76 13.66 -2.24
CA LYS A 468 42.73 14.32 -3.12
C LYS A 468 42.12 14.64 -4.48
N GLY A 469 41.44 13.70 -5.12
CA GLY A 469 40.86 13.94 -6.43
C GLY A 469 39.75 15.00 -6.40
N MET A 470 38.87 14.99 -5.40
CA MET A 470 37.71 15.89 -5.36
C MET A 470 38.15 17.33 -5.13
N LEU A 471 39.15 17.53 -4.26
CA LEU A 471 39.74 18.84 -4.04
C LEU A 471 40.56 19.30 -5.24
N MET A 472 41.35 18.41 -5.85
CA MET A 472 42.21 18.74 -6.98
C MET A 472 41.42 19.23 -8.20
N VAL A 473 40.24 18.64 -8.47
CA VAL A 473 39.38 19.13 -9.56
C VAL A 473 38.98 20.58 -9.30
N ARG A 474 38.65 20.93 -8.05
CA ARG A 474 38.29 22.28 -7.60
C ARG A 474 39.50 23.20 -7.34
N GLY A 475 40.71 22.76 -7.70
CA GLY A 475 41.94 23.52 -7.50
C GLY A 475 42.34 23.71 -6.03
N LYS A 476 41.81 22.88 -5.12
CA LYS A 476 42.11 22.90 -3.68
C LYS A 476 42.96 21.70 -3.28
N GLU A 477 43.68 21.83 -2.17
CA GLU A 477 44.43 20.72 -1.54
C GLU A 477 44.44 20.92 -0.01
N LEU A 478 44.42 19.82 0.75
CA LEU A 478 44.59 19.83 2.21
C LEU A 478 46.06 19.60 2.57
N SER A 479 46.54 20.23 3.65
CA SER A 479 47.84 19.90 4.21
C SER A 479 47.88 18.43 4.70
N PRO A 480 49.06 17.80 4.83
CA PRO A 480 49.17 16.43 5.32
C PRO A 480 48.49 16.22 6.69
N LYS A 481 48.55 17.21 7.58
CA LYS A 481 47.90 17.16 8.90
C LYS A 481 46.37 17.25 8.79
N GLN A 482 45.87 18.13 7.93
CA GLN A 482 44.43 18.26 7.68
C GLN A 482 43.88 16.98 7.03
N MET A 483 44.61 16.40 6.08
CA MET A 483 44.27 15.11 5.48
C MET A 483 44.20 14.02 6.56
N GLU A 484 45.19 13.90 7.43
CA GLU A 484 45.18 12.91 8.52
C GLU A 484 43.95 13.06 9.43
N LYS A 485 43.56 14.31 9.78
CA LYS A 485 42.34 14.58 10.55
C LYS A 485 41.07 14.09 9.84
N VAL A 486 40.90 14.46 8.56
CA VAL A 486 39.73 14.08 7.77
C VAL A 486 39.63 12.56 7.60
N ILE A 487 40.75 11.90 7.27
CA ILE A 487 40.79 10.45 7.03
C ILE A 487 40.66 9.66 8.33
N GLY A 488 41.18 10.20 9.44
CA GLY A 488 41.14 9.57 10.77
C GLY A 488 39.75 9.54 11.40
N ASN A 489 38.82 10.38 10.97
CA ASN A 489 37.42 10.32 11.41
C ASN A 489 36.72 9.09 10.79
N ALA A 490 36.04 8.28 11.60
CA ALA A 490 35.38 7.06 11.14
C ALA A 490 34.28 7.34 10.09
N GLU A 491 33.51 8.42 10.26
CA GLU A 491 32.33 8.78 9.46
C GLU A 491 32.67 9.12 8.00
N THR A 492 33.91 9.54 7.71
CA THR A 492 34.39 9.76 6.33
C THR A 492 34.52 8.47 5.51
N GLY A 493 34.21 7.32 6.11
CA GLY A 493 33.98 6.06 5.39
C GLY A 493 32.74 6.10 4.50
N ASN A 494 31.73 6.88 4.85
CA ASN A 494 30.58 7.12 3.99
C ASN A 494 30.95 8.18 2.93
N PRO A 495 30.91 7.85 1.62
CA PRO A 495 31.21 8.82 0.57
C PRO A 495 30.31 10.06 0.56
N LEU A 496 29.05 9.96 0.99
CA LEU A 496 28.16 11.12 1.11
C LEU A 496 28.59 12.05 2.25
N TYR A 497 28.94 11.50 3.42
CA TYR A 497 29.51 12.30 4.51
C TYR A 497 30.78 13.01 4.04
N LEU A 498 31.69 12.28 3.40
CA LEU A 498 32.92 12.84 2.87
C LEU A 498 32.63 13.91 1.80
N PHE A 499 31.67 13.69 0.92
CA PHE A 499 31.25 14.67 -0.09
C PHE A 499 30.73 15.97 0.56
N ILE A 500 29.81 15.87 1.52
CA ILE A 500 29.26 17.05 2.23
C ILE A 500 30.38 17.79 2.95
N LEU A 501 31.24 17.05 3.68
CA LEU A 501 32.38 17.63 4.38
C LEU A 501 33.28 18.41 3.41
N LEU A 502 33.66 17.80 2.30
CA LEU A 502 34.52 18.45 1.30
C LEU A 502 33.82 19.61 0.58
N GLN A 503 32.50 19.55 0.38
CA GLN A 503 31.71 20.68 -0.12
C GLN A 503 31.72 21.86 0.85
N GLU A 504 31.56 21.61 2.15
CA GLU A 504 31.65 22.65 3.17
C GLU A 504 33.05 23.28 3.20
N LEU A 505 34.12 22.47 3.11
CA LEU A 505 35.49 22.98 2.99
C LEU A 505 35.74 23.73 1.67
N CYS A 506 35.06 23.35 0.59
CA CYS A 506 35.14 24.06 -0.68
C CYS A 506 34.42 25.41 -0.63
N SER A 507 33.37 25.54 0.16
CA SER A 507 32.60 26.77 0.32
C SER A 507 33.18 27.71 1.39
N PHE A 508 34.10 27.24 2.25
CA PHE A 508 34.61 28.02 3.37
C PHE A 508 35.59 29.13 2.97
N GLY A 509 35.27 30.34 3.45
CA GLY A 509 35.86 31.64 3.10
C GLY A 509 37.29 31.93 3.58
N SER A 510 37.63 31.39 4.76
CA SER A 510 38.69 31.93 5.62
C SER A 510 39.83 30.93 5.78
N PHE A 511 40.93 31.14 5.05
CA PHE A 511 42.08 30.21 5.10
C PHE A 511 42.66 30.04 6.51
N PHE A 512 42.70 31.11 7.32
CA PHE A 512 43.32 31.10 8.65
C PHE A 512 42.50 30.35 9.71
N GLU A 513 41.20 30.17 9.48
CA GLU A 513 40.26 29.50 10.41
C GLU A 513 39.92 28.07 9.95
N LEU A 514 40.52 27.61 8.86
CA LEU A 514 40.19 26.33 8.23
C LEU A 514 40.41 25.13 9.16
N ASP A 515 41.47 25.14 9.97
CA ASP A 515 41.74 24.04 10.92
C ASP A 515 40.66 23.93 12.01
N GLU A 516 40.24 25.06 12.57
CA GLU A 516 39.17 25.13 13.58
C GLU A 516 37.80 24.75 12.98
N TYR A 517 37.56 25.15 11.73
CA TYR A 517 36.36 24.78 11.00
C TYR A 517 36.31 23.28 10.68
N ILE A 518 37.43 22.67 10.25
CA ILE A 518 37.54 21.21 10.09
C ILE A 518 37.23 20.51 11.42
N ASP A 519 37.85 20.95 12.52
CA ASP A 519 37.62 20.36 13.84
C ASP A 519 36.13 20.48 14.24
N THR A 520 35.51 21.62 13.96
CA THR A 520 34.08 21.84 14.17
C THR A 520 33.25 20.84 13.36
N LEU A 521 33.46 20.72 12.04
CA LEU A 521 32.68 19.78 11.20
C LEU A 521 32.85 18.32 11.65
N LEU A 522 34.08 17.90 11.98
CA LEU A 522 34.40 16.53 12.38
C LEU A 522 33.82 16.13 13.76
N THR A 523 33.28 17.05 14.56
CA THR A 523 32.49 16.67 15.75
C THR A 523 31.15 16.00 15.40
N SER A 524 30.70 16.07 14.15
CA SER A 524 29.46 15.43 13.70
C SER A 524 29.60 13.90 13.71
N THR A 525 28.75 13.23 14.49
CA THR A 525 28.75 11.76 14.64
C THR A 525 27.96 11.01 13.58
N SER A 526 27.27 11.74 12.70
CA SER A 526 26.47 11.17 11.61
C SER A 526 26.35 12.14 10.44
N THR A 527 25.90 11.64 9.29
CA THR A 527 25.56 12.46 8.12
C THR A 527 24.46 13.48 8.43
N VAL A 528 23.50 13.13 9.28
CA VAL A 528 22.43 14.04 9.74
C VAL A 528 23.02 15.22 10.52
N ASP A 529 23.94 14.95 11.47
CA ASP A 529 24.59 16.02 12.25
C ASP A 529 25.45 16.94 11.38
N LEU A 530 26.05 16.40 10.32
CA LEU A 530 26.80 17.20 9.35
C LEU A 530 25.86 18.06 8.49
N PHE A 531 24.70 17.52 8.09
CA PHE A 531 23.68 18.32 7.42
C PHE A 531 23.13 19.43 8.31
N VAL A 532 22.99 19.24 9.62
CA VAL A 532 22.61 20.33 10.54
C VAL A 532 23.60 21.49 10.45
N LYS A 533 24.91 21.22 10.45
CA LYS A 533 25.93 22.28 10.28
C LYS A 533 25.86 22.95 8.91
N PHE A 534 25.57 22.19 7.87
CA PHE A 534 25.30 22.74 6.54
C PHE A 534 24.09 23.68 6.55
N LEU A 535 23.01 23.33 7.28
CA LEU A 535 21.84 24.19 7.45
C LEU A 535 22.17 25.46 8.24
N GLU A 536 22.91 25.35 9.35
CA GLU A 536 23.38 26.50 10.13
C GLU A 536 24.22 27.47 9.28
N ARG A 537 25.08 26.92 8.40
CA ARG A 537 25.83 27.72 7.42
C ARG A 537 24.89 28.41 6.43
N LEU A 538 23.92 27.69 5.86
CA LEU A 538 22.93 28.30 4.97
C LEU A 538 22.20 29.45 5.65
N GLU A 539 21.78 29.28 6.90
CA GLU A 539 21.11 30.33 7.68
C GLU A 539 21.99 31.56 7.86
N ARG A 540 23.29 31.37 8.16
CA ARG A 540 24.23 32.48 8.31
C ARG A 540 24.46 33.22 7.00
N ASP A 541 24.56 32.49 5.88
CA ASP A 541 25.02 33.06 4.62
C ASP A 541 23.88 33.62 3.75
N TYR A 542 22.64 33.11 3.89
CA TYR A 542 21.52 33.42 2.99
C TYR A 542 20.26 33.97 3.67
N ASN A 543 20.18 34.01 5.01
CA ASN A 543 19.06 34.69 5.65
C ASN A 543 19.21 36.22 5.54
N PRO A 544 18.21 36.94 5.00
CA PRO A 544 18.16 38.39 5.07
C PRO A 544 18.00 38.87 6.52
N GLU A 545 18.46 40.08 6.83
CA GLU A 545 18.30 40.65 8.18
C GLU A 545 16.83 40.62 8.64
N GLY A 546 16.59 39.97 9.79
CA GLY A 546 15.26 39.84 10.38
C GLY A 546 14.32 38.84 9.71
N LYS A 547 14.78 38.03 8.75
CA LYS A 547 14.01 36.95 8.12
C LYS A 547 14.64 35.58 8.37
N HIS A 548 13.83 34.53 8.31
CA HIS A 548 14.27 33.13 8.43
C HIS A 548 14.02 32.37 7.14
N LEU A 549 14.51 32.91 6.02
CA LEU A 549 14.25 32.40 4.67
C LEU A 549 14.60 30.92 4.51
N VAL A 550 15.80 30.52 4.96
CA VAL A 550 16.26 29.13 4.83
C VAL A 550 15.34 28.19 5.59
N LYS A 551 15.00 28.54 6.85
CA LYS A 551 14.09 27.75 7.68
C LYS A 551 12.73 27.59 7.02
N GLU A 552 12.14 28.68 6.54
CA GLU A 552 10.82 28.69 5.89
C GLU A 552 10.80 27.83 4.63
N VAL A 553 11.78 27.99 3.73
CA VAL A 553 11.90 27.19 2.50
C VAL A 553 12.11 25.71 2.82
N MET A 554 13.04 25.38 3.71
CA MET A 554 13.35 23.98 4.02
C MET A 554 12.20 23.26 4.74
N CYS A 555 11.50 23.94 5.66
CA CYS A 555 10.30 23.39 6.29
C CYS A 555 9.16 23.19 5.28
N CYS A 556 8.94 24.13 4.36
CA CYS A 556 7.93 23.99 3.32
C CYS A 556 8.25 22.81 2.39
N LEU A 557 9.51 22.67 1.94
CA LEU A 557 9.96 21.55 1.13
C LEU A 557 9.82 20.20 1.86
N LEU A 558 10.07 20.16 3.17
CA LEU A 558 9.88 18.97 4.00
C LEU A 558 8.39 18.56 4.11
N LEU A 559 7.48 19.54 4.19
CA LEU A 559 6.06 19.32 4.46
C LEU A 559 5.18 19.24 3.21
N GLY A 560 5.69 19.57 2.02
CA GLY A 560 4.97 19.39 0.76
C GLY A 560 4.73 17.91 0.47
N HIS A 561 3.52 17.53 0.04
CA HIS A 561 3.17 16.13 -0.20
C HIS A 561 3.99 15.54 -1.36
N ARG A 562 4.10 16.27 -2.48
CA ARG A 562 4.88 15.84 -3.67
C ARG A 562 6.02 16.79 -4.03
N GLY A 563 6.53 17.57 -3.07
CA GLY A 563 7.47 18.67 -3.30
C GLY A 563 6.74 19.99 -3.55
N LEU A 564 7.47 21.07 -3.87
CA LEU A 564 6.91 22.41 -4.13
C LEU A 564 7.62 23.09 -5.31
N SER A 565 6.89 23.79 -6.17
CA SER A 565 7.51 24.55 -7.26
C SER A 565 8.18 25.84 -6.79
N GLU A 566 9.08 26.38 -7.62
CA GLU A 566 9.65 27.72 -7.41
C GLU A 566 8.57 28.78 -7.21
N ASN A 567 7.52 28.75 -8.04
CA ASN A 567 6.43 29.73 -7.99
C ASN A 567 5.61 29.60 -6.71
N GLU A 568 5.35 28.37 -6.25
CA GLU A 568 4.66 28.09 -4.99
C GLU A 568 5.49 28.59 -3.79
N LEU A 569 6.79 28.24 -3.75
CA LEU A 569 7.70 28.71 -2.70
C LEU A 569 7.80 30.23 -2.68
N LYS A 570 7.88 30.86 -3.85
CA LYS A 570 7.89 32.33 -3.96
C LYS A 570 6.58 32.96 -3.51
N ALA A 571 5.44 32.36 -3.82
CA ALA A 571 4.14 32.86 -3.38
C ALA A 571 3.96 32.76 -1.85
N MET A 572 4.46 31.66 -1.25
CA MET A 572 4.33 31.37 0.18
C MET A 572 5.33 32.16 1.04
N VAL A 573 6.62 32.10 0.69
CA VAL A 573 7.72 32.65 1.50
C VAL A 573 8.10 34.08 1.07
N LYS A 574 7.76 34.47 -0.17
CA LYS A 574 8.02 35.81 -0.73
C LYS A 574 9.48 36.27 -0.68
N PRO A 575 10.48 35.43 -1.07
CA PRO A 575 11.82 35.90 -1.32
C PRO A 575 11.87 36.78 -2.58
N THR A 576 12.82 37.69 -2.63
CA THR A 576 13.20 38.36 -3.88
C THR A 576 13.85 37.36 -4.84
N ASN A 577 13.86 37.64 -6.15
CA ASN A 577 14.51 36.78 -7.13
C ASN A 577 16.01 36.57 -6.84
N GLN A 578 16.68 37.58 -6.27
CA GLN A 578 18.08 37.50 -5.89
C GLN A 578 18.30 36.60 -4.68
N GLU A 579 17.49 36.76 -3.62
CA GLU A 579 17.52 35.89 -2.43
C GLU A 579 17.27 34.43 -2.80
N TRP A 580 16.24 34.17 -3.64
CA TRP A 580 15.94 32.81 -4.11
C TRP A 580 17.07 32.22 -4.94
N SER A 581 17.59 32.95 -5.93
CA SER A 581 18.62 32.41 -6.83
C SER A 581 19.89 32.06 -6.05
N ALA A 582 20.31 32.91 -5.12
CA ALA A 582 21.49 32.66 -4.28
C ALA A 582 21.32 31.41 -3.42
N LEU A 583 20.16 31.25 -2.79
CA LEU A 583 19.85 30.10 -1.95
C LEU A 583 19.69 28.81 -2.78
N TYR A 584 18.98 28.87 -3.91
CA TYR A 584 18.76 27.75 -4.82
C TYR A 584 20.08 27.14 -5.28
N PHE A 585 21.00 27.96 -5.83
CA PHE A 585 22.28 27.44 -6.31
C PHE A 585 23.17 26.89 -5.18
N ALA A 586 23.00 27.37 -3.94
CA ALA A 586 23.69 26.83 -2.77
C ALA A 586 23.14 25.46 -2.31
N MET A 587 21.91 25.12 -2.73
CA MET A 587 21.21 23.89 -2.38
C MET A 587 21.04 22.93 -3.57
N ASP A 588 21.41 23.33 -4.78
CA ASP A 588 21.14 22.60 -6.03
C ASP A 588 21.57 21.13 -5.98
N ASP A 589 22.79 20.86 -5.49
CA ASP A 589 23.33 19.50 -5.28
C ASP A 589 22.55 18.64 -4.26
N PHE A 590 21.65 19.26 -3.50
CA PHE A 590 20.87 18.69 -2.40
C PHE A 590 19.36 18.71 -2.64
N LEU A 591 18.91 19.19 -3.79
CA LEU A 591 17.51 19.16 -4.22
C LEU A 591 17.31 18.17 -5.37
N LEU A 592 16.12 17.58 -5.44
CA LEU A 592 15.62 16.83 -6.59
C LEU A 592 14.51 17.64 -7.24
N GLU A 593 14.57 17.82 -8.55
CA GLU A 593 13.53 18.50 -9.32
C GLU A 593 12.67 17.46 -10.07
N ALA A 594 11.36 17.46 -9.80
CA ALA A 594 10.35 16.61 -10.42
C ALA A 594 9.13 17.40 -10.89
N GLU A 595 8.87 17.42 -12.20
CA GLU A 595 7.85 18.20 -12.92
C GLU A 595 7.87 19.70 -12.54
N GLY A 596 9.06 20.26 -12.28
CA GLY A 596 9.24 21.63 -11.78
C GLY A 596 8.93 21.80 -10.28
N LEU A 597 8.80 20.70 -9.53
CA LEU A 597 8.67 20.65 -8.08
C LEU A 597 9.99 20.22 -7.44
N TYR A 598 10.42 20.96 -6.43
CA TYR A 598 11.62 20.62 -5.66
C TYR A 598 11.29 19.73 -4.46
N ARG A 599 12.16 18.76 -4.19
CA ARG A 599 12.17 17.87 -3.01
C ARG A 599 13.58 17.81 -2.43
N LEU A 600 13.70 17.41 -1.16
CA LEU A 600 15.01 17.17 -0.54
C LEU A 600 15.61 15.87 -1.09
N ALA A 601 16.85 15.91 -1.57
CA ALA A 601 17.47 14.79 -2.29
C ALA A 601 17.87 13.60 -1.41
N TYR A 602 18.05 13.85 -0.11
CA TYR A 602 18.56 12.88 0.86
C TYR A 602 17.60 12.79 2.05
N SER A 603 17.28 11.56 2.47
CA SER A 603 16.50 11.30 3.69
C SER A 603 17.17 11.90 4.93
N GLU A 604 18.50 11.87 4.98
CA GLU A 604 19.31 12.41 6.06
C GLU A 604 19.21 13.94 6.12
N LEU A 605 19.02 14.61 4.98
CA LEU A 605 18.76 16.05 4.94
C LEU A 605 17.35 16.36 5.42
N ALA A 606 16.34 15.59 5.00
CA ALA A 606 14.97 15.75 5.49
C ALA A 606 14.90 15.57 7.01
N GLU A 607 15.59 14.56 7.55
CA GLU A 607 15.71 14.34 8.98
C GLU A 607 16.47 15.47 9.69
N ALA A 608 17.54 16.00 9.10
CA ALA A 608 18.26 17.16 9.65
C ALA A 608 17.38 18.41 9.71
N VAL A 609 16.61 18.69 8.65
CA VAL A 609 15.63 19.79 8.61
C VAL A 609 14.57 19.61 9.69
N GLU A 610 14.04 18.40 9.86
CA GLU A 610 13.07 18.10 10.91
C GLU A 610 13.66 18.33 12.30
N ARG A 611 14.83 17.75 12.60
CA ARG A 611 15.48 17.86 13.91
C ARG A 611 15.86 19.31 14.26
N HIS A 612 16.39 20.06 13.29
CA HIS A 612 16.89 21.42 13.51
C HIS A 612 15.78 22.47 13.52
N PHE A 613 14.81 22.38 12.60
CA PHE A 613 13.81 23.44 12.41
C PHE A 613 12.42 23.13 12.97
N CYS A 614 11.98 21.87 12.95
CA CYS A 614 10.61 21.49 13.35
C CYS A 614 10.51 20.10 14.01
N PRO A 615 11.16 19.89 15.18
CA PRO A 615 11.30 18.57 15.82
C PRO A 615 10.01 18.01 16.43
N SER A 616 8.95 18.82 16.53
CA SER A 616 7.67 18.43 17.11
C SER A 616 6.51 18.67 16.12
N PRO A 617 5.40 17.92 16.21
CA PRO A 617 4.20 18.20 15.42
C PRO A 617 3.73 19.65 15.55
N VAL A 618 3.80 20.22 16.76
CA VAL A 618 3.42 21.62 17.04
C VAL A 618 4.29 22.61 16.27
N SER A 619 5.59 22.36 16.15
CA SER A 619 6.51 23.22 15.38
C SER A 619 6.36 23.10 13.86
N LYS A 620 5.76 22.01 13.36
CA LYS A 620 5.47 21.84 11.93
C LYS A 620 4.21 22.60 11.51
N GLU A 621 3.29 22.79 12.45
CA GLU A 621 1.96 23.35 12.17
C GLU A 621 1.96 24.74 11.51
N PRO A 622 2.81 25.71 11.91
CA PRO A 622 2.83 27.02 11.24
C PRO A 622 3.17 26.92 9.75
N TYR A 623 4.13 26.06 9.39
CA TYR A 623 4.56 25.86 8.01
C TYR A 623 3.53 25.07 7.21
N ARG A 624 2.89 24.07 7.84
CA ARG A 624 1.74 23.38 7.26
C ARG A 624 0.60 24.36 6.96
N GLN A 625 0.32 25.29 7.88
CA GLN A 625 -0.71 26.29 7.68
C GLN A 625 -0.40 27.25 6.53
N ILE A 626 0.87 27.60 6.31
CA ILE A 626 1.28 28.40 5.15
C ILE A 626 0.91 27.67 3.84
N ILE A 627 1.21 26.36 3.76
CA ILE A 627 0.88 25.53 2.59
C ILE A 627 -0.64 25.40 2.42
N ILE A 628 -1.38 25.11 3.51
CA ILE A 628 -2.85 25.02 3.50
C ILE A 628 -3.45 26.34 3.00
N ASN A 629 -3.02 27.47 3.54
CA ASN A 629 -3.56 28.78 3.16
C ASN A 629 -3.35 29.08 1.66
N HIS A 630 -2.18 28.71 1.11
CA HIS A 630 -1.89 28.89 -0.31
C HIS A 630 -2.84 28.08 -1.21
N PHE A 631 -2.92 26.77 -0.99
CA PHE A 631 -3.78 25.92 -1.83
C PHE A 631 -5.27 26.11 -1.55
N MET A 632 -5.66 26.48 -0.33
CA MET A 632 -7.03 26.84 0.00
C MET A 632 -7.46 28.16 -0.66
N ALA A 633 -6.57 29.15 -0.76
CA ALA A 633 -6.85 30.37 -1.51
C ALA A 633 -7.09 30.06 -2.99
N ALA A 634 -6.20 29.27 -3.60
CA ALA A 634 -6.36 28.82 -4.99
C ALA A 634 -7.67 28.03 -5.19
N PHE A 635 -8.07 27.20 -4.23
CA PHE A 635 -9.32 26.45 -4.28
C PHE A 635 -10.56 27.36 -4.16
N LYS A 636 -10.52 28.37 -3.27
CA LYS A 636 -11.63 29.32 -3.06
C LYS A 636 -11.86 30.28 -4.24
N GLU A 637 -10.87 30.48 -5.10
CA GLU A 637 -10.99 31.26 -6.34
C GLU A 637 -11.73 30.50 -7.45
N LEU A 638 -11.89 29.18 -7.33
CA LEU A 638 -12.61 28.36 -8.32
C LEU A 638 -14.13 28.54 -8.21
N ASP A 639 -14.82 28.37 -9.33
CA ASP A 639 -16.27 28.25 -9.35
C ASP A 639 -16.72 26.99 -8.57
N GLN A 640 -17.83 27.11 -7.85
CA GLN A 640 -18.37 26.05 -6.99
C GLN A 640 -19.13 24.97 -7.77
N ARG A 641 -19.29 25.12 -9.08
CA ARG A 641 -19.96 24.15 -9.95
C ARG A 641 -19.16 22.85 -10.04
N PHE A 642 -19.84 21.72 -9.97
CA PHE A 642 -19.23 20.38 -9.86
C PHE A 642 -18.30 19.96 -11.02
N ASP A 643 -18.50 20.51 -12.23
CA ASP A 643 -17.71 20.22 -13.42
C ASP A 643 -16.54 21.21 -13.62
N THR A 644 -16.38 22.17 -12.69
CA THR A 644 -15.22 23.06 -12.68
C THR A 644 -13.95 22.24 -12.43
N PRO A 645 -12.98 22.24 -13.36
CA PRO A 645 -11.78 21.44 -13.21
C PRO A 645 -10.92 21.98 -12.07
N VAL A 646 -10.76 21.18 -11.02
CA VAL A 646 -9.81 21.49 -9.95
C VAL A 646 -8.40 21.18 -10.47
N PRO A 647 -7.44 22.13 -10.39
CA PRO A 647 -6.06 21.84 -10.76
C PRO A 647 -5.55 20.63 -9.99
N HIS A 648 -4.96 19.65 -10.69
CA HIS A 648 -4.44 18.41 -10.09
C HIS A 648 -3.53 18.69 -8.88
N ARG A 649 -2.80 19.80 -8.93
CA ARG A 649 -1.94 20.26 -7.84
C ARG A 649 -2.71 20.59 -6.55
N VAL A 650 -3.85 21.29 -6.66
CA VAL A 650 -4.72 21.63 -5.53
C VAL A 650 -5.37 20.38 -4.96
N ALA A 651 -5.89 19.49 -5.81
CA ALA A 651 -6.53 18.25 -5.39
C ALA A 651 -5.57 17.30 -4.65
N ASN A 652 -4.29 17.28 -5.01
CA ASN A 652 -3.28 16.42 -4.37
C ASN A 652 -2.71 16.97 -3.06
N GLU A 653 -2.56 18.29 -2.93
CA GLU A 653 -1.96 18.91 -1.74
C GLU A 653 -3.01 19.24 -0.69
N LEU A 654 -4.10 19.94 -1.04
CA LEU A 654 -4.99 20.53 -0.04
C LEU A 654 -5.64 19.50 0.91
N PRO A 655 -6.33 18.43 0.44
CA PRO A 655 -6.93 17.45 1.33
C PRO A 655 -5.90 16.72 2.20
N TRP A 656 -4.73 16.40 1.64
CA TRP A 656 -3.63 15.77 2.37
C TRP A 656 -3.11 16.67 3.49
N GLN A 657 -2.90 17.96 3.22
CA GLN A 657 -2.42 18.90 4.23
C GLN A 657 -3.43 19.08 5.37
N LEU A 658 -4.73 19.17 5.05
CA LEU A 658 -5.81 19.26 6.04
C LEU A 658 -5.90 17.99 6.91
N GLU A 659 -5.77 16.80 6.30
CA GLU A 659 -5.72 15.54 7.04
C GLU A 659 -4.54 15.51 8.02
N LYS A 660 -3.33 15.87 7.57
CA LYS A 660 -2.13 15.85 8.41
C LYS A 660 -2.09 16.93 9.49
N SER A 661 -2.80 18.04 9.29
CA SER A 661 -3.02 19.10 10.30
C SER A 661 -4.05 18.68 11.35
N GLY A 662 -4.98 17.77 11.02
CA GLY A 662 -6.10 17.41 11.88
C GLY A 662 -7.26 18.41 11.83
N GLN A 663 -7.30 19.30 10.84
CA GLN A 663 -8.39 20.26 10.59
C GLN A 663 -9.61 19.55 9.99
N GLN A 664 -10.36 18.85 10.84
CA GLN A 664 -11.47 17.99 10.41
C GLN A 664 -12.62 18.77 9.76
N SER A 665 -12.95 19.98 10.23
CA SER A 665 -14.07 20.75 9.69
C SER A 665 -13.79 21.20 8.26
N GLU A 666 -12.62 21.80 8.03
CA GLU A 666 -12.15 22.26 6.74
C GLU A 666 -11.93 21.09 5.77
N LEU A 667 -11.48 19.93 6.26
CA LEU A 667 -11.41 18.72 5.47
C LEU A 667 -12.80 18.28 5.00
N VAL A 668 -13.79 18.20 5.89
CA VAL A 668 -15.16 17.82 5.52
C VAL A 668 -15.74 18.79 4.49
N GLU A 669 -15.55 20.11 4.65
CA GLU A 669 -15.98 21.10 3.67
C GLU A 669 -15.31 20.90 2.30
N CYS A 670 -13.99 20.68 2.29
CA CYS A 670 -13.20 20.42 1.09
C CYS A 670 -13.69 19.15 0.34
N LEU A 671 -13.93 18.06 1.06
CA LEU A 671 -14.39 16.79 0.48
C LEU A 671 -15.86 16.84 0.03
N SER A 672 -16.69 17.68 0.67
CA SER A 672 -18.10 17.87 0.30
C SER A 672 -18.28 18.77 -0.93
N ALA A 673 -17.23 19.48 -1.37
CA ALA A 673 -17.27 20.27 -2.59
C ALA A 673 -17.29 19.35 -3.82
N MET A 674 -18.34 19.46 -4.64
CA MET A 674 -18.59 18.51 -5.75
C MET A 674 -17.52 18.54 -6.85
N ASN A 675 -16.84 19.67 -7.04
CA ASN A 675 -15.71 19.79 -7.96
C ASN A 675 -14.47 19.05 -7.43
N MET A 676 -14.18 19.12 -6.12
CA MET A 676 -13.12 18.36 -5.46
C MET A 676 -13.43 16.86 -5.47
N PHE A 677 -14.67 16.46 -5.17
CA PHE A 677 -15.11 15.07 -5.29
C PHE A 677 -14.90 14.55 -6.72
N SER A 678 -15.31 15.31 -7.74
CA SER A 678 -15.15 14.93 -9.15
C SER A 678 -13.67 14.79 -9.55
N ALA A 679 -12.77 15.59 -8.96
CA ALA A 679 -11.33 15.50 -9.18
C ALA A 679 -10.70 14.26 -8.53
N LEU A 680 -11.19 13.85 -7.35
CA LEU A 680 -10.61 12.74 -6.58
C LEU A 680 -11.29 11.38 -6.81
N SER A 681 -12.52 11.33 -7.32
CA SER A 681 -13.34 10.11 -7.43
C SER A 681 -12.85 9.08 -8.47
N LYS A 682 -11.79 9.37 -9.23
CA LYS A 682 -11.29 8.54 -10.34
C LYS A 682 -9.88 8.03 -10.08
N GLY A 683 -9.55 6.89 -10.68
CA GLY A 683 -8.20 6.31 -10.63
C GLY A 683 -7.76 5.95 -9.21
N GLN A 684 -6.46 6.13 -8.92
CA GLN A 684 -5.89 5.85 -7.59
C GLN A 684 -6.28 6.91 -6.54
N ALA A 685 -6.64 8.14 -6.96
CA ALA A 685 -7.05 9.21 -6.04
C ALA A 685 -8.33 8.88 -5.27
N LYS A 686 -9.16 7.97 -5.79
CA LYS A 686 -10.38 7.52 -5.11
C LYS A 686 -10.08 6.86 -3.76
N TYR A 687 -8.94 6.20 -3.65
CA TYR A 687 -8.50 5.57 -2.40
C TYR A 687 -8.03 6.60 -1.37
N ASP A 688 -7.42 7.69 -1.83
CA ASP A 688 -7.11 8.84 -0.97
C ASP A 688 -8.39 9.52 -0.49
N LEU A 689 -9.37 9.71 -1.38
CA LEU A 689 -10.70 10.23 -1.04
C LEU A 689 -11.40 9.38 0.05
N MET A 690 -11.40 8.06 -0.10
CA MET A 690 -11.94 7.13 0.91
C MET A 690 -11.20 7.28 2.24
N SER A 691 -9.86 7.32 2.19
CA SER A 691 -9.01 7.51 3.36
C SER A 691 -9.34 8.81 4.09
N TYR A 692 -9.51 9.91 3.37
CA TYR A 692 -9.85 11.20 3.97
C TYR A 692 -11.20 11.18 4.65
N TRP A 693 -12.24 10.63 4.01
CA TRP A 693 -13.56 10.48 4.64
C TRP A 693 -13.51 9.59 5.89
N MET A 694 -12.77 8.48 5.85
CA MET A 694 -12.58 7.60 7.01
C MET A 694 -11.89 8.32 8.18
N THR A 695 -10.93 9.20 7.92
CA THR A 695 -10.25 10.01 8.94
C THR A 695 -11.22 10.99 9.66
N THR A 696 -12.34 11.37 9.02
CA THR A 696 -13.35 12.24 9.65
C THR A 696 -14.19 11.54 10.73
N LYS A 697 -14.24 10.19 10.72
CA LYS A 697 -15.08 9.37 11.61
C LYS A 697 -16.59 9.67 11.55
N LEU A 698 -17.07 10.30 10.49
CA LEU A 698 -18.50 10.48 10.24
C LEU A 698 -19.13 9.14 9.82
N SER A 699 -20.40 8.93 10.20
CA SER A 699 -21.17 7.78 9.74
C SER A 699 -21.54 7.93 8.26
N GLY A 700 -21.79 6.81 7.57
CA GLY A 700 -22.24 6.81 6.17
C GLY A 700 -23.47 7.69 5.96
N ASP A 701 -24.45 7.66 6.87
CA ASP A 701 -25.66 8.50 6.80
C ASP A 701 -25.33 10.00 6.87
N ALA A 702 -24.41 10.38 7.75
CA ALA A 702 -23.99 11.76 7.92
C ALA A 702 -23.17 12.27 6.73
N ILE A 703 -22.46 11.39 6.04
CA ILE A 703 -21.76 11.70 4.79
C ILE A 703 -22.80 11.90 3.67
N VAL A 704 -23.75 10.97 3.52
CA VAL A 704 -24.82 11.03 2.51
C VAL A 704 -25.67 12.29 2.65
N GLU A 705 -26.07 12.66 3.87
CA GLU A 705 -26.84 13.88 4.13
C GLU A 705 -26.12 15.14 3.62
N ARG A 706 -24.81 15.24 3.89
CA ARG A 706 -23.98 16.35 3.41
C ARG A 706 -23.83 16.37 1.90
N LEU A 707 -23.56 15.22 1.29
CA LEU A 707 -23.42 15.11 -0.16
C LEU A 707 -24.74 15.45 -0.87
N LEU A 708 -25.88 15.03 -0.32
CA LEU A 708 -27.20 15.41 -0.84
C LEU A 708 -27.46 16.91 -0.75
N SER A 709 -27.12 17.53 0.38
CA SER A 709 -27.21 18.99 0.52
C SER A 709 -26.35 19.72 -0.52
N ALA A 710 -25.12 19.25 -0.74
CA ALA A 710 -24.24 19.81 -1.75
C ALA A 710 -24.78 19.61 -3.17
N ILE A 711 -25.45 18.49 -3.46
CA ILE A 711 -26.16 18.28 -4.74
C ILE A 711 -27.32 19.27 -4.90
N ASP A 712 -28.08 19.53 -3.85
CA ASP A 712 -29.17 20.53 -3.89
C ASP A 712 -28.62 21.95 -4.17
N ASP A 713 -27.45 22.30 -3.63
CA ASP A 713 -26.75 23.53 -3.98
C ASP A 713 -26.36 23.56 -5.47
N GLN A 714 -25.88 22.45 -6.03
CA GLN A 714 -25.59 22.35 -7.47
C GLN A 714 -26.85 22.51 -8.34
N VAL A 715 -27.99 21.96 -7.90
CA VAL A 715 -29.27 22.16 -8.59
C VAL A 715 -29.58 23.67 -8.65
N ALA A 716 -29.46 24.38 -7.53
CA ALA A 716 -29.69 25.82 -7.47
C ALA A 716 -28.73 26.62 -8.38
N LEU A 717 -27.43 26.29 -8.38
CA LEU A 717 -26.43 26.92 -9.25
C LEU A 717 -26.74 26.74 -10.73
N LEU A 718 -27.14 25.53 -11.15
CA LEU A 718 -27.51 25.25 -12.55
C LEU A 718 -28.77 26.00 -12.99
N TYR A 719 -29.77 26.16 -12.11
CA TYR A 719 -30.94 26.97 -12.40
C TYR A 719 -30.61 28.46 -12.54
N LEU A 720 -29.82 29.02 -11.63
CA LEU A 720 -29.40 30.43 -11.68
C LEU A 720 -28.62 30.77 -12.97
N GLN A 721 -27.76 29.85 -13.43
CA GLN A 721 -27.07 30.01 -14.71
C GLN A 721 -28.02 29.95 -15.91
N ASN A 722 -28.97 29.03 -15.90
CA ASN A 722 -29.98 28.92 -16.97
C ASN A 722 -30.89 30.16 -17.04
N GLU A 723 -31.13 30.85 -15.92
CA GLU A 723 -31.86 32.13 -15.88
C GLU A 723 -30.99 33.34 -16.30
N GLY A 724 -29.68 33.30 -16.04
CA GLY A 724 -28.73 34.36 -16.39
C GLY A 724 -28.39 34.45 -17.89
N VAL A 725 -28.62 33.39 -18.66
CA VAL A 725 -28.52 33.40 -20.13
C VAL A 725 -29.79 34.03 -20.71
N GLY A 726 -29.85 35.37 -20.65
CA GLY A 726 -30.94 36.15 -21.22
C GLY A 726 -31.04 35.98 -22.74
N GLY A 727 -31.94 35.12 -23.21
CA GLY A 727 -32.34 35.04 -24.61
C GLY A 727 -32.80 33.65 -25.03
N GLY A 728 -34.08 33.50 -25.36
CA GLY A 728 -34.74 32.23 -25.71
C GLY A 728 -33.99 31.37 -26.74
N GLY A 729 -33.35 30.31 -26.26
CA GLY A 729 -32.85 29.19 -27.05
C GLY A 729 -33.24 27.87 -26.40
N ASP A 730 -33.87 26.98 -27.18
CA ASP A 730 -34.37 25.63 -26.84
C ASP A 730 -33.29 24.60 -26.36
N HIS A 731 -32.16 25.03 -25.80
CA HIS A 731 -30.95 24.17 -25.67
C HIS A 731 -30.22 24.17 -24.32
N ALA A 732 -30.80 24.64 -23.21
CA ALA A 732 -30.19 24.44 -21.89
C ALA A 732 -30.47 23.02 -21.37
N THR A 733 -29.42 22.19 -21.24
CA THR A 733 -29.54 20.83 -20.68
C THR A 733 -30.11 20.89 -19.26
N PRO A 734 -31.22 20.19 -18.96
CA PRO A 734 -31.85 20.24 -17.64
C PRO A 734 -30.87 19.85 -16.51
N PRO A 735 -30.92 20.50 -15.33
CA PRO A 735 -30.03 20.18 -14.22
C PRO A 735 -30.04 18.69 -13.84
N ALA A 736 -31.21 18.04 -13.95
CA ALA A 736 -31.36 16.60 -13.71
C ALA A 736 -30.44 15.76 -14.58
N GLN A 737 -30.35 16.05 -15.88
CA GLN A 737 -29.53 15.30 -16.83
C GLN A 737 -28.02 15.47 -16.56
N GLN A 738 -27.61 16.63 -16.03
CA GLN A 738 -26.21 16.91 -15.69
C GLN A 738 -25.77 16.26 -14.36
N LEU A 739 -26.68 16.13 -13.39
CA LEU A 739 -26.37 15.66 -12.04
C LEU A 739 -26.55 14.15 -11.82
N ILE A 740 -27.34 13.46 -12.66
CA ILE A 740 -27.50 11.99 -12.56
C ILE A 740 -26.14 11.26 -12.62
N PRO A 741 -25.22 11.56 -13.56
CA PRO A 741 -23.90 10.91 -13.59
C PRO A 741 -23.06 11.18 -12.32
N LEU A 742 -23.17 12.38 -11.74
CA LEU A 742 -22.48 12.72 -10.50
C LEU A 742 -23.04 11.92 -9.31
N LEU A 743 -24.37 11.81 -9.20
CA LEU A 743 -25.03 10.98 -8.19
C LEU A 743 -24.64 9.51 -8.34
N VAL A 744 -24.57 9.01 -9.56
CA VAL A 744 -24.08 7.65 -9.85
C VAL A 744 -22.64 7.47 -9.35
N SER A 745 -21.74 8.40 -9.67
CA SER A 745 -20.35 8.36 -9.19
C SER A 745 -20.24 8.44 -7.67
N LEU A 746 -21.11 9.19 -7.00
CA LEU A 746 -21.19 9.25 -5.54
C LEU A 746 -21.66 7.92 -4.96
N THR A 747 -22.64 7.26 -5.58
CA THR A 747 -23.10 5.94 -5.13
C THR A 747 -22.03 4.87 -5.28
N ASP A 748 -21.24 4.91 -6.35
CA ASP A 748 -20.09 4.01 -6.53
C ASP A 748 -19.02 4.24 -5.47
N PHE A 749 -18.70 5.52 -5.21
CA PHE A 749 -17.78 5.88 -4.15
C PHE A 749 -18.24 5.36 -2.78
N LEU A 750 -19.52 5.55 -2.41
CA LEU A 750 -20.04 5.09 -1.13
C LEU A 750 -20.02 3.57 -1.02
N SER A 751 -20.33 2.86 -2.10
CA SER A 751 -20.22 1.40 -2.14
C SER A 751 -18.77 0.96 -1.94
N ASP A 752 -17.83 1.52 -2.70
CA ASP A 752 -16.40 1.21 -2.62
C ASP A 752 -15.79 1.59 -1.25
N ALA A 753 -16.30 2.64 -0.61
CA ALA A 753 -15.89 3.10 0.72
C ALA A 753 -16.50 2.29 1.87
N GLY A 754 -17.41 1.36 1.57
CA GLY A 754 -18.06 0.52 2.58
C GLY A 754 -19.27 1.15 3.28
N PHE A 755 -19.85 2.22 2.74
CA PHE A 755 -21.06 2.89 3.23
C PHE A 755 -22.33 2.47 2.47
N SER A 756 -22.38 1.23 1.97
CA SER A 756 -23.46 0.72 1.11
C SER A 756 -24.84 0.71 1.78
N SER A 757 -24.91 0.65 3.11
CA SER A 757 -26.17 0.70 3.87
C SER A 757 -26.86 2.06 3.78
N SER A 758 -26.10 3.14 3.57
CA SER A 758 -26.59 4.53 3.65
C SER A 758 -26.98 5.12 2.31
N MET A 759 -26.77 4.40 1.19
CA MET A 759 -26.90 4.97 -0.17
C MET A 759 -28.34 5.08 -0.70
N GLU A 760 -29.34 4.43 -0.06
CA GLU A 760 -30.74 4.39 -0.53
C GLU A 760 -31.31 5.79 -0.86
N PRO A 761 -31.19 6.82 -0.01
CA PRO A 761 -31.74 8.14 -0.29
C PRO A 761 -31.15 8.77 -1.56
N MET A 762 -29.85 8.54 -1.82
CA MET A 762 -29.15 9.09 -2.98
C MET A 762 -29.55 8.40 -4.28
N LEU A 763 -29.70 7.07 -4.26
CA LEU A 763 -30.24 6.32 -5.40
C LEU A 763 -31.68 6.71 -5.73
N LEU A 764 -32.53 6.87 -4.70
CA LEU A 764 -33.91 7.32 -4.89
C LEU A 764 -33.98 8.76 -5.41
N ARG A 765 -33.09 9.65 -4.96
CA ARG A 765 -32.97 11.02 -5.50
C ARG A 765 -32.62 10.99 -6.99
N ALA A 766 -31.62 10.21 -7.39
CA ALA A 766 -31.23 10.05 -8.79
C ALA A 766 -32.36 9.46 -9.64
N MET A 767 -33.05 8.44 -9.13
CA MET A 767 -34.19 7.81 -9.79
C MET A 767 -35.36 8.79 -9.99
N ASN A 768 -35.66 9.62 -8.99
CA ASN A 768 -36.71 10.64 -9.08
C ASN A 768 -36.34 11.74 -10.09
N MET A 769 -35.07 12.17 -10.13
CA MET A 769 -34.58 13.13 -11.12
C MET A 769 -34.69 12.55 -12.54
N HIS A 770 -34.35 11.27 -12.73
CA HIS A 770 -34.50 10.58 -14.01
C HIS A 770 -35.97 10.51 -14.45
N LYS A 771 -36.88 10.05 -13.58
CA LYS A 771 -38.33 9.96 -13.86
C LYS A 771 -38.99 11.32 -14.10
N SER A 772 -38.46 12.41 -13.53
CA SER A 772 -38.96 13.76 -13.80
C SER A 772 -38.60 14.26 -15.20
N GLN A 773 -37.53 13.71 -15.78
CA GLN A 773 -36.96 14.13 -17.06
C GLN A 773 -37.44 13.27 -18.23
N TYR A 774 -37.64 11.97 -18.01
CA TYR A 774 -37.97 11.00 -19.06
C TYR A 774 -39.28 10.27 -18.74
N THR A 775 -40.18 10.25 -19.72
CA THR A 775 -41.38 9.40 -19.67
C THR A 775 -41.02 7.95 -19.98
N GLU A 776 -41.91 6.99 -19.69
CA GLU A 776 -41.71 5.59 -20.08
C GLU A 776 -41.48 5.45 -21.60
N ALA A 777 -42.18 6.25 -22.42
CA ALA A 777 -41.98 6.26 -23.86
C ALA A 777 -40.59 6.79 -24.25
N ASP A 778 -40.02 7.74 -23.51
CA ASP A 778 -38.67 8.24 -23.77
C ASP A 778 -37.63 7.18 -23.41
N ILE A 779 -37.83 6.42 -22.32
CA ILE A 779 -36.96 5.30 -21.92
C ILE A 779 -36.96 4.19 -22.97
N GLU A 780 -38.12 3.87 -23.57
CA GLU A 780 -38.19 2.84 -24.61
C GLU A 780 -37.56 3.27 -25.96
N ASN A 781 -37.55 4.57 -26.25
CA ASN A 781 -37.15 5.09 -27.56
C ASN A 781 -35.75 5.71 -27.58
N SER A 782 -35.24 6.20 -26.45
CA SER A 782 -33.91 6.82 -26.32
C SER A 782 -32.93 5.88 -25.62
N ILE A 783 -31.84 5.54 -26.30
CA ILE A 783 -30.78 4.68 -25.75
C ILE A 783 -30.13 5.30 -24.51
N ASP A 784 -29.95 6.62 -24.47
CA ASP A 784 -29.32 7.30 -23.33
C ASP A 784 -30.24 7.33 -22.10
N ALA A 785 -31.53 7.57 -22.30
CA ALA A 785 -32.53 7.51 -21.24
C ALA A 785 -32.66 6.07 -20.71
N LEU A 786 -32.66 5.08 -21.60
CA LEU A 786 -32.65 3.66 -21.26
C LEU A 786 -31.42 3.29 -20.43
N ASN A 787 -30.22 3.67 -20.89
CA ASN A 787 -28.96 3.31 -20.25
C ASN A 787 -28.88 3.87 -18.84
N SER A 788 -29.18 5.16 -18.67
CA SER A 788 -29.18 5.81 -17.35
C SER A 788 -30.24 5.23 -16.40
N TYR A 789 -31.45 4.94 -16.88
CA TYR A 789 -32.49 4.28 -16.08
C TYR A 789 -32.04 2.90 -15.59
N CYS A 790 -31.54 2.10 -16.53
CA CYS A 790 -31.08 0.74 -16.28
C CYS A 790 -29.89 0.68 -15.32
N GLU A 791 -28.96 1.64 -15.42
CA GLU A 791 -27.83 1.75 -14.49
C GLU A 791 -28.32 2.05 -13.06
N LEU A 792 -29.24 3.01 -12.90
CA LEU A 792 -29.83 3.33 -11.60
C LEU A 792 -30.62 2.14 -11.02
N GLN A 793 -31.40 1.43 -11.84
CA GLN A 793 -32.12 0.23 -11.42
C GLN A 793 -31.17 -0.89 -11.01
N THR A 794 -30.06 -1.07 -11.73
CA THR A 794 -29.04 -2.06 -11.37
C THR A 794 -28.45 -1.77 -9.99
N LYS A 795 -28.05 -0.52 -9.74
CA LYS A 795 -27.48 -0.11 -8.45
C LYS A 795 -28.49 -0.21 -7.31
N LEU A 796 -29.75 0.15 -7.56
CA LEU A 796 -30.84 0.00 -6.59
C LEU A 796 -31.13 -1.48 -6.27
N GLY A 797 -31.17 -2.34 -7.30
CA GLY A 797 -31.31 -3.78 -7.12
C GLY A 797 -30.15 -4.39 -6.33
N CYS A 798 -28.90 -4.02 -6.64
CA CYS A 798 -27.72 -4.45 -5.88
C CYS A 798 -27.77 -3.97 -4.42
N HIS A 799 -28.16 -2.72 -4.18
CA HIS A 799 -28.33 -2.18 -2.84
C HIS A 799 -29.40 -2.97 -2.07
N TYR A 800 -30.56 -3.23 -2.67
CA TYR A 800 -31.62 -4.06 -2.06
C TYR A 800 -31.18 -5.49 -1.82
N ALA A 801 -30.38 -6.08 -2.70
CA ALA A 801 -29.79 -7.40 -2.44
C ALA A 801 -28.84 -7.37 -1.23
N SER A 802 -28.00 -6.32 -1.11
CA SER A 802 -27.10 -6.14 0.04
C SER A 802 -27.80 -5.80 1.35
N ALA A 803 -28.94 -5.10 1.26
CA ALA A 803 -29.82 -4.79 2.39
C ALA A 803 -30.83 -5.92 2.67
N GLU A 804 -30.64 -7.09 2.05
CA GLU A 804 -31.47 -8.30 2.22
C GLU A 804 -32.96 -8.12 1.88
N LYS A 805 -33.31 -7.08 1.11
CA LYS A 805 -34.63 -6.88 0.50
C LYS A 805 -34.74 -7.71 -0.80
N LEU A 806 -34.57 -9.03 -0.68
CA LEU A 806 -34.32 -9.95 -1.81
C LEU A 806 -35.48 -10.02 -2.82
N GLU A 807 -36.72 -9.88 -2.37
CA GLU A 807 -37.89 -9.87 -3.25
C GLU A 807 -37.89 -8.63 -4.15
N GLN A 808 -37.64 -7.45 -3.57
CA GLN A 808 -37.54 -6.19 -4.31
C GLN A 808 -36.35 -6.21 -5.28
N ALA A 809 -35.20 -6.74 -4.84
CA ALA A 809 -34.03 -6.91 -5.69
C ALA A 809 -34.31 -7.84 -6.88
N SER A 810 -34.96 -8.99 -6.62
CA SER A 810 -35.36 -9.94 -7.67
C SER A 810 -36.28 -9.29 -8.68
N GLN A 811 -37.32 -8.59 -8.20
CA GLN A 811 -38.29 -7.91 -9.06
C GLN A 811 -37.60 -6.89 -9.97
N ILE A 812 -36.77 -6.02 -9.42
CA ILE A 812 -36.03 -5.00 -10.18
C ILE A 812 -35.13 -5.66 -11.24
N HIS A 813 -34.38 -6.70 -10.86
CA HIS A 813 -33.47 -7.37 -11.80
C HIS A 813 -34.22 -8.14 -12.91
N PHE A 814 -35.37 -8.75 -12.64
CA PHE A 814 -36.21 -9.40 -13.67
C PHE A 814 -36.85 -8.38 -14.62
N GLU A 815 -37.41 -7.29 -14.09
CA GLU A 815 -37.98 -6.21 -14.90
C GLU A 815 -36.90 -5.57 -15.79
N HIS A 816 -35.70 -5.34 -15.22
CA HIS A 816 -34.57 -4.79 -15.95
C HIS A 816 -34.03 -5.77 -17.01
N LEU A 817 -33.96 -7.07 -16.71
CA LEU A 817 -33.55 -8.09 -17.68
C LEU A 817 -34.48 -8.09 -18.90
N ALA A 818 -35.80 -8.12 -18.66
CA ALA A 818 -36.80 -8.10 -19.73
C ALA A 818 -36.68 -6.84 -20.61
N LEU A 819 -36.42 -5.68 -19.99
CA LEU A 819 -36.21 -4.43 -20.70
C LEU A 819 -34.93 -4.45 -21.55
N ARG A 820 -33.80 -4.97 -21.03
CA ARG A 820 -32.54 -5.08 -21.80
C ARG A 820 -32.62 -6.09 -22.94
N GLU A 821 -33.30 -7.21 -22.73
CA GLU A 821 -33.52 -8.21 -23.79
C GLU A 821 -34.32 -7.64 -24.97
N LYS A 822 -35.34 -6.82 -24.70
CA LYS A 822 -36.14 -6.12 -25.73
C LYS A 822 -35.30 -5.18 -26.62
N HIS A 823 -34.19 -4.65 -26.10
CA HIS A 823 -33.37 -3.62 -26.76
C HIS A 823 -31.93 -4.08 -27.03
N VAL A 824 -31.63 -5.39 -26.95
CA VAL A 824 -30.25 -5.90 -27.02
C VAL A 824 -29.54 -5.54 -28.33
N ASP A 825 -30.26 -5.54 -29.45
CA ASP A 825 -29.71 -5.25 -30.79
C ASP A 825 -29.53 -3.75 -31.06
N ARG A 826 -30.10 -2.88 -30.22
CA ARG A 826 -30.04 -1.42 -30.40
C ARG A 826 -28.84 -0.78 -29.70
N VAL A 827 -28.14 -1.50 -28.83
CA VAL A 827 -27.08 -0.97 -27.98
C VAL A 827 -25.80 -1.73 -28.26
N ASP A 828 -24.72 -1.01 -28.57
CA ASP A 828 -23.40 -1.63 -28.67
C ASP A 828 -23.04 -2.27 -27.32
N ARG A 829 -22.55 -3.51 -27.36
CA ARG A 829 -22.35 -4.37 -26.17
C ARG A 829 -23.62 -4.65 -25.34
N GLY A 830 -24.82 -4.65 -25.93
CA GLY A 830 -26.09 -5.00 -25.27
C GLY A 830 -26.03 -6.30 -24.44
N LYS A 831 -25.34 -7.32 -24.97
CA LYS A 831 -25.07 -8.59 -24.28
C LYS A 831 -24.28 -8.43 -22.96
N SER A 832 -23.42 -7.43 -22.85
CA SER A 832 -22.65 -7.14 -21.63
C SER A 832 -23.57 -6.67 -20.50
N TYR A 833 -24.57 -5.85 -20.79
CA TYR A 833 -25.55 -5.41 -19.79
C TYR A 833 -26.40 -6.58 -19.29
N ILE A 834 -26.82 -7.47 -20.19
CA ILE A 834 -27.53 -8.71 -19.80
C ILE A 834 -26.67 -9.55 -18.88
N ALA A 835 -25.37 -9.71 -19.18
CA ALA A 835 -24.46 -10.48 -18.35
C ALA A 835 -24.34 -9.92 -16.92
N VAL A 836 -24.28 -8.59 -16.76
CA VAL A 836 -24.29 -7.92 -15.44
C VAL A 836 -25.58 -8.22 -14.67
N ILE A 837 -26.75 -8.17 -15.32
CA ILE A 837 -28.02 -8.46 -14.66
C ILE A 837 -28.12 -9.93 -14.23
N LEU A 838 -27.72 -10.85 -15.11
CA LEU A 838 -27.66 -12.27 -14.78
C LEU A 838 -26.69 -12.54 -13.63
N ASN A 839 -25.57 -11.82 -13.56
CA ASN A 839 -24.64 -11.92 -12.42
C ASN A 839 -25.33 -11.50 -11.12
N ASN A 840 -26.10 -10.41 -11.14
CA ASN A 840 -26.80 -9.92 -9.96
C ASN A 840 -27.97 -10.84 -9.55
N LEU A 841 -28.70 -11.42 -10.50
CA LEU A 841 -29.68 -12.48 -10.21
C LEU A 841 -29.02 -13.72 -9.58
N GLY A 842 -27.83 -14.10 -10.07
CA GLY A 842 -27.00 -15.12 -9.46
C GLY A 842 -26.64 -14.78 -8.00
N TYR A 843 -26.28 -13.53 -7.73
CA TYR A 843 -26.03 -13.05 -6.37
C TYR A 843 -27.27 -13.13 -5.48
N VAL A 844 -28.45 -12.72 -5.96
CA VAL A 844 -29.71 -12.84 -5.21
C VAL A 844 -30.02 -14.31 -4.88
N CYS A 845 -29.89 -15.23 -5.85
CA CYS A 845 -30.08 -16.66 -5.64
C CYS A 845 -29.08 -17.22 -4.62
N GLN A 846 -27.83 -16.75 -4.65
CA GLN A 846 -26.79 -17.12 -3.69
C GLN A 846 -27.16 -16.71 -2.26
N VAL A 847 -27.66 -15.50 -2.05
CA VAL A 847 -28.10 -15.03 -0.72
C VAL A 847 -29.34 -15.80 -0.24
N GLN A 848 -30.19 -16.25 -1.16
CA GLN A 848 -31.32 -17.14 -0.88
C GLN A 848 -30.91 -18.62 -0.65
N HIS A 849 -29.61 -18.94 -0.68
CA HIS A 849 -29.08 -20.30 -0.56
C HIS A 849 -29.47 -21.26 -1.72
N ASN A 850 -29.96 -20.74 -2.85
CA ASN A 850 -30.27 -21.49 -4.06
C ASN A 850 -29.01 -21.65 -4.94
N TYR A 851 -28.00 -22.36 -4.44
CA TYR A 851 -26.65 -22.39 -5.04
C TYR A 851 -26.60 -22.94 -6.48
N LYS A 852 -27.45 -23.91 -6.82
CA LYS A 852 -27.50 -24.47 -8.19
C LYS A 852 -28.04 -23.47 -9.22
N GLU A 853 -29.06 -22.72 -8.83
CA GLU A 853 -29.65 -21.69 -9.70
C GLU A 853 -28.67 -20.51 -9.84
N ALA A 854 -28.02 -20.12 -8.75
CA ALA A 854 -26.95 -19.11 -8.78
C ALA A 854 -25.81 -19.52 -9.73
N GLU A 855 -25.38 -20.78 -9.69
CA GLU A 855 -24.36 -21.30 -10.61
C GLU A 855 -24.79 -21.20 -12.09
N ASP A 856 -26.04 -21.56 -12.42
CA ASP A 856 -26.54 -21.45 -13.79
C ASP A 856 -26.47 -20.00 -14.30
N TYR A 857 -26.93 -19.05 -13.49
CA TYR A 857 -26.83 -17.62 -13.81
C TYR A 857 -25.37 -17.19 -14.03
N TYR A 858 -24.45 -17.53 -13.13
CA TYR A 858 -23.04 -17.17 -13.27
C TYR A 858 -22.38 -17.83 -14.49
N ARG A 859 -22.72 -19.08 -14.83
CA ARG A 859 -22.20 -19.74 -16.04
C ARG A 859 -22.71 -19.07 -17.32
N ARG A 860 -23.97 -18.65 -17.35
CA ARG A 860 -24.55 -17.86 -18.46
C ARG A 860 -23.87 -16.50 -18.59
N THR A 861 -23.65 -15.79 -17.47
CA THR A 861 -22.86 -14.55 -17.43
C THR A 861 -21.46 -14.77 -17.99
N LEU A 862 -20.76 -15.82 -17.55
CA LEU A 862 -19.38 -16.10 -17.95
C LEU A 862 -19.26 -16.32 -19.46
N LYS A 863 -20.23 -17.04 -20.05
CA LYS A 863 -20.30 -17.24 -21.50
C LYS A 863 -20.44 -15.91 -22.24
N LEU A 864 -21.34 -15.04 -21.80
CA LEU A 864 -21.55 -13.73 -22.42
C LEU A 864 -20.33 -12.81 -22.24
N HIS A 865 -19.72 -12.74 -21.06
CA HIS A 865 -18.51 -11.97 -20.83
C HIS A 865 -17.36 -12.43 -21.74
N ARG A 866 -17.12 -13.74 -21.87
CA ARG A 866 -16.09 -14.28 -22.77
C ARG A 866 -16.38 -13.99 -24.25
N GLU A 867 -17.64 -14.07 -24.68
CA GLU A 867 -18.06 -13.75 -26.05
C GLU A 867 -17.82 -12.26 -26.39
N VAL A 868 -18.07 -11.35 -25.45
CA VAL A 868 -18.04 -9.89 -25.71
C VAL A 868 -16.68 -9.27 -25.42
N LEU A 869 -15.98 -9.71 -24.37
CA LEU A 869 -14.78 -9.06 -23.81
C LEU A 869 -13.50 -9.89 -24.02
N GLY A 870 -13.63 -11.12 -24.52
CA GLY A 870 -12.54 -12.09 -24.59
C GLY A 870 -12.21 -12.70 -23.22
N ASN A 871 -11.18 -13.56 -23.16
CA ASN A 871 -10.86 -14.32 -21.94
C ASN A 871 -10.06 -13.54 -20.89
N ASN A 872 -9.36 -12.46 -21.29
CA ASN A 872 -8.47 -11.70 -20.40
C ASN A 872 -9.10 -10.35 -20.03
N ASN A 873 -10.18 -10.41 -19.24
CA ASN A 873 -10.92 -9.26 -18.75
C ASN A 873 -11.32 -9.45 -17.28
N ASP A 874 -11.40 -8.36 -16.52
CA ASP A 874 -11.74 -8.34 -15.09
C ASP A 874 -13.15 -8.86 -14.78
N LEU A 875 -14.14 -8.56 -15.64
CA LEU A 875 -15.50 -9.10 -15.48
C LEU A 875 -15.53 -10.62 -15.70
N VAL A 876 -14.68 -11.16 -16.57
CA VAL A 876 -14.52 -12.62 -16.73
C VAL A 876 -13.92 -13.21 -15.44
N ALA A 877 -12.85 -12.62 -14.91
CA ALA A 877 -12.24 -13.07 -13.67
C ALA A 877 -13.23 -13.07 -12.50
N SER A 878 -14.02 -11.99 -12.35
CA SER A 878 -15.06 -11.87 -11.31
C SER A 878 -16.10 -12.98 -11.43
N THR A 879 -16.61 -13.24 -12.63
CA THR A 879 -17.61 -14.30 -12.83
C THR A 879 -17.03 -15.70 -12.60
N VAL A 880 -15.77 -15.96 -13.00
CA VAL A 880 -15.09 -17.23 -12.68
C VAL A 880 -14.95 -17.41 -11.16
N ASN A 881 -14.64 -16.34 -10.41
CA ASN A 881 -14.62 -16.38 -8.95
C ASN A 881 -16.00 -16.74 -8.37
N ASN A 882 -17.07 -16.15 -8.90
CA ASN A 882 -18.44 -16.43 -8.44
C ASN A 882 -18.85 -17.90 -8.72
N VAL A 883 -18.51 -18.44 -9.89
CA VAL A 883 -18.69 -19.88 -10.20
C VAL A 883 -17.90 -20.75 -9.22
N GLY A 884 -16.63 -20.41 -8.95
CA GLY A 884 -15.80 -21.11 -7.98
C GLY A 884 -16.41 -21.13 -6.57
N MET A 885 -17.02 -20.02 -6.15
CA MET A 885 -17.70 -19.94 -4.86
C MET A 885 -18.97 -20.80 -4.80
N MET A 886 -19.71 -20.93 -5.90
CA MET A 886 -20.89 -21.82 -5.94
C MET A 886 -20.48 -23.30 -5.88
N LEU A 887 -19.39 -23.68 -6.55
CA LEU A 887 -18.81 -25.02 -6.42
C LEU A 887 -18.35 -25.29 -4.98
N TYR A 888 -17.73 -24.31 -4.32
CA TYR A 888 -17.36 -24.41 -2.90
C TYR A 888 -18.57 -24.66 -2.00
N ARG A 889 -19.67 -23.92 -2.19
CA ARG A 889 -20.92 -24.08 -1.42
C ARG A 889 -21.57 -25.45 -1.65
N GLN A 890 -21.33 -26.08 -2.79
CA GLN A 890 -21.81 -27.43 -3.13
C GLN A 890 -20.87 -28.56 -2.64
N GLY A 891 -19.71 -28.22 -2.07
CA GLY A 891 -18.73 -29.19 -1.56
C GLY A 891 -17.67 -29.64 -2.57
N GLU A 892 -17.66 -29.06 -3.77
CA GLU A 892 -16.72 -29.39 -4.85
C GLU A 892 -15.41 -28.58 -4.73
N PHE A 893 -14.68 -28.79 -3.64
CA PHE A 893 -13.53 -27.95 -3.29
C PHE A 893 -12.39 -27.97 -4.34
N ALA A 894 -12.11 -29.12 -4.96
CA ALA A 894 -11.01 -29.19 -5.94
C ALA A 894 -11.31 -28.39 -7.22
N GLU A 895 -12.56 -28.40 -7.70
CA GLU A 895 -12.97 -27.63 -8.88
C GLU A 895 -13.09 -26.14 -8.57
N ALA A 896 -13.63 -25.80 -7.40
CA ALA A 896 -13.65 -24.43 -6.89
C ALA A 896 -12.24 -23.81 -6.87
N GLY A 897 -11.24 -24.55 -6.37
CA GLY A 897 -9.84 -24.10 -6.32
C GLY A 897 -9.30 -23.75 -7.71
N LYS A 898 -9.54 -24.61 -8.71
CA LYS A 898 -9.11 -24.35 -10.10
C LYS A 898 -9.73 -23.09 -10.69
N CYS A 899 -11.03 -22.87 -10.48
CA CYS A 899 -11.69 -21.64 -10.92
C CYS A 899 -11.08 -20.41 -10.23
N LEU A 900 -10.84 -20.47 -8.92
CA LEU A 900 -10.28 -19.35 -8.17
C LEU A 900 -8.83 -19.04 -8.57
N GLU A 901 -8.02 -20.07 -8.89
CA GLU A 901 -6.67 -19.90 -9.47
C GLU A 901 -6.73 -19.29 -10.88
N GLU A 902 -7.67 -19.71 -11.73
CA GLU A 902 -7.89 -19.11 -13.05
C GLU A 902 -8.27 -17.63 -12.92
N SER A 903 -9.23 -17.32 -12.03
CA SER A 903 -9.66 -15.95 -11.75
C SER A 903 -8.50 -15.07 -11.28
N LEU A 904 -7.70 -15.55 -10.31
CA LEU A 904 -6.53 -14.83 -9.82
C LEU A 904 -5.51 -14.59 -10.94
N LYS A 905 -5.25 -15.57 -11.79
CA LYS A 905 -4.33 -15.43 -12.93
C LYS A 905 -4.81 -14.39 -13.93
N ILE A 906 -6.11 -14.36 -14.23
CA ILE A 906 -6.70 -13.33 -15.11
C ILE A 906 -6.55 -11.96 -14.46
N TYR A 907 -6.85 -11.81 -13.16
CA TYR A 907 -6.69 -10.54 -12.45
C TYR A 907 -5.24 -10.05 -12.42
N GLU A 908 -4.28 -10.93 -12.16
CA GLU A 908 -2.84 -10.60 -12.20
C GLU A 908 -2.39 -10.14 -13.60
N GLU A 909 -2.96 -10.71 -14.66
CA GLU A 909 -2.66 -10.30 -16.05
C GLU A 909 -3.39 -9.01 -16.47
N VAL A 910 -4.62 -8.81 -16.01
CA VAL A 910 -5.46 -7.64 -16.35
C VAL A 910 -4.97 -6.39 -15.66
N TYR A 911 -4.70 -6.46 -14.36
CA TYR A 911 -4.24 -5.32 -13.56
C TYR A 911 -2.71 -5.20 -13.49
N LEU A 912 -2.00 -6.13 -14.14
CA LEU A 912 -0.54 -6.20 -14.20
C LEU A 912 0.22 -6.26 -12.87
N GLY A 913 -0.45 -6.17 -11.72
CA GLY A 913 0.17 -6.00 -10.41
C GLY A 913 -0.52 -4.96 -9.55
N GLU A 914 -1.30 -4.01 -10.13
CA GLU A 914 -2.17 -3.07 -9.41
C GLU A 914 -3.44 -3.77 -8.93
N LEU A 915 -3.30 -4.76 -8.07
CA LEU A 915 -4.40 -5.63 -7.68
C LEU A 915 -5.45 -4.84 -6.89
N PRO A 916 -6.67 -4.64 -7.44
CA PRO A 916 -7.72 -3.96 -6.70
C PRO A 916 -8.09 -4.73 -5.42
N PRO A 917 -8.73 -4.07 -4.44
CA PRO A 917 -9.14 -4.71 -3.18
C PRO A 917 -10.01 -5.97 -3.38
N ASP A 918 -10.74 -6.04 -4.49
CA ASP A 918 -11.59 -7.17 -4.88
C ASP A 918 -10.80 -8.46 -5.16
N VAL A 919 -9.54 -8.35 -5.62
CA VAL A 919 -8.64 -9.50 -5.77
C VAL A 919 -8.36 -10.16 -4.43
N GLY A 920 -8.35 -9.36 -3.34
CA GLY A 920 -8.30 -9.87 -1.98
C GLY A 920 -9.48 -10.79 -1.65
N GLY A 921 -10.66 -10.56 -2.23
CA GLY A 921 -11.82 -11.46 -2.09
C GLY A 921 -11.62 -12.80 -2.78
N THR A 922 -10.98 -12.80 -3.96
CA THR A 922 -10.63 -14.04 -4.67
C THR A 922 -9.61 -14.86 -3.89
N LEU A 923 -8.57 -14.21 -3.33
CA LEU A 923 -7.59 -14.87 -2.47
C LEU A 923 -8.20 -15.43 -1.19
N LEU A 924 -9.16 -14.72 -0.59
CA LEU A 924 -9.92 -15.22 0.56
C LEU A 924 -10.71 -16.49 0.22
N ASN A 925 -11.42 -16.48 -0.91
CA ASN A 925 -12.15 -17.64 -1.39
C ASN A 925 -11.21 -18.82 -1.67
N LEU A 926 -10.04 -18.54 -2.28
CA LEU A 926 -9.02 -19.55 -2.53
C LEU A 926 -8.45 -20.11 -1.23
N ALA A 927 -8.24 -19.28 -0.21
CA ALA A 927 -7.80 -19.71 1.12
C ALA A 927 -8.83 -20.62 1.78
N MET A 928 -10.12 -20.24 1.80
CA MET A 928 -11.20 -21.07 2.34
C MET A 928 -11.31 -22.42 1.63
N CYS A 929 -11.17 -22.41 0.31
CA CYS A 929 -11.21 -23.60 -0.53
C CYS A 929 -10.01 -24.54 -0.26
N THR A 930 -8.80 -24.00 -0.28
CA THR A 930 -7.55 -24.72 0.01
C THR A 930 -7.60 -25.34 1.40
N ALA A 931 -8.12 -24.60 2.38
CA ALA A 931 -8.24 -25.05 3.76
C ALA A 931 -9.25 -26.21 3.95
N ARG A 932 -10.11 -26.51 2.97
CA ARG A 932 -11.03 -27.66 3.01
C ARG A 932 -10.46 -28.89 2.30
N GLN A 933 -9.31 -28.77 1.63
CA GLN A 933 -8.63 -29.90 1.01
C GLN A 933 -7.86 -30.69 2.07
N ALA A 934 -7.94 -32.02 2.03
CA ALA A 934 -7.45 -32.90 3.10
C ALA A 934 -5.92 -32.82 3.34
N ASP A 935 -5.15 -32.47 2.31
CA ASP A 935 -3.68 -32.51 2.33
C ASP A 935 -3.03 -31.14 2.62
N LYS A 936 -3.83 -30.11 2.90
CA LYS A 936 -3.36 -28.71 3.00
C LYS A 936 -3.37 -28.20 4.44
N GLY A 937 -2.23 -27.66 4.86
CA GLY A 937 -2.00 -27.21 6.23
C GLY A 937 -1.91 -25.68 6.37
N LEU A 938 -1.46 -25.23 7.55
CA LEU A 938 -1.26 -23.80 7.85
C LEU A 938 -0.31 -23.11 6.87
N GLU A 939 0.78 -23.79 6.47
CA GLU A 939 1.80 -23.26 5.57
C GLU A 939 1.28 -22.97 4.15
N ASP A 940 0.25 -23.70 3.69
CA ASP A 940 -0.37 -23.48 2.38
C ASP A 940 -1.41 -22.35 2.41
N VAL A 941 -2.16 -22.22 3.52
CA VAL A 941 -3.35 -21.35 3.61
C VAL A 941 -3.02 -19.96 4.15
N GLU A 942 -2.16 -19.86 5.15
CA GLU A 942 -1.82 -18.58 5.80
C GLU A 942 -1.22 -17.53 4.83
N PRO A 943 -0.35 -17.91 3.85
CA PRO A 943 0.13 -16.95 2.85
C PRO A 943 -0.99 -16.30 2.04
N LEU A 944 -2.07 -17.03 1.72
CA LEU A 944 -3.21 -16.51 0.96
C LEU A 944 -3.98 -15.45 1.76
N TYR A 945 -4.27 -15.71 3.04
CA TYR A 945 -4.91 -14.72 3.93
C TYR A 945 -4.04 -13.48 4.13
N LYS A 946 -2.73 -13.66 4.35
CA LYS A 946 -1.79 -12.54 4.51
C LYS A 946 -1.71 -11.68 3.25
N ARG A 947 -1.63 -12.30 2.07
CA ARG A 947 -1.63 -11.60 0.79
C ARG A 947 -2.95 -10.85 0.55
N ALA A 948 -4.09 -11.45 0.91
CA ALA A 948 -5.39 -10.77 0.82
C ALA A 948 -5.47 -9.54 1.73
N LEU A 949 -4.99 -9.66 2.98
CA LEU A 949 -4.90 -8.53 3.91
C LEU A 949 -3.99 -7.43 3.41
N GLU A 950 -2.81 -7.78 2.90
CA GLU A 950 -1.84 -6.83 2.36
C GLU A 950 -2.44 -6.01 1.22
N ILE A 951 -3.04 -6.67 0.22
CA ILE A 951 -3.69 -5.99 -0.92
C ILE A 951 -4.80 -5.04 -0.43
N ARG A 952 -5.69 -5.53 0.44
CA ARG A 952 -6.83 -4.71 0.92
C ARG A 952 -6.38 -3.57 1.83
N ILE A 953 -5.47 -3.82 2.77
CA ILE A 953 -4.97 -2.77 3.69
C ILE A 953 -4.26 -1.68 2.89
N ASN A 954 -3.45 -2.06 1.91
CA ASN A 954 -2.79 -1.07 1.09
C ASN A 954 -3.82 -0.28 0.28
N ALA A 955 -4.80 -0.95 -0.35
CA ALA A 955 -5.85 -0.28 -1.14
C ALA A 955 -6.71 0.71 -0.34
N VAL A 956 -7.40 0.23 0.69
CA VAL A 956 -8.51 0.94 1.34
C VAL A 956 -8.24 1.30 2.81
N GLY A 957 -7.06 0.93 3.33
CA GLY A 957 -6.67 1.16 4.72
C GLY A 957 -7.18 0.09 5.69
N LYS A 958 -6.67 0.12 6.92
CA LYS A 958 -6.93 -0.91 7.95
C LYS A 958 -8.36 -0.89 8.50
N ASN A 959 -9.05 0.24 8.39
CA ASN A 959 -10.37 0.45 9.00
C ASN A 959 -11.52 0.20 8.01
N HIS A 960 -11.24 -0.33 6.82
CA HIS A 960 -12.26 -0.59 5.82
C HIS A 960 -13.03 -1.89 6.13
N PRO A 961 -14.36 -1.97 5.92
CA PRO A 961 -15.16 -3.17 6.24
C PRO A 961 -14.69 -4.46 5.53
N THR A 962 -14.05 -4.36 4.37
CA THR A 962 -13.44 -5.55 3.72
C THR A 962 -12.32 -6.17 4.57
N ILE A 963 -11.62 -5.38 5.40
CA ILE A 963 -10.61 -5.89 6.35
C ILE A 963 -11.28 -6.71 7.43
N ALA A 964 -12.40 -6.25 7.99
CA ALA A 964 -13.19 -7.00 8.97
C ALA A 964 -13.60 -8.37 8.43
N GLN A 965 -14.14 -8.44 7.20
CA GLN A 965 -14.49 -9.70 6.54
C GLN A 965 -13.28 -10.65 6.41
N THR A 966 -12.10 -10.09 6.11
CA THR A 966 -10.85 -10.83 5.99
C THR A 966 -10.40 -11.39 7.34
N TYR A 967 -10.48 -10.57 8.38
CA TYR A 967 -10.17 -10.95 9.76
C TYR A 967 -11.13 -11.99 10.32
N MET A 968 -12.44 -11.87 10.07
CA MET A 968 -13.42 -12.88 10.46
C MET A 968 -13.13 -14.23 9.79
N SER A 969 -12.89 -14.22 8.47
CA SER A 969 -12.62 -15.44 7.70
C SER A 969 -11.32 -16.11 8.15
N TYR A 970 -10.26 -15.32 8.33
CA TYR A 970 -8.98 -15.83 8.79
C TYR A 970 -9.04 -16.29 10.26
N GLY A 971 -9.72 -15.53 11.12
CA GLY A 971 -9.95 -15.89 12.52
C GLY A 971 -10.71 -17.20 12.66
N SER A 972 -11.77 -17.41 11.86
CA SER A 972 -12.51 -18.69 11.84
C SER A 972 -11.61 -19.86 11.43
N TYR A 973 -10.74 -19.68 10.43
CA TYR A 973 -9.75 -20.68 10.06
C TYR A 973 -8.76 -20.96 11.19
N LEU A 974 -8.23 -19.92 11.85
CA LEU A 974 -7.31 -20.04 12.98
C LEU A 974 -7.91 -20.79 14.16
N GLN A 975 -9.20 -20.57 14.48
CA GLN A 975 -9.90 -21.36 15.51
C GLN A 975 -9.92 -22.86 15.17
N ARG A 976 -10.10 -23.21 13.89
CA ARG A 976 -10.13 -24.61 13.46
C ARG A 976 -8.77 -25.30 13.52
N VAL A 977 -7.68 -24.55 13.36
CA VAL A 977 -6.30 -25.07 13.51
C VAL A 977 -5.72 -24.81 14.91
N ASP A 978 -6.59 -24.59 15.90
CA ASP A 978 -6.26 -24.45 17.33
C ASP A 978 -5.32 -23.27 17.65
N GLN A 979 -5.46 -22.16 16.90
CA GLN A 979 -4.77 -20.89 17.17
C GLN A 979 -5.76 -19.83 17.66
N VAL A 980 -6.44 -20.15 18.75
CA VAL A 980 -7.63 -19.44 19.20
C VAL A 980 -7.34 -18.03 19.71
N GLU A 981 -6.18 -17.78 20.35
CA GLU A 981 -5.80 -16.44 20.83
C GLU A 981 -5.54 -15.47 19.69
N ARG A 982 -4.88 -15.93 18.61
CA ARG A 982 -4.68 -15.14 17.39
C ARG A 982 -6.02 -14.82 16.73
N ALA A 983 -6.91 -15.82 16.66
CA ALA A 983 -8.26 -15.62 16.13
C ALA A 983 -9.06 -14.58 16.95
N LEU A 984 -8.99 -14.67 18.28
CA LEU A 984 -9.70 -13.75 19.18
C LEU A 984 -9.22 -12.31 18.99
N ALA A 985 -7.91 -12.07 18.93
CA ALA A 985 -7.37 -10.74 18.67
C ALA A 985 -7.89 -10.17 17.33
N MET A 986 -7.81 -10.97 16.25
CA MET A 986 -8.25 -10.54 14.92
C MET A 986 -9.76 -10.28 14.84
N THR A 987 -10.59 -11.13 15.46
CA THR A 987 -12.05 -10.95 15.45
C THR A 987 -12.50 -9.76 16.29
N LYS A 988 -11.74 -9.38 17.34
CA LYS A 988 -11.98 -8.11 18.07
C LYS A 988 -11.69 -6.88 17.21
N ASP A 989 -10.58 -6.89 16.47
CA ASP A 989 -10.27 -5.81 15.52
C ASP A 989 -11.37 -5.72 14.43
N ALA A 990 -11.87 -6.86 13.96
CA ALA A 990 -12.98 -6.91 13.01
C ALA A 990 -14.28 -6.29 13.58
N LEU A 991 -14.56 -6.49 14.87
CA LEU A 991 -15.77 -5.97 15.50
C LEU A 991 -15.78 -4.43 15.52
N GLU A 992 -14.67 -3.81 15.90
CA GLU A 992 -14.54 -2.34 15.91
C GLU A 992 -14.80 -1.76 14.50
N ILE A 993 -14.23 -2.39 13.47
CA ILE A 993 -14.40 -1.98 12.08
C ILE A 993 -15.85 -2.14 11.63
N SER A 994 -16.47 -3.31 11.86
CA SER A 994 -17.85 -3.59 11.44
C SER A 994 -18.87 -2.70 12.14
N GLU A 995 -18.67 -2.40 13.43
CA GLU A 995 -19.55 -1.47 14.17
C GLU A 995 -19.50 -0.05 13.61
N ILE A 996 -18.33 0.45 13.23
CA ILE A 996 -18.17 1.79 12.65
C ILE A 996 -18.77 1.84 11.23
N ALA A 997 -18.49 0.82 10.41
CA ALA A 997 -18.85 0.84 8.99
C ALA A 997 -20.34 0.58 8.75
N SER A 998 -20.91 -0.43 9.43
CA SER A 998 -22.26 -0.93 9.16
C SER A 998 -23.22 -0.78 10.34
N GLY A 999 -22.70 -0.43 11.52
CA GLY A 999 -23.49 -0.26 12.74
C GLY A 999 -23.59 -1.51 13.61
N PRO A 1000 -24.11 -1.36 14.84
CA PRO A 1000 -24.12 -2.41 15.87
C PRO A 1000 -25.14 -3.53 15.63
N GLU A 1001 -26.14 -3.31 14.75
CA GLU A 1001 -27.22 -4.26 14.47
C GLU A 1001 -27.08 -4.97 13.10
N HIS A 1002 -26.03 -4.66 12.32
CA HIS A 1002 -25.79 -5.26 11.01
C HIS A 1002 -25.36 -6.73 11.12
N GLN A 1003 -25.72 -7.56 10.14
CA GLN A 1003 -25.46 -9.01 10.18
C GLN A 1003 -23.98 -9.35 10.38
N ASP A 1004 -23.08 -8.69 9.63
CA ASP A 1004 -21.63 -8.91 9.75
C ASP A 1004 -21.12 -8.60 11.17
N THR A 1005 -21.66 -7.57 11.82
CA THR A 1005 -21.32 -7.22 13.20
C THR A 1005 -21.78 -8.32 14.16
N LEU A 1006 -23.02 -8.82 13.99
CA LEU A 1006 -23.58 -9.90 14.82
C LEU A 1006 -22.80 -11.21 14.64
N LEU A 1007 -22.42 -11.57 13.41
CA LEU A 1007 -21.56 -12.72 13.12
C LEU A 1007 -20.16 -12.55 13.74
N THR A 1008 -19.62 -11.33 13.77
CA THR A 1008 -18.34 -11.06 14.42
C THR A 1008 -18.44 -11.26 15.93
N LEU A 1009 -19.53 -10.81 16.56
CA LEU A 1009 -19.82 -11.06 17.98
C LEU A 1009 -19.92 -12.56 18.28
N GLU A 1010 -20.63 -13.33 17.44
CA GLU A 1010 -20.71 -14.79 17.59
C GLU A 1010 -19.35 -15.48 17.39
N ASN A 1011 -18.52 -15.02 16.46
CA ASN A 1011 -17.16 -15.54 16.27
C ASN A 1011 -16.25 -15.28 17.47
N ILE A 1012 -16.38 -14.11 18.11
CA ILE A 1012 -15.69 -13.79 19.38
C ILE A 1012 -16.19 -14.70 20.50
N ALA A 1013 -17.51 -14.87 20.63
CA ALA A 1013 -18.09 -15.76 21.63
C ALA A 1013 -17.63 -17.22 21.42
N MET A 1014 -17.59 -17.69 20.18
CA MET A 1014 -17.05 -19.00 19.82
C MET A 1014 -15.57 -19.16 20.20
N ALA A 1015 -14.75 -18.14 19.96
CA ALA A 1015 -13.34 -18.16 20.35
C ALA A 1015 -13.19 -18.32 21.87
N TYR A 1016 -13.99 -17.60 22.66
CA TYR A 1016 -14.01 -17.75 24.13
C TYR A 1016 -14.50 -19.13 24.59
N VAL A 1017 -15.52 -19.70 23.93
CA VAL A 1017 -15.96 -21.08 24.18
C VAL A 1017 -14.83 -22.09 23.88
N ASN A 1018 -14.07 -21.87 22.81
CA ASN A 1018 -12.93 -22.72 22.45
C ASN A 1018 -11.76 -22.58 23.44
N LEU A 1019 -11.53 -21.38 24.00
CA LEU A 1019 -10.59 -21.13 25.11
C LEU A 1019 -11.05 -21.69 26.46
N LYS A 1020 -12.24 -22.30 26.54
CA LYS A 1020 -12.84 -22.83 27.77
C LYS A 1020 -13.18 -21.74 28.80
N THR A 1021 -13.50 -20.55 28.33
CA THR A 1021 -13.88 -19.39 29.14
C THR A 1021 -15.24 -18.80 28.66
N PRO A 1022 -16.35 -19.55 28.79
CA PRO A 1022 -17.67 -19.15 28.31
C PRO A 1022 -18.28 -17.95 29.06
N GLU A 1023 -17.80 -17.63 30.26
CA GLU A 1023 -18.17 -16.43 31.01
C GLU A 1023 -17.86 -15.15 30.21
N GLU A 1024 -16.70 -15.11 29.56
CA GLU A 1024 -16.26 -14.03 28.68
C GLU A 1024 -16.99 -14.03 27.34
N ALA A 1025 -17.52 -15.18 26.91
CA ALA A 1025 -18.36 -15.29 25.70
C ALA A 1025 -19.75 -14.67 25.90
N HIS A 1026 -20.30 -14.76 27.12
CA HIS A 1026 -21.66 -14.33 27.47
C HIS A 1026 -22.06 -12.93 26.95
N PRO A 1027 -21.32 -11.84 27.20
CA PRO A 1027 -21.74 -10.50 26.77
C PRO A 1027 -21.87 -10.37 25.25
N TYR A 1028 -20.96 -11.00 24.49
CA TYR A 1028 -20.98 -10.97 23.02
C TYR A 1028 -22.13 -11.84 22.47
N TYR A 1029 -22.26 -13.06 23.00
CA TYR A 1029 -23.33 -13.99 22.64
C TYR A 1029 -24.72 -13.42 22.92
N LYS A 1030 -24.93 -12.89 24.13
CA LYS A 1030 -26.22 -12.34 24.55
C LYS A 1030 -26.65 -11.20 23.64
N ARG A 1031 -25.74 -10.25 23.38
CA ARG A 1031 -26.00 -9.10 22.50
C ARG A 1031 -26.34 -9.55 21.08
N ALA A 1032 -25.57 -10.48 20.50
CA ALA A 1032 -25.84 -10.98 19.16
C ALA A 1032 -27.22 -11.66 19.07
N GLY A 1033 -27.51 -12.57 20.00
CA GLY A 1033 -28.77 -13.31 20.04
C GLY A 1033 -30.00 -12.44 20.28
N GLU A 1034 -29.90 -11.35 21.06
CA GLU A 1034 -31.01 -10.41 21.28
C GLU A 1034 -31.41 -9.69 20.01
N VAL A 1035 -30.42 -9.18 19.28
CA VAL A 1035 -30.65 -8.47 18.03
C VAL A 1035 -31.15 -9.43 16.95
N LEU A 1036 -30.51 -10.60 16.80
CA LEU A 1036 -30.96 -11.63 15.85
C LEU A 1036 -32.40 -12.05 16.12
N HIS A 1037 -32.79 -12.27 17.38
CA HIS A 1037 -34.16 -12.63 17.72
C HIS A 1037 -35.15 -11.50 17.45
N LYS A 1038 -34.84 -10.26 17.86
CA LYS A 1038 -35.69 -9.08 17.62
C LYS A 1038 -35.93 -8.87 16.11
N GLN A 1039 -34.95 -9.18 15.27
CA GLN A 1039 -35.06 -9.06 13.81
C GLN A 1039 -35.70 -10.30 13.15
N GLY A 1040 -36.01 -11.37 13.89
CA GLY A 1040 -36.55 -12.61 13.32
C GLY A 1040 -35.52 -13.45 12.56
N ARG A 1041 -34.24 -13.31 12.89
CA ARG A 1041 -33.07 -13.78 12.13
C ARG A 1041 -32.26 -14.85 12.86
N MET A 1042 -32.87 -15.56 13.81
CA MET A 1042 -32.18 -16.57 14.60
C MET A 1042 -31.66 -17.76 13.78
N GLU A 1043 -32.19 -17.99 12.57
CA GLU A 1043 -31.66 -18.97 11.61
C GLU A 1043 -30.17 -18.75 11.25
N PHE A 1044 -29.67 -17.51 11.36
CA PHE A 1044 -28.28 -17.18 11.07
C PHE A 1044 -27.34 -17.39 12.26
N SER A 1045 -27.87 -17.67 13.45
CA SER A 1045 -27.07 -17.91 14.66
C SER A 1045 -26.36 -19.26 14.61
N HIS A 1046 -25.14 -19.34 15.12
CA HIS A 1046 -24.36 -20.57 15.12
C HIS A 1046 -24.96 -21.66 16.04
N PRO A 1047 -25.48 -22.81 15.55
CA PRO A 1047 -26.20 -23.78 16.38
C PRO A 1047 -25.36 -24.36 17.51
N TYR A 1048 -24.10 -24.73 17.23
CA TYR A 1048 -23.18 -25.24 18.25
C TYR A 1048 -22.85 -24.22 19.35
N LEU A 1049 -22.79 -22.92 19.01
CA LEU A 1049 -22.57 -21.87 20.00
C LEU A 1049 -23.75 -21.81 20.96
N ASN A 1050 -24.98 -21.83 20.42
CA ASN A 1050 -26.21 -21.88 21.21
C ASN A 1050 -26.21 -23.07 22.18
N SER A 1051 -25.90 -24.28 21.69
CA SER A 1051 -25.85 -25.47 22.55
C SER A 1051 -24.78 -25.39 23.64
N CYS A 1052 -23.59 -24.85 23.32
CA CYS A 1052 -22.52 -24.63 24.29
C CYS A 1052 -22.95 -23.63 25.37
N MET A 1053 -23.55 -22.51 24.98
CA MET A 1053 -23.99 -21.46 25.91
C MET A 1053 -25.16 -21.93 26.78
N ILE A 1054 -26.14 -22.66 26.22
CA ILE A 1054 -27.23 -23.28 27.00
C ILE A 1054 -26.65 -24.23 28.06
N THR A 1055 -25.72 -25.10 27.66
CA THR A 1055 -25.09 -26.05 28.60
C THR A 1055 -24.34 -25.31 29.70
N PHE A 1056 -23.59 -24.27 29.35
CA PHE A 1056 -22.89 -23.40 30.30
C PHE A 1056 -23.85 -22.71 31.29
N TYR A 1057 -24.98 -22.19 30.82
CA TYR A 1057 -25.96 -21.54 31.70
C TYR A 1057 -26.61 -22.52 32.67
N LEU A 1058 -27.00 -23.71 32.18
CA LEU A 1058 -27.59 -24.75 33.02
C LEU A 1058 -26.61 -25.31 34.06
N SER A 1059 -25.31 -25.37 33.75
CA SER A 1059 -24.30 -25.86 34.70
C SER A 1059 -23.89 -24.84 35.77
N ASN A 1060 -24.27 -23.57 35.62
CA ASN A 1060 -23.86 -22.47 36.49
C ASN A 1060 -25.05 -21.74 37.15
N ASP A 1061 -26.18 -22.44 37.32
CA ASP A 1061 -27.39 -21.91 37.95
C ASP A 1061 -27.96 -20.63 37.30
N ARG A 1062 -27.69 -20.43 35.99
CA ARG A 1062 -28.20 -19.29 35.19
C ARG A 1062 -29.42 -19.69 34.37
N GLU A 1063 -30.40 -20.29 35.03
CA GLU A 1063 -31.60 -20.86 34.38
C GLU A 1063 -32.38 -19.82 33.56
N GLY A 1064 -32.41 -18.56 33.99
CA GLY A 1064 -33.06 -17.47 33.25
C GLY A 1064 -32.40 -17.18 31.89
N ASP A 1065 -31.07 -17.15 31.83
CA ASP A 1065 -30.36 -16.93 30.56
C ASP A 1065 -30.51 -18.15 29.62
N ALA A 1066 -30.53 -19.37 30.17
CA ALA A 1066 -30.81 -20.59 29.42
C ALA A 1066 -32.24 -20.57 28.83
N HIS A 1067 -33.21 -20.15 29.65
CA HIS A 1067 -34.60 -20.00 29.27
C HIS A 1067 -34.79 -18.97 28.14
N ASP A 1068 -34.23 -17.77 28.30
CA ASP A 1068 -34.25 -16.73 27.29
C ASP A 1068 -33.62 -17.20 25.98
N THR A 1069 -32.51 -17.92 26.06
CA THR A 1069 -31.82 -18.47 24.89
C THR A 1069 -32.68 -19.49 24.15
N LEU A 1070 -33.28 -20.42 24.88
CA LEU A 1070 -34.16 -21.46 24.32
C LEU A 1070 -35.38 -20.84 23.62
N ILE A 1071 -35.98 -19.80 24.21
CA ILE A 1071 -37.08 -19.06 23.58
C ILE A 1071 -36.64 -18.45 22.24
N ARG A 1072 -35.41 -17.95 22.14
CA ARG A 1072 -34.92 -17.33 20.91
C ARG A 1072 -34.71 -18.34 19.78
N ILE A 1073 -34.18 -19.52 20.10
CA ILE A 1073 -33.81 -20.52 19.08
C ILE A 1073 -34.95 -21.46 18.71
N ILE A 1074 -35.93 -21.66 19.59
CA ILE A 1074 -37.09 -22.51 19.29
C ILE A 1074 -37.90 -21.90 18.14
N GLY A 1075 -38.28 -22.74 17.18
CA GLY A 1075 -38.86 -22.32 15.91
C GLY A 1075 -37.87 -22.26 14.74
N THR A 1076 -36.56 -22.29 15.01
CA THR A 1076 -35.53 -22.39 13.95
C THR A 1076 -35.42 -23.80 13.37
N SER A 1077 -34.85 -23.90 12.18
CA SER A 1077 -34.58 -25.15 11.47
C SER A 1077 -33.67 -26.09 12.27
N PHE A 1078 -32.65 -25.53 12.94
CA PHE A 1078 -31.68 -26.29 13.73
C PHE A 1078 -32.12 -26.60 15.17
N ALA A 1079 -33.23 -26.03 15.66
CA ALA A 1079 -33.75 -26.33 16.99
C ALA A 1079 -34.01 -27.84 17.13
N SER A 1080 -33.36 -28.48 18.10
CA SER A 1080 -33.39 -29.92 18.33
C SER A 1080 -34.52 -30.31 19.30
N ASP A 1081 -34.87 -31.60 19.34
CA ASP A 1081 -35.82 -32.14 20.32
C ASP A 1081 -35.37 -31.89 21.77
N ARG A 1082 -34.06 -31.83 22.03
CA ARG A 1082 -33.47 -31.43 23.31
C ARG A 1082 -33.84 -30.01 23.72
N ASP A 1083 -33.87 -29.08 22.78
CA ASP A 1083 -34.15 -27.68 23.08
C ASP A 1083 -35.63 -27.51 23.50
N TYR A 1084 -36.54 -28.15 22.77
CA TYR A 1084 -37.97 -28.20 23.14
C TYR A 1084 -38.19 -28.83 24.52
N ALA A 1085 -37.53 -29.95 24.81
CA ALA A 1085 -37.62 -30.62 26.10
C ALA A 1085 -37.07 -29.75 27.25
N ALA A 1086 -35.94 -29.07 27.01
CA ALA A 1086 -35.30 -28.19 27.98
C ALA A 1086 -36.16 -26.96 28.28
N LEU A 1087 -36.78 -26.33 27.28
CA LEU A 1087 -37.68 -25.19 27.51
C LEU A 1087 -38.89 -25.60 28.37
N ASP A 1088 -39.55 -26.71 28.04
CA ASP A 1088 -40.69 -27.18 28.83
C ASP A 1088 -40.29 -27.60 30.25
N TYR A 1089 -39.09 -28.15 30.43
CA TYR A 1089 -38.53 -28.43 31.74
C TYR A 1089 -38.40 -27.15 32.57
N LEU A 1090 -37.75 -26.11 32.03
CA LEU A 1090 -37.59 -24.83 32.73
C LEU A 1090 -38.94 -24.15 32.99
N ASP A 1091 -39.86 -24.16 32.02
CA ASP A 1091 -41.22 -23.64 32.20
C ASP A 1091 -41.98 -24.37 33.34
N SER A 1092 -41.69 -25.65 33.58
CA SER A 1092 -42.30 -26.42 34.68
C SER A 1092 -41.72 -26.12 36.07
N GLN A 1093 -40.56 -25.46 36.16
CA GLN A 1093 -39.98 -25.01 37.43
C GLN A 1093 -40.50 -23.64 37.87
N LEU A 1094 -41.17 -22.90 36.97
CA LEU A 1094 -41.75 -21.60 37.28
C LEU A 1094 -43.01 -21.74 38.15
N ALA A 1095 -43.25 -20.75 39.02
CA ALA A 1095 -44.42 -20.73 39.91
C ALA A 1095 -45.75 -20.75 39.14
N GLU A 1096 -45.80 -20.11 37.97
CA GLU A 1096 -46.90 -20.18 37.02
C GLU A 1096 -46.34 -20.54 35.64
N LYS A 1097 -46.86 -21.63 35.05
CA LYS A 1097 -46.42 -22.09 33.73
C LYS A 1097 -46.86 -21.07 32.66
N PRO A 1098 -45.95 -20.53 31.84
CA PRO A 1098 -46.29 -19.54 30.83
C PRO A 1098 -47.11 -20.16 29.70
N ILE A 1099 -48.07 -19.40 29.19
CA ILE A 1099 -48.83 -19.77 27.99
C ILE A 1099 -47.97 -19.45 26.77
N ARG A 1100 -47.64 -20.47 25.96
CA ARG A 1100 -46.76 -20.35 24.79
C ARG A 1100 -47.55 -20.50 23.48
N PRO A 1101 -47.10 -19.85 22.38
CA PRO A 1101 -47.56 -20.18 21.04
C PRO A 1101 -47.33 -21.66 20.72
N HIS A 1102 -48.13 -22.22 19.81
CA HIS A 1102 -48.02 -23.63 19.41
C HIS A 1102 -46.59 -24.00 18.97
N GLU A 1103 -45.91 -23.12 18.24
CA GLU A 1103 -44.54 -23.31 17.74
C GLU A 1103 -43.51 -23.60 18.82
N HIS A 1104 -43.75 -23.14 20.06
CA HIS A 1104 -42.86 -23.31 21.22
C HIS A 1104 -43.32 -24.45 22.14
N SER A 1105 -44.39 -25.16 21.77
CA SER A 1105 -44.95 -26.23 22.57
C SER A 1105 -44.26 -27.57 22.32
N ILE A 1106 -44.38 -28.48 23.30
CA ILE A 1106 -43.97 -29.88 23.12
C ILE A 1106 -44.74 -30.55 21.98
N ASP A 1107 -45.97 -30.11 21.69
CA ASP A 1107 -46.77 -30.67 20.59
C ASP A 1107 -46.14 -30.38 19.23
N CYS A 1108 -45.72 -29.14 18.99
CA CYS A 1108 -44.94 -28.79 17.80
C CYS A 1108 -43.59 -29.55 17.75
N GLY A 1109 -42.91 -29.68 18.88
CA GLY A 1109 -41.69 -30.50 18.98
C GLY A 1109 -41.90 -31.95 18.55
N LEU A 1110 -43.00 -32.57 18.97
CA LEU A 1110 -43.39 -33.93 18.58
C LEU A 1110 -43.87 -34.02 17.12
N GLU A 1111 -44.35 -32.94 16.52
CA GLU A 1111 -44.62 -32.89 15.09
C GLU A 1111 -43.33 -32.90 14.26
N LYS A 1112 -42.32 -32.13 14.71
CA LYS A 1112 -41.01 -32.06 14.05
C LYS A 1112 -40.17 -33.32 14.30
N TYR A 1113 -40.26 -33.89 15.49
CA TYR A 1113 -39.49 -35.05 15.94
C TYR A 1113 -40.41 -36.15 16.51
N PRO A 1114 -41.20 -36.81 15.65
CA PRO A 1114 -42.26 -37.73 16.07
C PRO A 1114 -41.76 -38.94 16.86
N THR A 1115 -40.51 -39.36 16.65
CA THR A 1115 -39.90 -40.52 17.33
C THR A 1115 -39.07 -40.13 18.56
N SER A 1116 -39.11 -38.87 19.03
CA SER A 1116 -38.29 -38.43 20.17
C SER A 1116 -38.85 -38.97 21.50
N THR A 1117 -38.11 -39.88 22.13
CA THR A 1117 -38.46 -40.45 23.44
C THR A 1117 -38.38 -39.42 24.57
N MET A 1118 -37.54 -38.40 24.42
CA MET A 1118 -37.38 -37.32 25.40
C MET A 1118 -38.61 -36.41 25.42
N LEU A 1119 -39.08 -35.99 24.24
CA LEU A 1119 -40.32 -35.20 24.12
C LEU A 1119 -41.54 -36.01 24.53
N LEU A 1120 -41.57 -37.29 24.17
CA LEU A 1120 -42.60 -38.22 24.63
C LEU A 1120 -42.65 -38.27 26.17
N GLY A 1121 -41.50 -38.36 26.83
CA GLY A 1121 -41.41 -38.34 28.30
C GLY A 1121 -41.94 -37.05 28.92
N ARG A 1122 -41.64 -35.89 28.32
CA ARG A 1122 -42.20 -34.59 28.76
C ARG A 1122 -43.71 -34.53 28.58
N LYS A 1123 -44.22 -34.97 27.43
CA LYS A 1123 -45.67 -35.00 27.14
C LYS A 1123 -46.40 -35.97 28.07
N LEU A 1124 -45.81 -37.13 28.34
CA LEU A 1124 -46.33 -38.12 29.26
C LEU A 1124 -46.48 -37.54 30.68
N ALA A 1125 -45.48 -36.82 31.17
CA ALA A 1125 -45.54 -36.15 32.47
C ALA A 1125 -46.66 -35.08 32.56
N GLN A 1126 -47.08 -34.50 31.43
CA GLN A 1126 -48.20 -33.55 31.36
C GLN A 1126 -49.57 -34.24 31.33
N LEU A 1127 -49.71 -35.33 30.55
CA LEU A 1127 -50.99 -35.99 30.32
C LEU A 1127 -51.35 -37.01 31.40
N ALA A 1128 -50.35 -37.68 31.98
CA ALA A 1128 -50.55 -38.73 32.97
C ALA A 1128 -51.30 -38.26 34.22
N PRO A 1129 -50.98 -37.11 34.87
CA PRO A 1129 -51.74 -36.63 36.02
C PRO A 1129 -53.19 -36.24 35.70
N LEU A 1130 -53.46 -35.86 34.45
CA LEU A 1130 -54.78 -35.42 33.97
C LEU A 1130 -55.65 -36.59 33.48
N GLY A 1131 -55.11 -37.80 33.39
CA GLY A 1131 -55.85 -38.97 32.91
C GLY A 1131 -56.19 -38.94 31.41
N LYS A 1132 -55.47 -38.14 30.61
CA LYS A 1132 -55.72 -37.99 29.17
C LYS A 1132 -55.09 -39.11 28.33
N ALA A 1133 -55.58 -40.34 28.50
CA ALA A 1133 -55.03 -41.51 27.81
C ALA A 1133 -55.24 -41.49 26.29
N ASP A 1134 -56.39 -41.04 25.80
CA ASP A 1134 -56.69 -41.02 24.36
C ASP A 1134 -55.73 -40.09 23.60
N GLU A 1135 -55.39 -38.93 24.20
CA GLU A 1135 -54.37 -38.01 23.67
C GLU A 1135 -52.97 -38.65 23.70
N MET A 1136 -52.63 -39.38 24.77
CA MET A 1136 -51.35 -40.08 24.88
C MET A 1136 -51.20 -41.19 23.85
N ILE A 1137 -52.27 -41.96 23.60
CA ILE A 1137 -52.32 -43.00 22.57
C ILE A 1137 -52.08 -42.40 21.19
N ALA A 1138 -52.76 -41.29 20.87
CA ALA A 1138 -52.57 -40.61 19.59
C ALA A 1138 -51.11 -40.18 19.37
N VAL A 1139 -50.44 -39.69 20.42
CA VAL A 1139 -49.00 -39.34 20.36
C VAL A 1139 -48.14 -40.59 20.14
N LEU A 1140 -48.38 -41.67 20.88
CA LEU A 1140 -47.62 -42.94 20.77
C LEU A 1140 -47.76 -43.58 19.37
N GLU A 1141 -48.96 -43.51 18.80
CA GLU A 1141 -49.24 -44.02 17.46
C GLU A 1141 -48.60 -43.16 16.37
N LYS A 1142 -48.75 -41.83 16.47
CA LYS A 1142 -48.19 -40.88 15.50
C LYS A 1142 -46.66 -40.98 15.45
N GLY A 1143 -46.02 -41.23 16.59
CA GLY A 1143 -44.56 -41.38 16.69
C GLY A 1143 -44.00 -42.77 16.37
N ASP A 1144 -44.86 -43.72 16.02
CA ASP A 1144 -44.52 -45.13 15.82
C ASP A 1144 -43.61 -45.74 16.90
N PHE A 1145 -43.91 -45.40 18.16
CA PHE A 1145 -43.11 -45.84 19.31
C PHE A 1145 -43.29 -47.34 19.59
N ASP A 1146 -42.27 -47.92 20.24
CA ASP A 1146 -42.19 -49.35 20.50
C ASP A 1146 -43.00 -49.80 21.73
N VAL A 1147 -43.07 -51.12 21.91
CA VAL A 1147 -43.70 -51.78 23.05
C VAL A 1147 -43.22 -51.22 24.41
N GLY A 1148 -41.94 -50.89 24.53
CA GLY A 1148 -41.35 -50.34 25.75
C GLY A 1148 -41.94 -48.98 26.10
N ASN A 1149 -42.16 -48.11 25.10
CA ASN A 1149 -42.77 -46.80 25.31
C ASN A 1149 -44.23 -46.88 25.76
N TYR A 1150 -45.03 -47.80 25.21
CA TYR A 1150 -46.41 -48.01 25.65
C TYR A 1150 -46.47 -48.52 27.11
N ASN A 1151 -45.58 -49.46 27.47
CA ASN A 1151 -45.45 -49.94 28.84
C ASN A 1151 -45.00 -48.84 29.81
N GLY A 1152 -44.05 -48.00 29.40
CA GLY A 1152 -43.60 -46.85 30.17
C GLY A 1152 -44.72 -45.83 30.39
N ALA A 1153 -45.52 -45.55 29.37
CA ALA A 1153 -46.69 -44.67 29.47
C ALA A 1153 -47.75 -45.22 30.43
N TYR A 1154 -48.07 -46.52 30.31
CA TYR A 1154 -48.94 -47.20 31.26
C TYR A 1154 -48.47 -47.06 32.71
N ALA A 1155 -47.19 -47.36 32.96
CA ALA A 1155 -46.62 -47.32 34.30
C ALA A 1155 -46.73 -45.92 34.94
N GLU A 1156 -46.47 -44.86 34.16
CA GLU A 1156 -46.57 -43.48 34.65
C GLU A 1156 -48.03 -43.10 34.95
N PHE A 1157 -49.00 -43.47 34.11
CA PHE A 1157 -50.43 -43.22 34.35
C PHE A 1157 -50.92 -43.92 35.63
N VAL A 1158 -50.51 -45.18 35.84
CA VAL A 1158 -50.81 -45.91 37.09
C VAL A 1158 -50.15 -45.24 38.29
N GLY A 1159 -48.90 -44.78 38.15
CA GLY A 1159 -48.17 -44.05 39.18
C GLY A 1159 -48.81 -42.72 39.60
N LYS A 1160 -49.64 -42.11 38.75
CA LYS A 1160 -50.45 -40.90 39.04
C LYS A 1160 -51.89 -41.19 39.45
N ASP A 1161 -52.20 -42.43 39.82
CA ASP A 1161 -53.53 -42.90 40.20
C ASP A 1161 -54.59 -42.84 39.07
N GLN A 1162 -54.15 -42.70 37.81
CA GLN A 1162 -55.00 -42.68 36.59
C GLN A 1162 -55.11 -44.07 35.98
N ARG A 1163 -55.60 -44.99 36.80
CA ARG A 1163 -55.51 -46.44 36.62
C ARG A 1163 -56.29 -47.00 35.43
N GLU A 1164 -57.56 -46.63 35.28
CA GLU A 1164 -58.38 -47.05 34.13
C GLU A 1164 -57.87 -46.46 32.81
N ASN A 1165 -57.37 -45.22 32.86
CA ASN A 1165 -56.79 -44.55 31.69
C ASN A 1165 -55.49 -45.22 31.25
N GLY A 1166 -54.65 -45.68 32.19
CA GLY A 1166 -53.49 -46.51 31.89
C GLY A 1166 -53.86 -47.80 31.16
N LEU A 1167 -54.89 -48.53 31.62
CA LEU A 1167 -55.32 -49.78 30.95
C LEU A 1167 -55.66 -49.57 29.47
N LYS A 1168 -56.33 -48.47 29.12
CA LYS A 1168 -56.64 -48.14 27.72
C LYS A 1168 -55.40 -48.07 26.83
N ILE A 1169 -54.29 -47.55 27.37
CA ILE A 1169 -53.01 -47.48 26.65
C ILE A 1169 -52.49 -48.89 26.35
N LEU A 1170 -52.58 -49.82 27.31
CA LEU A 1170 -52.18 -51.22 27.12
C LEU A 1170 -53.14 -52.00 26.21
N GLU A 1171 -54.45 -51.78 26.32
CA GLU A 1171 -55.45 -52.35 25.41
C GLU A 1171 -55.09 -52.01 23.97
N ARG A 1172 -54.82 -50.73 23.71
CA ARG A 1172 -54.39 -50.26 22.39
C ARG A 1172 -53.01 -50.79 21.99
N ALA A 1173 -52.10 -50.95 22.94
CA ALA A 1173 -50.78 -51.54 22.69
C ALA A 1173 -50.89 -53.02 22.25
N VAL A 1174 -51.78 -53.81 22.85
CA VAL A 1174 -52.05 -55.20 22.43
C VAL A 1174 -52.65 -55.25 21.02
N GLU A 1175 -53.52 -54.31 20.67
CA GLU A 1175 -54.06 -54.21 19.31
C GLU A 1175 -52.98 -53.90 18.27
N LYS A 1176 -52.05 -52.97 18.61
CA LYS A 1176 -50.93 -52.59 17.73
C LYS A 1176 -49.86 -53.69 17.63
N PHE A 1177 -49.57 -54.38 18.74
CA PHE A 1177 -48.54 -55.41 18.87
C PHE A 1177 -49.14 -56.76 19.30
N PRO A 1178 -49.93 -57.42 18.43
CA PRO A 1178 -50.73 -58.58 18.81
C PRO A 1178 -49.93 -59.82 19.22
N GLU A 1179 -48.68 -59.92 18.76
CA GLU A 1179 -47.76 -61.03 19.02
C GLU A 1179 -46.86 -60.80 20.25
N ASP A 1180 -46.93 -59.62 20.89
CA ASP A 1180 -46.09 -59.32 22.06
C ASP A 1180 -46.69 -59.90 23.35
N VAL A 1181 -46.00 -60.90 23.89
CA VAL A 1181 -46.41 -61.63 25.09
C VAL A 1181 -46.35 -60.74 26.35
N ILE A 1182 -45.38 -59.81 26.42
CA ILE A 1182 -45.11 -58.98 27.60
C ILE A 1182 -46.19 -57.91 27.78
N ILE A 1183 -46.66 -57.27 26.71
CA ILE A 1183 -47.79 -56.32 26.79
C ILE A 1183 -49.05 -57.04 27.25
N ARG A 1184 -49.34 -58.22 26.70
CA ARG A 1184 -50.52 -59.01 27.10
C ARG A 1184 -50.46 -59.42 28.57
N GLU A 1185 -49.28 -59.83 29.03
CA GLU A 1185 -49.02 -60.09 30.44
C GLU A 1185 -49.30 -58.84 31.30
N ASN A 1186 -48.77 -57.68 30.92
CA ASN A 1186 -48.98 -56.42 31.64
C ASN A 1186 -50.45 -55.99 31.65
N LEU A 1187 -51.17 -56.15 30.53
CA LEU A 1187 -52.61 -55.85 30.44
C LEU A 1187 -53.42 -56.78 31.35
N ALA A 1188 -53.11 -58.08 31.34
CA ALA A 1188 -53.77 -59.05 32.21
C ALA A 1188 -53.48 -58.81 33.69
N LYS A 1189 -52.23 -58.50 34.07
CA LYS A 1189 -51.88 -58.07 35.43
C LYS A 1189 -52.65 -56.82 35.83
N GLY A 1190 -52.79 -55.87 34.89
CA GLY A 1190 -53.64 -54.71 35.01
C GLY A 1190 -55.08 -55.11 35.36
N TYR A 1191 -55.80 -55.76 34.45
CA TYR A 1191 -57.19 -56.22 34.67
C TYR A 1191 -57.37 -57.02 35.96
N PHE A 1192 -56.45 -57.92 36.26
CA PHE A 1192 -56.45 -58.72 37.49
C PHE A 1192 -56.38 -57.83 38.74
N GLY A 1193 -55.46 -56.85 38.76
CA GLY A 1193 -55.34 -55.86 39.82
C GLY A 1193 -56.60 -55.00 40.00
N TYR A 1194 -57.41 -54.84 38.96
CA TYR A 1194 -58.68 -54.10 38.96
C TYR A 1194 -59.92 -54.97 39.15
N LYS A 1195 -59.76 -56.24 39.51
CA LYS A 1195 -60.86 -57.21 39.70
C LYS A 1195 -61.68 -57.50 38.43
N ARG A 1196 -61.15 -57.21 37.24
CA ARG A 1196 -61.70 -57.61 35.94
C ARG A 1196 -61.17 -59.00 35.60
N HIS A 1197 -61.56 -59.99 36.39
CA HIS A 1197 -60.94 -61.32 36.36
C HIS A 1197 -61.24 -62.09 35.05
N ALA A 1198 -62.48 -62.04 34.55
CA ALA A 1198 -62.84 -62.63 33.26
C ALA A 1198 -61.97 -62.10 32.10
N GLU A 1199 -61.79 -60.79 32.01
CA GLU A 1199 -61.01 -60.15 30.94
C GLU A 1199 -59.51 -60.44 31.07
N ALA A 1200 -58.98 -60.49 32.30
CA ALA A 1200 -57.62 -60.92 32.56
C ALA A 1200 -57.39 -62.39 32.14
N ALA A 1201 -58.36 -63.27 32.37
CA ALA A 1201 -58.28 -64.68 32.00
C ALA A 1201 -58.24 -64.86 30.47
N ASP A 1202 -59.07 -64.11 29.75
CA ASP A 1202 -59.12 -64.10 28.28
C ASP A 1202 -57.80 -63.62 27.65
N ILE A 1203 -57.24 -62.51 28.15
CA ILE A 1203 -55.96 -61.99 27.64
C ILE A 1203 -54.81 -62.95 27.94
N LEU A 1204 -54.79 -63.60 29.12
CA LEU A 1204 -53.77 -64.60 29.46
C LEU A 1204 -53.90 -65.87 28.63
N GLU A 1205 -55.11 -66.28 28.25
CA GLU A 1205 -55.29 -67.37 27.29
C GLU A 1205 -54.64 -67.02 25.96
N GLN A 1206 -54.89 -65.81 25.47
CA GLN A 1206 -54.30 -65.34 24.22
C GLN A 1206 -52.77 -65.25 24.32
N ALA A 1207 -52.22 -64.80 25.46
CA ALA A 1207 -50.78 -64.75 25.70
C ALA A 1207 -50.15 -66.16 25.76
N LEU A 1208 -50.81 -67.11 26.43
CA LEU A 1208 -50.35 -68.51 26.51
C LEU A 1208 -50.42 -69.23 25.16
N ARG A 1209 -51.30 -68.84 24.23
CA ARG A 1209 -51.28 -69.36 22.85
C ARG A 1209 -50.03 -68.93 22.08
N LEU A 1210 -49.40 -67.82 22.47
CA LEU A 1210 -48.18 -67.31 21.87
C LEU A 1210 -46.93 -67.89 22.55
N ASP A 1211 -46.98 -68.15 23.86
CA ASP A 1211 -45.92 -68.78 24.64
C ASP A 1211 -46.49 -69.84 25.62
N GLU A 1212 -46.78 -71.02 25.07
CA GLU A 1212 -47.48 -72.12 25.78
C GLU A 1212 -46.67 -72.68 26.96
N GLU A 1213 -45.35 -72.50 26.97
CA GLU A 1213 -44.48 -73.02 28.03
C GLU A 1213 -44.12 -71.95 29.09
N ASN A 1214 -44.76 -70.78 29.07
CA ASN A 1214 -44.48 -69.70 30.03
C ASN A 1214 -45.12 -69.98 31.39
N LEU A 1215 -44.32 -70.51 32.31
CA LEU A 1215 -44.79 -70.88 33.66
C LEU A 1215 -45.35 -69.70 34.44
N ASP A 1216 -44.82 -68.48 34.26
CA ASP A 1216 -45.29 -67.29 34.96
C ASP A 1216 -46.69 -66.88 34.50
N LEU A 1217 -46.98 -66.95 33.20
CA LEU A 1217 -48.32 -66.74 32.66
C LEU A 1217 -49.31 -67.81 33.09
N VAL A 1218 -48.87 -69.08 33.13
CA VAL A 1218 -49.70 -70.18 33.63
C VAL A 1218 -50.08 -69.92 35.08
N MET A 1219 -49.10 -69.63 35.94
CA MET A 1219 -49.35 -69.33 37.36
C MET A 1219 -50.24 -68.09 37.55
N LEU A 1220 -50.02 -67.03 36.76
CA LEU A 1220 -50.85 -65.83 36.82
C LEU A 1220 -52.30 -66.12 36.40
N ARG A 1221 -52.50 -66.89 35.32
CA ARG A 1221 -53.83 -67.26 34.83
C ARG A 1221 -54.58 -68.18 35.79
N VAL A 1222 -53.88 -69.13 36.41
CA VAL A 1222 -54.44 -69.97 37.49
C VAL A 1222 -54.98 -69.11 38.62
N ARG A 1223 -54.20 -68.12 39.09
CA ARG A 1223 -54.65 -67.19 40.15
C ARG A 1223 -55.86 -66.36 39.71
N VAL A 1224 -55.88 -65.91 38.46
CA VAL A 1224 -56.99 -65.14 37.88
C VAL A 1224 -58.27 -65.96 37.81
N LEU A 1225 -58.22 -67.16 37.23
CA LEU A 1225 -59.35 -68.09 37.11
C LEU A 1225 -59.90 -68.50 38.49
N ALA A 1226 -59.01 -68.70 39.47
CA ALA A 1226 -59.42 -68.99 40.83
C ALA A 1226 -60.21 -67.83 41.47
N MET A 1227 -59.80 -66.58 41.20
CA MET A 1227 -60.49 -65.38 41.70
C MET A 1227 -61.79 -65.07 40.94
N ASP A 1228 -61.93 -65.49 39.67
CA ASP A 1228 -63.18 -65.43 38.89
C ASP A 1228 -64.16 -66.58 39.20
N ASN A 1229 -63.83 -67.44 40.17
CA ASN A 1229 -64.61 -68.62 40.57
C ASN A 1229 -64.71 -69.72 39.49
N GLN A 1230 -63.79 -69.73 38.51
CA GLN A 1230 -63.64 -70.79 37.49
C GLN A 1230 -62.65 -71.88 37.97
N LEU A 1231 -62.93 -72.43 39.15
CA LEU A 1231 -62.00 -73.31 39.86
C LEU A 1231 -61.61 -74.58 39.10
N LYS A 1232 -62.49 -75.11 38.25
CA LYS A 1232 -62.24 -76.32 37.46
C LYS A 1232 -61.25 -76.09 36.32
N GLU A 1233 -61.40 -74.97 35.60
CA GLU A 1233 -60.46 -74.56 34.55
C GLU A 1233 -59.09 -74.19 35.15
N ALA A 1234 -59.06 -73.59 36.34
CA ALA A 1234 -57.83 -73.34 37.08
C ALA A 1234 -57.13 -74.64 37.49
N GLN A 1235 -57.88 -75.65 37.97
CA GLN A 1235 -57.36 -76.98 38.30
C GLN A 1235 -56.75 -77.67 37.07
N ASP A 1236 -57.43 -77.63 35.93
CA ASP A 1236 -56.95 -78.22 34.67
C ASP A 1236 -55.64 -77.53 34.20
N LEU A 1237 -55.59 -76.20 34.30
CA LEU A 1237 -54.41 -75.42 33.92
C LEU A 1237 -53.21 -75.65 34.87
N ILE A 1238 -53.43 -75.90 36.16
CA ILE A 1238 -52.35 -76.25 37.10
C ILE A 1238 -51.69 -77.56 36.69
N ASN A 1239 -52.46 -78.58 36.29
CA ASN A 1239 -51.89 -79.87 35.85
C ASN A 1239 -51.02 -79.71 34.60
N VAL A 1240 -51.44 -78.83 33.67
CA VAL A 1240 -50.63 -78.44 32.51
C VAL A 1240 -49.34 -77.74 32.97
N GLY A 1241 -49.44 -76.80 33.92
CA GLY A 1241 -48.30 -76.11 34.52
C GLY A 1241 -47.30 -77.02 35.22
N LEU A 1242 -47.75 -78.02 35.99
CA LEU A 1242 -46.90 -79.01 36.67
C LEU A 1242 -46.09 -79.82 35.66
N THR A 1243 -46.74 -80.23 34.56
CA THR A 1243 -46.07 -80.94 33.45
C THR A 1243 -44.98 -80.07 32.81
N ILE A 1244 -45.25 -78.78 32.60
CA ILE A 1244 -44.26 -77.83 32.06
C ILE A 1244 -43.12 -77.58 33.07
N ALA A 1245 -43.43 -77.46 34.36
CA ALA A 1245 -42.46 -77.19 35.42
C ALA A 1245 -41.49 -78.36 35.62
N GLU A 1246 -42.01 -79.59 35.64
CA GLU A 1246 -41.23 -80.83 35.69
C GLU A 1246 -40.30 -80.93 34.46
N LYS A 1247 -40.83 -80.67 33.26
CA LYS A 1247 -40.06 -80.66 32.00
C LYS A 1247 -38.94 -79.61 32.01
N LYS A 1248 -39.16 -78.43 32.59
CA LYS A 1248 -38.17 -77.33 32.69
C LYS A 1248 -37.26 -77.42 33.93
N GLY A 1249 -37.50 -78.36 34.84
CA GLY A 1249 -36.76 -78.50 36.11
C GLY A 1249 -36.97 -77.32 37.07
N ALA A 1250 -38.11 -76.64 36.99
CA ALA A 1250 -38.42 -75.44 37.76
C ALA A 1250 -39.04 -75.80 39.13
N VAL A 1251 -38.21 -76.34 40.03
CA VAL A 1251 -38.62 -76.91 41.34
C VAL A 1251 -39.46 -75.94 42.19
N GLU A 1252 -39.16 -74.63 42.17
CA GLU A 1252 -39.93 -73.62 42.91
C GLU A 1252 -41.32 -73.38 42.33
N ALA A 1253 -41.46 -73.38 40.99
CA ALA A 1253 -42.74 -73.19 40.31
C ALA A 1253 -43.64 -74.41 40.49
N GLU A 1254 -43.06 -75.61 40.45
CA GLU A 1254 -43.74 -76.88 40.73
C GLU A 1254 -44.34 -76.88 42.15
N ALA A 1255 -43.56 -76.53 43.17
CA ALA A 1255 -44.04 -76.43 44.55
C ALA A 1255 -45.16 -75.37 44.72
N GLN A 1256 -45.07 -74.24 44.03
CA GLN A 1256 -46.13 -73.22 44.06
C GLN A 1256 -47.43 -73.71 43.39
N LEU A 1257 -47.33 -74.41 42.26
CA LEU A 1257 -48.47 -74.99 41.55
C LEU A 1257 -49.14 -76.11 42.35
N GLU A 1258 -48.37 -76.99 43.00
CA GLU A 1258 -48.91 -78.02 43.91
C GLU A 1258 -49.67 -77.39 45.08
N SER A 1259 -49.14 -76.29 45.64
CA SER A 1259 -49.79 -75.52 46.69
C SER A 1259 -51.12 -74.91 46.21
N PHE A 1260 -51.14 -74.27 45.03
CA PHE A 1260 -52.38 -73.77 44.42
C PHE A 1260 -53.37 -74.90 44.12
N LEU A 1261 -52.90 -76.08 43.68
CA LEU A 1261 -53.75 -77.24 43.42
C LEU A 1261 -54.46 -77.70 44.71
N GLY A 1262 -53.73 -77.74 45.82
CA GLY A 1262 -54.28 -78.04 47.14
C GLY A 1262 -55.39 -77.07 47.53
N MET A 1263 -55.13 -75.76 47.43
CA MET A 1263 -56.12 -74.72 47.74
C MET A 1263 -57.37 -74.77 46.85
N ILE A 1264 -57.21 -75.02 45.54
CA ILE A 1264 -58.33 -75.10 44.59
C ILE A 1264 -59.16 -76.36 44.81
N ASN A 1265 -58.52 -77.50 45.11
CA ASN A 1265 -59.23 -78.75 45.45
C ASN A 1265 -60.09 -78.58 46.71
N GLU A 1266 -59.57 -77.86 47.71
CA GLU A 1266 -60.31 -77.54 48.94
C GLU A 1266 -61.48 -76.57 48.67
N ALA A 1267 -61.28 -75.55 47.85
CA ALA A 1267 -62.35 -74.64 47.43
C ALA A 1267 -63.45 -75.32 46.59
N LEU A 1268 -63.08 -76.25 45.68
CA LEU A 1268 -64.03 -77.05 44.88
C LEU A 1268 -64.86 -77.99 45.75
N ALA A 1269 -64.26 -78.59 46.79
CA ALA A 1269 -64.96 -79.42 47.74
C ALA A 1269 -66.00 -78.62 48.55
N ASN A 1270 -65.66 -77.38 48.96
CA ASN A 1270 -66.56 -76.49 49.72
C ASN A 1270 -67.73 -75.89 48.89
N ILE A 1271 -67.69 -75.89 47.55
CA ILE A 1271 -68.81 -75.47 46.68
C ILE A 1271 -69.77 -76.63 46.36
N GLN A 1272 -69.29 -77.88 46.51
CA GLN A 1272 -70.11 -79.09 46.35
C GLN A 1272 -70.94 -79.44 47.60
N GLU A 1273 -70.58 -78.91 48.77
CA GLU A 1273 -71.45 -78.83 49.96
C GLU A 1273 -72.41 -77.63 49.88
#